data_AF-A0AB34J2I8-F1
#
_entry.id   AF-A0AB34J2I8-F1
#
_cell.length_a   1.000
_cell.length_b   1.000
_cell.length_c   1.000
_cell.angle_alpha   90.00
_cell.angle_beta   90.00
_cell.angle_gamma   90.00
#
_symmetry.space_group_name_H-M   'P 1'
#
loop_
_entity.id
_entity.type
_entity.pdbx_description
1 polymer ?
#
loop_
_entity_poly.entity_id
_entity_poly.type
_entity_poly.pdbx_seq_one_letter_code
_entity_poly.pdbx_strand_id
1 'polypeptide(L)'
;MIGTIASWMHSSTPDTGPRASSGRPPALSQSSRPDAKSDPHDQGRPLLEAEDPPERDDAKPTAARPPTPPPAPPPRSLSARAESVAWAAWGRLRAWVEPSAKSVGTFLNDTLLYIVSRHWVDLLSIQLFRLHPLPFCALKRSHLPCTPEAPFGTQARFALCMLLACAILRRVATSFGRGSALAWLGSSPMAGMLAGWGFGFACVQGLRELNQAWPGVYFLTAFFSLLVTAASAVFILLLRPSTLALGVAFAVTQMQRFIPCAVGWRGAGGAGGVGAPRRHGTAVAAYWTYVVTSWAALLEEPLEDLWRLFSKACAVMVMMVWSYTLKEMLVEGIPESHKQEGPTFHRLLLTYAATLTAICGFATVRIVRTLVEDAATLSRGGFSQHASSHASPHHSPKSPAARDGRETDAAATPPLEHSPLATVTPSPLERSPVARSAEPPPLVRRRSVELTRLGERVNHRTALIEFLRLLEQTFGWIIGIAWTDFVVAYFHADDFPTVRGMLKDAGAALLLTLLGVCWIVWLGYDGDLSESISASRTAVEKWYLNNALSFFVGWMWISFLRDLSTLCARWVRVRFDRGTFICTQRGESVVCIDEVGETSVYVTTALCMFLFTFSLTSLLLRFSRLSGAFNLEPSATAATSADAAPRSGKQVLAALLRHVRSSPGPACFTLVATLVMLALAVPEISSASPAASADGFIPPSPLPPFAPPSPMAPPLRYDTQAVAPRASALTGLRVVKWNVGSLDSSPFGYRPESRSSNGGKRKTLSKLLRRVQTVLDAPRHHDVPVLSIFTPQMWAELKKELRVRGFRGINYTDRLYKTDLSQRWALSGFIKDSGLADKQLISMADEVTSRIPIFNGRGDAFVKYMYRPSAASCYQGNLSSLTAAWWPSWKDFMFSRHASTRGAAAKRTVAPLERLQVLQSNKYPSIKLREEVASRALQALTLAIFDSTLLYLLQALFSTEEWREPRQQACRTLIEARDTKANNILSSSYSNAEVLLLQEISMEAVASLRHSTIRTTHTIVIPGSLQPLQVQTVAVLMKKTVFEASSVVEHTSAVLNSLPANVFLDKGDLLVLSVTDVYGQPYLIVSFRGEDNGREVIALLDALHALLVTMPKHRLILGLDADTRAIASKKRLSVEDLASNLVSRGYTSCWGDNPDPASHTMYNTRTYLQPKLHRVSRASSLTTVEAYERDVRDYIVFSKSGFSLISSTKDNTGAQHFFNRVKFPSSRFPSDHAIVTAKLACHPHCCFHHRRLHRLESHHFTVHRPVHLRRCLA
;
A
#
# COMPACT_ATOMS: atom_id res chain seq x y z
N MET A 1 44.06 -2.45 17.16
CA MET A 1 43.12 -2.62 16.02
C MET A 1 42.59 -1.28 15.51
N ILE A 2 41.67 -0.58 16.20
CA ILE A 2 41.13 0.71 15.70
C ILE A 2 42.25 1.75 15.41
N GLY A 3 43.21 1.92 16.32
CA GLY A 3 44.34 2.85 16.11
C GLY A 3 45.27 2.50 14.93
N THR A 4 45.24 1.25 14.44
CA THR A 4 46.11 0.78 13.36
C THR A 4 45.64 1.28 11.98
N ILE A 5 44.33 1.51 11.81
CA ILE A 5 43.74 1.95 10.54
C ILE A 5 43.95 3.45 10.29
N ALA A 6 44.00 4.25 11.36
CA ALA A 6 44.21 5.71 11.26
C ALA A 6 45.58 6.10 10.68
N SER A 7 46.60 5.26 10.87
CA SER A 7 47.98 5.55 10.41
C SER A 7 48.19 5.42 8.90
N TRP A 8 47.27 4.81 8.15
CA TRP A 8 47.50 4.44 6.74
C TRP A 8 46.93 5.45 5.74
N MET A 9 46.08 6.40 6.17
CA MET A 9 45.38 7.34 5.27
C MET A 9 46.05 8.72 5.15
N HIS A 10 47.21 8.96 5.76
CA HIS A 10 47.81 10.30 5.86
C HIS A 10 49.11 10.53 5.08
N SER A 11 49.56 9.58 4.25
CA SER A 11 50.81 9.72 3.49
C SER A 11 50.71 9.29 2.03
N SER A 12 50.37 10.23 1.14
CA SER A 12 50.66 10.18 -0.30
C SER A 12 50.35 11.52 -0.99
N THR A 13 51.39 12.32 -1.25
CA THR A 13 51.36 13.46 -2.18
C THR A 13 52.60 13.41 -3.08
N PRO A 14 52.45 13.18 -4.39
CA PRO A 14 53.51 13.36 -5.36
C PRO A 14 53.31 14.65 -6.17
N ASP A 15 54.31 15.54 -6.12
CA ASP A 15 54.43 16.69 -7.01
C ASP A 15 55.83 16.65 -7.65
N THR A 16 55.91 16.71 -8.99
CA THR A 16 57.10 17.02 -9.81
C THR A 16 56.81 16.81 -11.31
N GLY A 17 57.23 17.76 -12.15
CA GLY A 17 57.34 17.62 -13.61
C GLY A 17 58.67 16.97 -14.05
N PRO A 18 59.08 17.04 -15.34
CA PRO A 18 59.32 18.33 -16.00
C PRO A 18 59.06 18.42 -17.53
N ARG A 19 59.28 19.64 -18.09
CA ARG A 19 59.82 20.05 -19.43
C ARG A 19 59.82 19.04 -20.61
N ALA A 20 59.61 19.41 -21.87
CA ALA A 20 59.19 20.62 -22.62
C ALA A 20 58.88 20.16 -24.09
N SER A 21 58.65 20.94 -25.16
CA SER A 21 58.66 22.38 -25.52
C SER A 21 57.54 22.59 -26.60
N SER A 22 57.48 23.45 -27.64
CA SER A 22 58.24 24.58 -28.24
C SER A 22 57.33 25.30 -29.29
N GLY A 23 57.62 26.55 -29.68
CA GLY A 23 57.03 27.20 -30.87
C GLY A 23 56.42 28.61 -30.64
N ARG A 24 56.65 29.55 -31.58
CA ARG A 24 56.15 30.95 -31.55
C ARG A 24 56.00 31.51 -33.00
N PRO A 25 55.58 32.78 -33.23
CA PRO A 25 54.43 33.20 -34.04
C PRO A 25 54.78 33.47 -35.54
N PRO A 26 53.85 33.96 -36.41
CA PRO A 26 53.35 35.36 -36.45
C PRO A 26 51.80 35.44 -36.28
N ALA A 27 51.08 36.55 -36.06
CA ALA A 27 51.26 38.01 -36.24
C ALA A 27 50.78 38.60 -37.61
N LEU A 28 50.26 39.84 -37.58
CA LEU A 28 49.66 40.65 -38.69
C LEU A 28 48.25 40.21 -39.16
N SER A 29 47.33 41.08 -39.63
CA SER A 29 47.23 42.57 -39.57
C SER A 29 45.87 43.08 -40.09
N GLN A 30 45.52 44.35 -39.78
CA GLN A 30 44.55 45.22 -40.51
C GLN A 30 43.06 44.78 -40.50
N SER A 31 42.01 45.60 -40.62
CA SER A 31 41.72 47.05 -40.71
C SER A 31 40.74 47.31 -41.86
N SER A 32 39.47 47.61 -41.57
CA SER A 32 38.59 48.41 -42.45
C SER A 32 37.28 48.86 -41.78
N ARG A 33 36.96 50.15 -41.94
CA ARG A 33 35.57 50.70 -42.00
C ARG A 33 35.04 50.52 -43.44
N PRO A 34 33.72 50.48 -43.69
CA PRO A 34 32.82 51.66 -43.78
C PRO A 34 31.66 51.58 -42.74
N ASP A 35 30.86 52.60 -42.38
CA ASP A 35 30.03 53.58 -43.13
C ASP A 35 28.80 52.95 -43.84
N ALA A 36 27.58 53.53 -43.85
CA ALA A 36 27.02 54.73 -43.20
C ALA A 36 25.47 54.82 -43.34
N LYS A 37 24.81 55.68 -42.52
CA LYS A 37 23.46 56.32 -42.71
C LYS A 37 22.23 55.37 -42.80
N SER A 38 20.99 55.73 -42.42
CA SER A 38 20.30 57.04 -42.42
C SER A 38 19.09 57.14 -41.46
N ASP A 39 18.89 58.34 -40.89
CA ASP A 39 17.62 58.93 -40.38
C ASP A 39 16.66 59.34 -41.55
N PRO A 40 15.42 59.90 -41.41
CA PRO A 40 14.89 60.76 -40.31
C PRO A 40 13.36 60.71 -39.97
N HIS A 41 12.93 61.68 -39.13
CA HIS A 41 11.55 62.23 -38.90
C HIS A 41 10.54 61.48 -37.98
N ASP A 42 9.66 62.12 -37.19
CA ASP A 42 9.60 63.51 -36.64
C ASP A 42 8.47 63.70 -35.57
N GLN A 43 8.50 64.82 -34.83
CA GLN A 43 7.44 65.54 -34.05
C GLN A 43 6.80 64.91 -32.78
N GLY A 44 6.57 65.77 -31.76
CA GLY A 44 5.67 65.48 -30.62
C GLY A 44 6.06 66.03 -29.23
N ARG A 45 6.02 67.36 -29.01
CA ARG A 45 6.12 68.02 -27.66
C ARG A 45 4.80 68.77 -27.38
N PRO A 46 4.37 68.97 -26.11
CA PRO A 46 4.91 70.04 -25.24
C PRO A 46 4.96 69.68 -23.70
N LEU A 47 5.83 70.31 -22.87
CA LEU A 47 5.58 71.38 -21.84
C LEU A 47 4.62 70.97 -20.69
N LEU A 48 4.87 71.20 -19.38
CA LEU A 48 6.00 71.72 -18.53
C LEU A 48 6.03 70.82 -17.21
N GLU A 49 6.57 71.08 -16.01
CA GLU A 49 7.39 72.09 -15.26
C GLU A 49 8.47 71.29 -14.44
N ALA A 50 9.57 71.77 -13.82
CA ALA A 50 10.16 73.10 -13.49
C ALA A 50 9.92 73.69 -12.07
N GLU A 51 10.76 73.36 -11.06
CA GLU A 51 11.53 74.30 -10.18
C GLU A 51 12.45 73.59 -9.13
N ASP A 52 13.32 74.37 -8.44
CA ASP A 52 14.57 73.94 -7.73
C ASP A 52 14.67 74.47 -6.25
N PRO A 53 15.71 74.12 -5.44
CA PRO A 53 15.92 74.53 -4.03
C PRO A 53 16.92 75.73 -3.91
N PRO A 54 17.60 76.09 -2.77
CA PRO A 54 17.50 75.75 -1.33
C PRO A 54 17.46 77.03 -0.40
N GLU A 55 17.70 76.92 0.93
CA GLU A 55 18.60 77.77 1.78
C GLU A 55 18.44 77.54 3.33
N ARG A 56 18.65 78.54 4.22
CA ARG A 56 19.64 78.44 5.32
C ARG A 56 19.33 79.18 6.66
N ASP A 57 20.12 78.80 7.68
CA ASP A 57 20.63 79.54 8.86
C ASP A 57 19.75 79.95 10.10
N ASP A 58 20.40 79.76 11.28
CA ASP A 58 20.64 80.73 12.38
C ASP A 58 20.11 80.56 13.85
N ALA A 59 20.96 81.07 14.77
CA ALA A 59 20.73 81.55 16.15
C ALA A 59 20.78 80.63 17.42
N LYS A 60 21.11 81.30 18.55
CA LYS A 60 21.48 80.86 19.93
C LYS A 60 20.48 81.50 20.95
N PRO A 61 20.52 81.35 22.33
CA PRO A 61 21.71 81.21 23.21
C PRO A 61 21.54 80.30 24.47
N THR A 62 22.44 80.45 25.46
CA THR A 62 22.67 79.61 26.66
C THR A 62 22.30 80.26 28.00
N ALA A 63 22.03 79.47 29.06
CA ALA A 63 22.05 79.96 30.45
C ALA A 63 22.40 78.90 31.54
N ALA A 64 23.26 79.31 32.49
CA ALA A 64 23.43 78.88 33.90
C ALA A 64 23.69 77.40 34.31
N ARG A 65 24.52 77.22 35.37
CA ARG A 65 24.84 75.93 36.03
C ARG A 65 25.28 76.14 37.51
N PRO A 66 24.57 75.57 38.52
CA PRO A 66 25.02 75.51 39.92
C PRO A 66 25.81 74.21 40.27
N PRO A 67 26.41 74.10 41.48
CA PRO A 67 27.46 73.10 41.79
C PRO A 67 27.00 71.72 42.30
N THR A 68 27.97 70.81 42.46
CA THR A 68 27.81 69.37 42.72
C THR A 68 27.83 68.93 44.19
N PRO A 69 26.96 67.99 44.61
CA PRO A 69 27.11 67.18 45.83
C PRO A 69 28.05 65.96 45.62
N PRO A 70 28.48 65.25 46.70
CA PRO A 70 29.52 64.20 46.64
C PRO A 70 29.11 62.87 45.95
N PRO A 71 30.08 62.01 45.57
CA PRO A 71 29.83 60.81 44.78
C PRO A 71 29.06 59.70 45.52
N ALA A 72 28.07 59.13 44.84
CA ALA A 72 27.35 57.93 45.27
C ALA A 72 28.15 56.64 44.98
N PRO A 73 27.95 55.55 45.75
CA PRO A 73 28.64 54.28 45.53
C PRO A 73 28.30 53.66 44.15
N PRO A 74 29.22 52.87 43.56
CA PRO A 74 29.05 52.36 42.20
C PRO A 74 27.83 51.44 42.05
N PRO A 75 27.10 51.51 40.92
CA PRO A 75 25.90 50.72 40.71
C PRO A 75 26.25 49.23 40.65
N ARG A 76 25.65 48.43 41.55
CA ARG A 76 25.71 46.96 41.49
C ARG A 76 25.29 46.49 40.09
N SER A 77 26.15 45.70 39.45
CA SER A 77 26.02 45.37 38.04
C SER A 77 24.70 44.68 37.71
N LEU A 78 24.13 45.01 36.55
CA LEU A 78 22.92 44.37 36.05
C LEU A 78 23.11 42.86 35.80
N SER A 79 24.35 42.38 35.64
CA SER A 79 24.69 40.96 35.57
C SER A 79 24.31 40.22 36.85
N ALA A 80 24.74 40.68 38.02
CA ALA A 80 24.46 40.02 39.30
C ALA A 80 22.95 39.91 39.57
N ARG A 81 22.17 40.94 39.20
CA ARG A 81 20.71 40.89 39.32
C ARG A 81 20.09 39.90 38.31
N ALA A 82 20.56 39.89 37.07
CA ALA A 82 20.08 38.93 36.06
C ALA A 82 20.44 37.47 36.42
N GLU A 83 21.64 37.22 36.94
CA GLU A 83 22.08 35.92 37.45
C GLU A 83 21.25 35.47 38.65
N SER A 84 20.99 36.34 39.64
CA SER A 84 20.13 36.00 40.77
C SER A 84 18.71 35.60 40.33
N VAL A 85 18.16 36.24 39.29
CA VAL A 85 16.85 35.89 38.71
C VAL A 85 16.93 34.59 37.92
N ALA A 86 18.01 34.34 37.18
CA ALA A 86 18.23 33.07 36.48
C ALA A 86 18.36 31.89 37.45
N TRP A 87 19.14 32.03 38.52
CA TRP A 87 19.28 31.03 39.58
C TRP A 87 17.98 30.84 40.37
N ALA A 88 17.23 31.90 40.69
CA ALA A 88 15.92 31.79 41.34
C ALA A 88 14.79 31.26 40.43
N ALA A 89 14.97 31.31 39.11
CA ALA A 89 14.10 30.62 38.15
C ALA A 89 14.51 29.15 38.00
N TRP A 90 15.81 28.87 37.92
CA TRP A 90 16.36 27.51 37.87
C TRP A 90 16.07 26.72 39.15
N GLY A 91 16.20 27.33 40.32
CA GLY A 91 15.84 26.70 41.60
C GLY A 91 14.37 26.34 41.70
N ARG A 92 13.47 27.20 41.20
CA ARG A 92 12.02 26.90 41.12
C ARG A 92 11.70 25.83 40.07
N LEU A 93 12.39 25.84 38.93
CA LEU A 93 12.26 24.79 37.92
C LEU A 93 12.77 23.44 38.45
N ARG A 94 13.92 23.42 39.15
CA ARG A 94 14.46 22.25 39.83
C ARG A 94 13.46 21.72 40.86
N ALA A 95 13.02 22.54 41.80
CA ALA A 95 12.06 22.12 42.83
C ALA A 95 10.71 21.59 42.27
N TRP A 96 10.33 22.00 41.05
CA TRP A 96 9.15 21.47 40.36
C TRP A 96 9.42 20.16 39.57
N VAL A 97 10.61 20.00 39.00
CA VAL A 97 10.99 18.82 38.20
C VAL A 97 11.52 17.67 39.08
N GLU A 98 12.23 17.98 40.16
CA GLU A 98 12.95 17.04 41.02
C GLU A 98 12.05 15.95 41.66
N PRO A 99 10.83 16.24 42.17
CA PRO A 99 9.91 15.19 42.63
C PRO A 99 9.46 14.24 41.51
N SER A 100 9.31 14.79 40.30
CA SER A 100 8.91 14.04 39.09
C SER A 100 10.09 13.39 38.35
N ALA A 101 11.35 13.62 38.75
CA ALA A 101 12.52 13.16 38.02
C ALA A 101 12.64 11.62 38.01
N LYS A 102 12.28 10.96 39.12
CA LYS A 102 12.18 9.50 39.22
C LYS A 102 11.15 8.94 38.24
N SER A 103 10.01 9.60 38.14
CA SER A 103 8.83 9.24 37.34
C SER A 103 9.09 9.40 35.83
N VAL A 104 9.71 10.53 35.45
CA VAL A 104 10.24 10.76 34.10
C VAL A 104 11.36 9.75 33.76
N GLY A 105 12.21 9.40 34.73
CA GLY A 105 13.22 8.36 34.58
C GLY A 105 12.63 6.98 34.25
N THR A 106 11.59 6.57 34.99
CA THR A 106 10.83 5.33 34.71
C THR A 106 10.17 5.37 33.33
N PHE A 107 9.44 6.44 33.01
CA PHE A 107 8.84 6.66 31.70
C PHE A 107 9.84 6.51 30.55
N LEU A 108 11.00 7.18 30.62
CA LEU A 108 12.04 7.10 29.58
C LEU A 108 12.69 5.71 29.52
N ASN A 109 12.89 5.05 30.67
CA ASN A 109 13.40 3.69 30.73
C ASN A 109 12.46 2.68 30.07
N ASP A 110 11.16 2.74 30.38
CA ASP A 110 10.17 1.78 29.87
C ASP A 110 9.86 2.03 28.38
N THR A 111 9.86 3.29 27.96
CA THR A 111 9.88 3.69 26.55
C THR A 111 11.09 3.10 25.82
N LEU A 112 12.29 3.24 26.37
CA LEU A 112 13.53 2.71 25.78
C LEU A 112 13.53 1.18 25.73
N LEU A 113 13.10 0.52 26.80
CA LEU A 113 12.96 -0.92 26.92
C LEU A 113 12.03 -1.48 25.83
N TYR A 114 10.92 -0.80 25.59
CA TYR A 114 9.97 -1.13 24.54
C TYR A 114 10.58 -0.97 23.14
N ILE A 115 11.21 0.18 22.86
CA ILE A 115 11.94 0.44 21.59
C ILE A 115 12.98 -0.64 21.31
N VAL A 116 13.84 -0.89 22.29
CA VAL A 116 14.98 -1.81 22.18
C VAL A 116 14.48 -3.24 22.01
N SER A 117 13.57 -3.73 22.87
CA SER A 117 13.04 -5.09 22.73
C SER A 117 12.36 -5.33 21.38
N ARG A 118 11.59 -4.37 20.87
CA ARG A 118 10.98 -4.48 19.54
C ARG A 118 12.03 -4.57 18.44
N HIS A 119 12.98 -3.63 18.43
CA HIS A 119 14.03 -3.55 17.41
C HIS A 119 14.94 -4.78 17.38
N TRP A 120 15.23 -5.37 18.55
CA TRP A 120 15.98 -6.63 18.63
C TRP A 120 15.22 -7.82 18.07
N VAL A 121 13.90 -7.93 18.30
CA VAL A 121 13.11 -9.01 17.69
C VAL A 121 12.99 -8.80 16.18
N ASP A 122 12.70 -7.59 15.70
CA ASP A 122 12.68 -7.29 14.26
C ASP A 122 14.03 -7.65 13.60
N LEU A 123 15.17 -7.30 14.22
CA LEU A 123 16.50 -7.64 13.70
C LEU A 123 16.71 -9.16 13.67
N LEU A 124 16.37 -9.90 14.73
CA LEU A 124 16.54 -11.35 14.78
C LEU A 124 15.59 -12.07 13.82
N SER A 125 14.30 -11.75 13.85
CA SER A 125 13.28 -12.43 13.05
C SER A 125 13.44 -12.14 11.56
N ILE A 126 13.78 -10.91 11.16
CA ILE A 126 13.94 -10.53 9.76
C ILE A 126 15.34 -10.88 9.24
N GLN A 127 16.40 -10.39 9.88
CA GLN A 127 17.77 -10.44 9.31
C GLN A 127 18.47 -11.78 9.55
N LEU A 128 18.28 -12.39 10.73
CA LEU A 128 18.95 -13.64 11.09
C LEU A 128 18.13 -14.88 10.72
N PHE A 129 16.82 -14.89 11.01
CA PHE A 129 15.95 -16.06 10.82
C PHE A 129 15.00 -15.97 9.60
N ARG A 130 14.96 -14.84 8.88
CA ARG A 130 14.14 -14.63 7.66
C ARG A 130 12.65 -15.02 7.80
N LEU A 131 12.09 -14.82 9.00
CA LEU A 131 10.73 -15.21 9.38
C LEU A 131 9.63 -14.28 8.84
N HIS A 132 9.98 -13.04 8.52
CA HIS A 132 9.07 -12.06 7.93
C HIS A 132 9.66 -11.52 6.62
N PRO A 133 8.82 -10.97 5.73
CA PRO A 133 9.30 -10.13 4.63
C PRO A 133 10.19 -9.00 5.13
N LEU A 134 11.25 -8.69 4.36
CA LEU A 134 12.04 -7.48 4.56
C LEU A 134 11.12 -6.23 4.57
N PRO A 135 11.30 -5.27 5.49
CA PRO A 135 10.53 -4.04 5.52
C PRO A 135 10.54 -3.36 4.14
N PHE A 136 9.36 -2.92 3.70
CA PHE A 136 9.14 -2.29 2.41
C PHE A 136 9.42 -3.17 1.16
N CYS A 137 9.70 -4.47 1.27
CA CYS A 137 9.98 -5.31 0.10
C CYS A 137 8.82 -5.34 -0.90
N ALA A 138 7.58 -5.34 -0.40
CA ALA A 138 6.35 -5.36 -1.19
C ALA A 138 6.02 -4.01 -1.86
N LEU A 139 6.69 -2.91 -1.47
CA LEU A 139 6.57 -1.65 -2.20
C LEU A 139 7.34 -1.77 -3.51
N LYS A 140 6.67 -1.55 -4.65
CA LYS A 140 7.19 -1.70 -6.04
C LYS A 140 8.44 -0.87 -6.41
N ARG A 141 9.01 -0.12 -5.47
CA ARG A 141 10.28 0.61 -5.56
C ARG A 141 11.46 -0.13 -4.92
N SER A 142 11.18 -1.15 -4.10
CA SER A 142 12.14 -2.11 -3.61
C SER A 142 12.63 -2.99 -4.77
N HIS A 143 13.95 -3.16 -4.86
CA HIS A 143 14.58 -4.21 -5.66
C HIS A 143 15.08 -5.36 -4.77
N LEU A 144 14.66 -5.41 -3.50
CA LEU A 144 14.93 -6.53 -2.59
C LEU A 144 13.92 -7.65 -2.86
N PRO A 145 14.35 -8.91 -2.98
CA PRO A 145 13.42 -10.04 -3.02
C PRO A 145 12.64 -10.11 -1.71
N CYS A 146 11.31 -10.23 -1.78
CA CYS A 146 10.54 -10.54 -0.60
C CYS A 146 10.80 -11.99 -0.18
N THR A 147 11.36 -12.18 1.01
CA THR A 147 11.15 -13.41 1.76
C THR A 147 9.64 -13.57 2.02
N PRO A 148 9.04 -14.74 1.73
CA PRO A 148 7.67 -15.01 2.16
C PRO A 148 7.61 -14.99 3.70
N GLU A 149 6.48 -14.60 4.26
CA GLU A 149 6.27 -14.68 5.71
C GLU A 149 6.25 -16.15 6.13
N ALA A 150 7.07 -16.52 7.12
CA ALA A 150 7.20 -17.89 7.57
C ALA A 150 5.91 -18.34 8.28
N PRO A 151 5.47 -19.60 8.10
CA PRO A 151 4.19 -20.04 8.62
C PRO A 151 4.15 -20.04 10.15
N PHE A 152 2.94 -19.98 10.72
CA PHE A 152 2.68 -19.91 12.17
C PHE A 152 3.55 -20.88 12.98
N GLY A 153 3.60 -22.16 12.59
CA GLY A 153 4.37 -23.18 13.29
C GLY A 153 5.89 -22.92 13.34
N THR A 154 6.45 -22.15 12.41
CA THR A 154 7.86 -21.74 12.40
C THR A 154 8.06 -20.52 13.31
N GLN A 155 7.16 -19.53 13.24
CA GLN A 155 7.22 -18.36 14.14
C GLN A 155 7.01 -18.75 15.62
N ALA A 156 6.11 -19.69 15.90
CA ALA A 156 5.87 -20.21 17.25
C ALA A 156 7.10 -20.94 17.83
N ARG A 157 7.84 -21.69 17.00
CA ARG A 157 9.12 -22.30 17.42
C ARG A 157 10.17 -21.24 17.73
N PHE A 158 10.28 -20.20 16.92
CA PHE A 158 11.16 -19.06 17.21
C PHE A 158 10.79 -18.37 18.54
N ALA A 159 9.51 -18.16 18.81
CA ALA A 159 9.02 -17.58 20.07
C ALA A 159 9.40 -18.43 21.30
N LEU A 160 9.25 -19.76 21.20
CA LEU A 160 9.66 -20.71 22.25
C LEU A 160 11.18 -20.71 22.47
N CYS A 161 11.98 -20.71 21.40
CA CYS A 161 13.43 -20.60 21.48
C CYS A 161 13.87 -19.26 22.10
N MET A 162 13.21 -18.15 21.74
CA MET A 162 13.47 -16.83 22.33
C MET A 162 13.14 -16.80 23.83
N LEU A 163 12.01 -17.39 24.26
CA LEU A 163 11.67 -17.51 25.69
C LEU A 163 12.72 -18.29 26.47
N LEU A 164 13.17 -19.43 25.93
CA LEU A 164 14.21 -20.26 26.56
C LEU A 164 15.56 -19.52 26.63
N ALA A 165 15.99 -18.90 25.53
CA ALA A 165 17.21 -18.08 25.50
C ALA A 165 17.14 -16.92 26.50
N CYS A 166 15.99 -16.24 26.61
CA CYS A 166 15.74 -15.17 27.57
C CYS A 166 15.82 -15.66 29.03
N ALA A 167 15.28 -16.84 29.34
CA ALA A 167 15.40 -17.45 30.67
C ALA A 167 16.85 -17.83 31.01
N ILE A 168 17.61 -18.37 30.05
CA ILE A 168 19.04 -18.68 30.23
C ILE A 168 19.85 -17.40 30.44
N LEU A 169 19.69 -16.38 29.58
CA LEU A 169 20.38 -15.10 29.69
C LEU A 169 20.10 -14.42 31.04
N ARG A 170 18.87 -14.48 31.54
CA ARG A 170 18.49 -13.98 32.87
C ARG A 170 19.23 -14.71 34.01
N ARG A 171 19.34 -16.04 33.95
CA ARG A 171 20.06 -16.85 34.96
C ARG A 171 21.58 -16.65 34.90
N VAL A 172 22.14 -16.44 33.71
CA VAL A 172 23.55 -16.06 33.54
C VAL A 172 23.80 -14.66 34.11
N ALA A 173 22.95 -13.69 33.81
CA ALA A 173 23.07 -12.31 34.28
C ALA A 173 22.98 -12.16 35.81
N THR A 174 22.07 -12.89 36.47
CA THR A 174 21.98 -12.92 37.94
C THR A 174 23.23 -13.52 38.57
N SER A 175 23.85 -14.50 37.93
CA SER A 175 25.12 -15.11 38.37
C SER A 175 26.33 -14.16 38.27
N PHE A 176 26.31 -13.17 37.37
CA PHE A 176 27.40 -12.17 37.20
C PHE A 176 27.30 -10.92 38.09
N GLY A 177 26.33 -10.88 39.01
CA GLY A 177 26.20 -9.81 40.00
C GLY A 177 25.67 -8.47 39.44
N ARG A 178 25.08 -7.66 40.33
CA ARG A 178 24.28 -6.46 40.00
C ARG A 178 25.06 -5.33 39.27
N GLY A 179 26.39 -5.38 39.25
CA GLY A 179 27.23 -4.35 38.61
C GLY A 179 27.56 -4.58 37.13
N SER A 180 27.34 -5.79 36.61
CA SER A 180 27.73 -6.16 35.24
C SER A 180 26.81 -5.56 34.17
N ALA A 181 27.32 -5.31 32.96
CA ALA A 181 26.46 -4.95 31.83
C ALA A 181 25.47 -6.07 31.45
N LEU A 182 25.84 -7.33 31.74
CA LEU A 182 24.97 -8.50 31.59
C LEU A 182 23.75 -8.42 32.52
N ALA A 183 23.88 -7.87 33.73
CA ALA A 183 22.75 -7.67 34.67
C ALA A 183 21.63 -6.78 34.09
N TRP A 184 21.94 -5.89 33.14
CA TRP A 184 20.91 -5.12 32.42
C TRP A 184 20.26 -5.93 31.28
N LEU A 185 21.05 -6.68 30.50
CA LEU A 185 20.53 -7.56 29.44
C LEU A 185 19.64 -8.68 29.99
N GLY A 186 19.99 -9.27 31.13
CA GLY A 186 19.16 -10.23 31.84
C GLY A 186 18.12 -9.61 32.78
N SER A 187 17.91 -8.29 32.74
CA SER A 187 16.83 -7.67 33.50
C SER A 187 15.47 -8.18 32.97
N SER A 188 14.64 -8.70 33.89
CA SER A 188 13.36 -9.35 33.58
C SER A 188 12.48 -8.63 32.54
N PRO A 189 12.37 -7.28 32.50
CA PRO A 189 11.47 -6.61 31.58
C PRO A 189 11.79 -6.83 30.09
N MET A 190 13.05 -6.65 29.65
CA MET A 190 13.41 -6.76 28.22
C MET A 190 13.22 -8.19 27.71
N ALA A 191 13.73 -9.15 28.48
CA ALA A 191 13.65 -10.58 28.18
C ALA A 191 12.19 -11.08 28.03
N GLY A 192 11.25 -10.56 28.83
CA GLY A 192 9.82 -10.87 28.70
C GLY A 192 9.20 -10.28 27.44
N MET A 193 9.54 -9.03 27.09
CA MET A 193 9.08 -8.38 25.86
C MET A 193 9.61 -9.07 24.60
N LEU A 194 10.90 -9.46 24.58
CA LEU A 194 11.50 -10.19 23.45
C LEU A 194 10.72 -11.48 23.11
N ALA A 195 10.40 -12.30 24.11
CA ALA A 195 9.61 -13.50 23.92
C ALA A 195 8.17 -13.17 23.47
N GLY A 196 7.55 -12.15 24.09
CA GLY A 196 6.19 -11.71 23.79
C GLY A 196 5.98 -11.19 22.38
N TRP A 197 6.94 -10.47 21.84
CA TRP A 197 6.95 -10.07 20.43
C TRP A 197 6.93 -11.29 19.51
N GLY A 198 7.77 -12.29 19.76
CA GLY A 198 7.80 -13.54 18.99
C GLY A 198 6.46 -14.29 19.03
N PHE A 199 5.85 -14.40 20.21
CA PHE A 199 4.53 -15.05 20.34
C PHE A 199 3.41 -14.24 19.68
N GLY A 200 3.41 -12.91 19.84
CA GLY A 200 2.44 -12.02 19.20
C GLY A 200 2.52 -12.06 17.67
N PHE A 201 3.73 -12.06 17.10
CA PHE A 201 3.94 -12.31 15.67
C PHE A 201 3.33 -13.65 15.23
N ALA A 202 3.67 -14.73 15.92
CA ALA A 202 3.15 -16.06 15.60
C ALA A 202 1.61 -16.11 15.65
N CYS A 203 0.98 -15.57 16.69
CA CYS A 203 -0.48 -15.54 16.80
C CYS A 203 -1.14 -14.67 15.71
N VAL A 204 -0.54 -13.55 15.33
CA VAL A 204 -1.02 -12.73 14.19
C VAL A 204 -0.88 -13.48 12.86
N GLN A 205 0.21 -14.22 12.65
CA GLN A 205 0.36 -15.08 11.47
C GLN A 205 -0.66 -16.22 11.44
N GLY A 206 -0.92 -16.87 12.58
CA GLY A 206 -1.97 -17.89 12.70
C GLY A 206 -3.37 -17.35 12.40
N LEU A 207 -3.66 -16.10 12.79
CA LEU A 207 -4.88 -15.40 12.43
C LEU A 207 -4.97 -15.08 10.92
N ARG A 208 -3.85 -14.72 10.26
CA ARG A 208 -3.80 -14.53 8.80
C ARG A 208 -4.06 -15.85 8.06
N GLU A 209 -3.38 -16.93 8.45
CA GLU A 209 -3.57 -18.26 7.87
C GLU A 209 -5.02 -18.75 8.05
N LEU A 210 -5.63 -18.50 9.21
CA LEU A 210 -7.03 -18.80 9.46
C LEU A 210 -7.99 -17.98 8.59
N ASN A 211 -7.77 -16.67 8.43
CA ASN A 211 -8.61 -15.81 7.58
C ASN A 211 -8.44 -16.14 6.08
N GLN A 212 -7.23 -16.52 5.64
CA GLN A 212 -6.99 -16.99 4.27
C GLN A 212 -7.72 -18.31 3.97
N ALA A 213 -7.76 -19.24 4.94
CA ALA A 213 -8.49 -20.49 4.80
C ALA A 213 -10.01 -20.35 4.99
N TRP A 214 -10.48 -19.34 5.74
CA TRP A 214 -11.90 -19.08 6.02
C TRP A 214 -12.28 -17.60 5.77
N PRO A 215 -12.30 -17.12 4.51
CA PRO A 215 -12.46 -15.69 4.22
C PRO A 215 -13.80 -15.10 4.68
N GLY A 216 -13.74 -13.94 5.35
CA GLY A 216 -14.90 -13.15 5.73
C GLY A 216 -15.49 -13.47 7.11
N VAL A 217 -14.92 -14.40 7.87
CA VAL A 217 -15.39 -14.75 9.23
C VAL A 217 -14.73 -13.85 10.30
N TYR A 218 -14.90 -12.52 10.18
CA TYR A 218 -14.30 -11.52 11.09
C TYR A 218 -14.64 -11.74 12.58
N PHE A 219 -15.82 -12.29 12.87
CA PHE A 219 -16.20 -12.67 14.23
C PHE A 219 -15.33 -13.77 14.83
N LEU A 220 -14.72 -14.63 14.01
CA LEU A 220 -13.81 -15.69 14.46
C LEU A 220 -12.45 -15.13 14.90
N THR A 221 -11.93 -14.08 14.23
CA THR A 221 -10.69 -13.43 14.67
C THR A 221 -10.91 -12.65 15.97
N ALA A 222 -12.05 -11.98 16.12
CA ALA A 222 -12.44 -11.33 17.38
C ALA A 222 -12.63 -12.34 18.54
N PHE A 223 -13.31 -13.47 18.27
CA PHE A 223 -13.48 -14.55 19.23
C PHE A 223 -12.14 -15.19 19.62
N PHE A 224 -11.23 -15.41 18.65
CA PHE A 224 -9.90 -15.93 18.92
C PHE A 224 -9.06 -14.97 19.77
N SER A 225 -9.14 -13.66 19.54
CA SER A 225 -8.44 -12.66 20.36
C SER A 225 -8.96 -12.58 21.79
N LEU A 226 -10.28 -12.72 22.00
CA LEU A 226 -10.88 -12.92 23.31
C LEU A 226 -10.39 -14.23 23.97
N LEU A 227 -10.34 -15.34 23.22
CA LEU A 227 -9.87 -16.64 23.70
C LEU A 227 -8.38 -16.62 24.09
N VAL A 228 -7.52 -16.00 23.29
CA VAL A 228 -6.09 -15.81 23.59
C VAL A 228 -5.90 -14.93 24.83
N THR A 229 -6.74 -13.92 25.02
CA THR A 229 -6.74 -13.08 26.23
C THR A 229 -7.13 -13.87 27.48
N ALA A 230 -8.24 -14.61 27.41
CA ALA A 230 -8.73 -15.44 28.50
C ALA A 230 -7.74 -16.57 28.85
N ALA A 231 -7.22 -17.28 27.84
CA ALA A 231 -6.21 -18.32 28.02
C ALA A 231 -4.93 -17.74 28.64
N SER A 232 -4.45 -16.58 28.18
CA SER A 232 -3.28 -15.91 28.75
C SER A 232 -3.49 -15.57 30.24
N ALA A 233 -4.63 -15.00 30.59
CA ALA A 233 -4.97 -14.72 31.99
C ALA A 233 -5.03 -15.99 32.84
N VAL A 234 -5.66 -17.06 32.34
CA VAL A 234 -5.74 -18.36 33.01
C VAL A 234 -4.35 -18.98 33.19
N PHE A 235 -3.51 -19.00 32.16
CA PHE A 235 -2.14 -19.51 32.27
C PHE A 235 -1.29 -18.68 33.24
N ILE A 236 -1.43 -17.34 33.25
CA ILE A 236 -0.74 -16.48 34.23
C ILE A 236 -1.18 -16.79 35.66
N LEU A 237 -2.46 -17.08 35.91
CA LEU A 237 -2.94 -17.42 37.25
C LEU A 237 -2.54 -18.85 37.68
N LEU A 238 -2.61 -19.83 36.77
CA LEU A 238 -2.32 -21.23 37.06
C LEU A 238 -0.83 -21.56 37.14
N LEU A 239 0.00 -20.99 36.24
CA LEU A 239 1.45 -21.28 36.17
C LEU A 239 2.28 -20.46 37.16
N ARG A 240 1.65 -19.63 38.01
CA ARG A 240 2.36 -18.91 39.06
C ARG A 240 2.96 -19.92 40.05
N PRO A 241 4.25 -19.83 40.42
CA PRO A 241 4.90 -20.82 41.29
C PRO A 241 4.22 -21.00 42.64
N SER A 242 3.62 -19.95 43.21
CA SER A 242 2.82 -20.06 44.44
C SER A 242 1.51 -20.85 44.23
N THR A 243 0.84 -20.71 43.08
CA THR A 243 -0.30 -21.56 42.69
C THR A 243 0.15 -23.00 42.48
N LEU A 244 1.27 -23.22 41.77
CA LEU A 244 1.83 -24.55 41.52
C LEU A 244 2.30 -25.22 42.81
N ALA A 245 2.99 -24.50 43.69
CA ALA A 245 3.45 -24.98 44.99
C ALA A 245 2.28 -25.28 45.92
N LEU A 246 1.21 -24.47 45.91
CA LEU A 246 -0.02 -24.79 46.65
C LEU A 246 -0.72 -26.03 46.06
N GLY A 247 -0.75 -26.18 44.73
CA GLY A 247 -1.29 -27.37 44.05
C GLY A 247 -0.49 -28.65 44.37
N VAL A 248 0.84 -28.57 44.37
CA VAL A 248 1.74 -29.68 44.76
C VAL A 248 1.60 -29.97 46.26
N ALA A 249 1.58 -28.95 47.12
CA ALA A 249 1.38 -29.13 48.56
C ALA A 249 0.00 -29.74 48.87
N PHE A 250 -1.06 -29.35 48.14
CA PHE A 250 -2.38 -29.95 48.22
C PHE A 250 -2.35 -31.40 47.75
N ALA A 251 -1.78 -31.70 46.58
CA ALA A 251 -1.65 -33.06 46.06
C ALA A 251 -0.87 -33.98 47.01
N VAL A 252 0.24 -33.50 47.57
CA VAL A 252 1.02 -34.21 48.60
C VAL A 252 0.20 -34.37 49.89
N THR A 253 -0.58 -33.38 50.31
CA THR A 253 -1.48 -33.49 51.48
C THR A 253 -2.60 -34.52 51.24
N GLN A 254 -3.14 -34.61 50.03
CA GLN A 254 -4.11 -35.66 49.69
C GLN A 254 -3.45 -37.04 49.63
N MET A 255 -2.27 -37.18 49.01
CA MET A 255 -1.49 -38.43 49.08
C MET A 255 -1.20 -38.84 50.53
N GLN A 256 -0.83 -37.90 51.40
CA GLN A 256 -0.63 -38.13 52.84
C GLN A 256 -1.93 -38.49 53.59
N ARG A 257 -3.12 -38.22 53.04
CA ARG A 257 -4.41 -38.72 53.55
C ARG A 257 -4.74 -40.13 53.05
N PHE A 258 -4.30 -40.52 51.84
CA PHE A 258 -4.51 -41.87 51.31
C PHE A 258 -3.49 -42.90 51.82
N ILE A 259 -2.24 -42.50 52.08
CA ILE A 259 -1.18 -43.40 52.58
C ILE A 259 -1.55 -44.13 53.90
N PRO A 260 -2.17 -43.49 54.91
CA PRO A 260 -2.68 -44.18 56.10
C PRO A 260 -3.64 -45.34 55.81
N CYS A 261 -4.51 -45.20 54.80
CA CYS A 261 -5.45 -46.26 54.42
C CYS A 261 -4.74 -47.46 53.81
N ALA A 262 -3.64 -47.25 53.08
CA ALA A 262 -2.82 -48.34 52.54
C ALA A 262 -2.02 -49.10 53.63
N VAL A 263 -1.61 -48.41 54.70
CA VAL A 263 -0.85 -49.02 55.81
C VAL A 263 -1.77 -49.70 56.85
N GLY A 264 -3.04 -49.30 56.94
CA GLY A 264 -4.03 -49.96 57.80
C GLY A 264 -4.42 -51.38 57.35
N TRP A 265 -4.10 -51.79 56.12
CA TRP A 265 -4.61 -53.03 55.53
C TRP A 265 -3.66 -54.24 55.69
N ARG A 266 -3.24 -54.53 56.93
CA ARG A 266 -2.71 -55.85 57.33
C ARG A 266 -3.19 -56.29 58.71
N GLY A 267 -3.98 -57.36 58.73
CA GLY A 267 -3.95 -58.37 59.79
C GLY A 267 -4.58 -57.99 61.13
N ALA A 268 -5.91 -58.00 61.21
CA ALA A 268 -6.54 -58.52 62.42
C ALA A 268 -6.37 -60.06 62.40
N GLY A 269 -5.35 -60.58 63.09
CA GLY A 269 -5.08 -62.02 63.17
C GLY A 269 -3.64 -62.33 63.57
N GLY A 270 -3.46 -62.94 64.74
CA GLY A 270 -2.16 -63.39 65.27
C GLY A 270 -1.64 -62.54 66.43
N ALA A 271 -1.57 -63.14 67.62
CA ALA A 271 -0.85 -62.58 68.77
C ALA A 271 0.61 -63.06 68.79
N GLY A 272 1.51 -62.32 69.44
CA GLY A 272 2.94 -62.64 69.53
C GLY A 272 3.80 -61.40 69.38
N GLY A 273 3.99 -60.65 70.47
CA GLY A 273 4.65 -59.35 70.43
C GLY A 273 6.17 -59.40 70.61
N VAL A 274 6.90 -58.77 69.69
CA VAL A 274 8.24 -58.19 69.93
C VAL A 274 8.20 -56.74 69.41
N GLY A 275 8.88 -55.82 70.10
CA GLY A 275 8.67 -54.38 69.93
C GLY A 275 9.44 -53.71 68.79
N ALA A 276 8.89 -52.57 68.33
CA ALA A 276 9.49 -51.60 67.40
C ALA A 276 9.69 -52.08 65.94
N PRO A 277 9.86 -51.17 64.94
CA PRO A 277 9.96 -49.71 65.04
C PRO A 277 8.86 -48.94 64.27
N ARG A 278 7.87 -48.41 65.00
CA ARG A 278 6.81 -47.50 64.47
C ARG A 278 7.32 -46.15 63.92
N ARG A 279 8.66 -45.95 63.85
CA ARG A 279 9.36 -44.73 63.38
C ARG A 279 9.60 -44.67 61.87
N HIS A 280 9.52 -45.78 61.13
CA HIS A 280 9.87 -45.78 59.69
C HIS A 280 8.87 -45.02 58.81
N GLY A 281 7.56 -45.17 59.04
CA GLY A 281 6.55 -44.42 58.27
C GLY A 281 6.68 -42.90 58.42
N THR A 282 6.97 -42.43 59.64
CA THR A 282 7.26 -41.01 59.90
C THR A 282 8.56 -40.53 59.25
N ALA A 283 9.59 -41.38 59.17
CA ALA A 283 10.85 -41.03 58.52
C ALA A 283 10.69 -40.90 56.99
N VAL A 284 9.96 -41.82 56.34
CA VAL A 284 9.68 -41.75 54.90
C VAL A 284 8.78 -40.55 54.56
N ALA A 285 7.74 -40.27 55.36
CA ALA A 285 6.90 -39.09 55.17
C ALA A 285 7.68 -37.77 55.38
N ALA A 286 8.56 -37.71 56.40
CA ALA A 286 9.44 -36.56 56.62
C ALA A 286 10.48 -36.40 55.51
N TYR A 287 11.05 -37.49 54.99
CA TYR A 287 11.99 -37.46 53.86
C TYR A 287 11.31 -36.99 52.58
N TRP A 288 10.13 -37.50 52.22
CA TRP A 288 9.39 -36.99 51.06
C TRP A 288 8.96 -35.54 51.23
N THR A 289 8.57 -35.12 52.44
CA THR A 289 8.28 -33.70 52.73
C THR A 289 9.53 -32.84 52.58
N TYR A 290 10.68 -33.30 53.07
CA TYR A 290 11.98 -32.64 52.89
C TYR A 290 12.34 -32.54 51.41
N VAL A 291 12.36 -33.66 50.66
CA VAL A 291 12.63 -33.69 49.22
C VAL A 291 11.69 -32.76 48.46
N VAL A 292 10.37 -32.82 48.67
CA VAL A 292 9.43 -31.93 47.97
C VAL A 292 9.65 -30.46 48.35
N THR A 293 9.90 -30.13 49.61
CA THR A 293 10.17 -28.73 50.02
C THR A 293 11.53 -28.21 49.53
N SER A 294 12.55 -29.05 49.46
CA SER A 294 13.86 -28.70 48.89
C SER A 294 13.80 -28.57 47.37
N TRP A 295 13.09 -29.45 46.66
CA TRP A 295 12.86 -29.31 45.22
C TRP A 295 11.97 -28.12 44.90
N ALA A 296 10.95 -27.82 45.72
CA ALA A 296 10.17 -26.60 45.61
C ALA A 296 11.07 -25.38 45.76
N ALA A 297 11.87 -25.27 46.83
CA ALA A 297 12.80 -24.15 47.02
C ALA A 297 13.86 -24.02 45.90
N LEU A 298 14.35 -25.13 45.34
CA LEU A 298 15.32 -25.14 44.24
C LEU A 298 14.70 -24.73 42.89
N LEU A 299 13.39 -24.94 42.71
CA LEU A 299 12.65 -24.62 41.50
C LEU A 299 11.84 -23.32 41.60
N GLU A 300 11.53 -22.82 42.79
CA GLU A 300 10.67 -21.65 43.01
C GLU A 300 11.25 -20.39 42.37
N GLU A 301 12.53 -20.08 42.58
CA GLU A 301 13.19 -18.93 41.93
C GLU A 301 13.27 -19.10 40.39
N PRO A 302 13.76 -20.23 39.82
CA PRO A 302 13.70 -20.47 38.37
C PRO A 302 12.29 -20.41 37.76
N LEU A 303 11.26 -20.93 38.45
CA LEU A 303 9.88 -20.93 37.97
C LEU A 303 9.23 -19.55 38.10
N GLU A 304 9.52 -18.77 39.15
CA GLU A 304 9.07 -17.39 39.30
C GLU A 304 9.73 -16.51 38.24
N ASP A 305 11.00 -16.76 37.93
CA ASP A 305 11.72 -16.06 36.87
C ASP A 305 11.21 -16.41 35.48
N LEU A 306 10.87 -17.68 35.21
CA LEU A 306 10.21 -18.10 33.97
C LEU A 306 8.78 -17.56 33.87
N TRP A 307 8.01 -17.61 34.96
CA TRP A 307 6.63 -17.09 35.02
C TRP A 307 6.57 -15.58 34.81
N ARG A 308 7.48 -14.81 35.42
CA ARG A 308 7.61 -13.35 35.20
C ARG A 308 8.07 -12.98 33.78
N LEU A 309 8.73 -13.88 33.06
CA LEU A 309 9.03 -13.70 31.64
C LEU A 309 7.81 -14.05 30.78
N PHE A 310 7.16 -15.18 31.07
CA PHE A 310 5.99 -15.67 30.34
C PHE A 310 4.76 -14.75 30.49
N SER A 311 4.49 -14.21 31.67
CA SER A 311 3.35 -13.29 31.87
C SER A 311 3.50 -11.98 31.09
N LYS A 312 4.71 -11.42 31.04
CA LYS A 312 5.06 -10.28 30.17
C LYS A 312 4.99 -10.66 28.69
N ALA A 313 5.42 -11.87 28.34
CA ALA A 313 5.32 -12.36 26.96
C ALA A 313 3.85 -12.46 26.51
N CYS A 314 2.99 -13.02 27.36
CA CYS A 314 1.54 -13.07 27.16
C CYS A 314 0.91 -11.69 27.03
N ALA A 315 1.30 -10.69 27.84
CA ALA A 315 0.76 -9.33 27.73
C ALA A 315 1.06 -8.69 26.35
N VAL A 316 2.29 -8.83 25.85
CA VAL A 316 2.70 -8.33 24.52
C VAL A 316 2.06 -9.15 23.39
N MET A 317 1.89 -10.46 23.56
CA MET A 317 1.17 -11.32 22.61
C MET A 317 -0.30 -10.90 22.48
N VAL A 318 -1.01 -10.76 23.61
CA VAL A 318 -2.41 -10.31 23.68
C VAL A 318 -2.55 -8.92 23.04
N MET A 319 -1.64 -7.99 23.35
CA MET A 319 -1.57 -6.66 22.73
C MET A 319 -1.54 -6.75 21.20
N MET A 320 -0.57 -7.47 20.61
CA MET A 320 -0.44 -7.58 19.15
C MET A 320 -1.67 -8.22 18.48
N VAL A 321 -2.22 -9.25 19.12
CA VAL A 321 -3.39 -9.99 18.66
C VAL A 321 -4.62 -9.06 18.61
N TRP A 322 -4.83 -8.23 19.63
CA TRP A 322 -5.86 -7.18 19.60
C TRP A 322 -5.55 -6.07 18.57
N SER A 323 -4.30 -5.63 18.41
CA SER A 323 -3.94 -4.66 17.35
C SER A 323 -4.40 -5.15 15.98
N TYR A 324 -4.11 -6.41 15.69
CA TYR A 324 -4.42 -7.03 14.42
C TYR A 324 -5.93 -7.15 14.20
N THR A 325 -6.66 -7.77 15.14
CA THR A 325 -8.12 -7.89 15.07
C THR A 325 -8.81 -6.54 14.88
N LEU A 326 -8.44 -5.53 15.66
CA LEU A 326 -9.10 -4.22 15.60
C LEU A 326 -8.77 -3.50 14.28
N LYS A 327 -7.54 -3.64 13.77
CA LYS A 327 -7.17 -3.13 12.44
C LYS A 327 -7.98 -3.79 11.33
N GLU A 328 -8.12 -5.11 11.32
CA GLU A 328 -8.91 -5.81 10.29
C GLU A 328 -10.40 -5.41 10.36
N MET A 329 -11.00 -5.42 11.55
CA MET A 329 -12.40 -5.03 11.76
C MET A 329 -12.71 -3.59 11.31
N LEU A 330 -11.76 -2.67 11.45
CA LEU A 330 -11.94 -1.26 11.09
C LEU A 330 -11.54 -0.94 9.64
N VAL A 331 -10.59 -1.66 9.04
CA VAL A 331 -10.03 -1.33 7.73
C VAL A 331 -10.67 -2.13 6.59
N GLU A 332 -10.98 -3.42 6.77
CA GLU A 332 -11.59 -4.21 5.68
C GLU A 332 -13.08 -3.89 5.47
N GLY A 333 -13.77 -3.40 6.50
CA GLY A 333 -15.15 -2.91 6.38
C GLY A 333 -15.31 -1.61 5.58
N ILE A 334 -14.22 -0.90 5.27
CA ILE A 334 -14.24 0.36 4.52
C ILE A 334 -13.98 0.07 3.04
N PRO A 335 -14.89 0.44 2.10
CA PRO A 335 -14.63 0.32 0.67
C PRO A 335 -13.35 1.05 0.23
N GLU A 336 -12.57 0.43 -0.67
CA GLU A 336 -11.27 0.93 -1.14
C GLU A 336 -11.29 2.38 -1.67
N SER A 337 -12.45 2.85 -2.15
CA SER A 337 -12.69 4.23 -2.56
C SER A 337 -12.55 5.24 -1.40
N HIS A 338 -13.03 4.90 -0.21
CA HIS A 338 -13.02 5.79 0.96
C HIS A 338 -11.70 5.72 1.73
N LYS A 339 -10.91 4.63 1.60
CA LYS A 339 -9.52 4.57 2.11
C LYS A 339 -8.63 5.65 1.48
N GLN A 340 -8.96 6.15 0.29
CA GLN A 340 -8.26 7.26 -0.37
C GLN A 340 -8.73 8.66 0.09
N GLU A 341 -9.88 8.77 0.77
CA GLU A 341 -10.42 10.02 1.30
C GLU A 341 -9.84 10.33 2.68
N GLY A 342 -8.53 10.56 2.71
CA GLY A 342 -7.70 10.69 3.92
C GLY A 342 -8.36 11.37 5.12
N PRO A 343 -8.96 12.57 5.02
CA PRO A 343 -9.58 13.25 6.17
C PRO A 343 -10.65 12.42 6.90
N THR A 344 -11.40 11.58 6.19
CA THR A 344 -12.44 10.72 6.78
C THR A 344 -11.83 9.54 7.53
N PHE A 345 -10.82 8.90 6.95
CA PHE A 345 -10.09 7.78 7.57
C PHE A 345 -9.40 8.20 8.88
N HIS A 346 -8.70 9.34 8.88
CA HIS A 346 -8.06 9.86 10.10
C HIS A 346 -9.07 10.25 11.20
N ARG A 347 -10.23 10.79 10.82
CA ARG A 347 -11.31 11.07 11.78
C ARG A 347 -11.88 9.80 12.40
N LEU A 348 -12.02 8.73 11.62
CA LEU A 348 -12.46 7.43 12.13
C LEU A 348 -11.45 6.85 13.12
N LEU A 349 -10.16 6.81 12.77
CA LEU A 349 -9.09 6.35 13.66
C LEU A 349 -8.99 7.17 14.95
N LEU A 350 -9.09 8.50 14.88
CA LEU A 350 -9.09 9.37 16.05
C LEU A 350 -10.31 9.13 16.95
N THR A 351 -11.49 8.96 16.36
CA THR A 351 -12.73 8.68 17.10
C THR A 351 -12.64 7.32 17.78
N TYR A 352 -12.10 6.31 17.10
CA TYR A 352 -11.82 4.98 17.64
C TYR A 352 -10.83 5.02 18.82
N ALA A 353 -9.69 5.70 18.67
CA ALA A 353 -8.70 5.86 19.74
C ALA A 353 -9.28 6.58 20.98
N ALA A 354 -10.03 7.67 20.76
CA ALA A 354 -10.72 8.39 21.84
C ALA A 354 -11.81 7.53 22.52
N THR A 355 -12.56 6.74 21.75
CA THR A 355 -13.64 5.88 22.26
C THR A 355 -13.08 4.71 23.10
N LEU A 356 -12.02 4.04 22.64
CA LEU A 356 -11.31 3.05 23.45
C LEU A 356 -10.71 3.68 24.71
N THR A 357 -10.10 4.86 24.59
CA THR A 357 -9.55 5.61 25.73
C THR A 357 -10.61 5.84 26.80
N ALA A 358 -11.81 6.29 26.40
CA ALA A 358 -12.93 6.49 27.30
C ALA A 358 -13.44 5.17 27.90
N ILE A 359 -13.77 4.16 27.09
CA ILE A 359 -14.36 2.89 27.54
C ILE A 359 -13.42 2.15 28.50
N CYS A 360 -12.14 2.03 28.14
CA CYS A 360 -11.15 1.33 28.96
C CYS A 360 -10.85 2.08 30.26
N GLY A 361 -10.78 3.41 30.21
CA GLY A 361 -10.65 4.27 31.40
C GLY A 361 -11.84 4.11 32.35
N PHE A 362 -13.08 4.22 31.84
CA PHE A 362 -14.29 4.02 32.66
C PHE A 362 -14.43 2.60 33.21
N ALA A 363 -14.04 1.57 32.45
CA ALA A 363 -14.02 0.19 32.94
C ALA A 363 -13.03 0.03 34.10
N THR A 364 -11.79 0.47 33.93
CA THR A 364 -10.75 0.43 34.98
C THR A 364 -11.20 1.19 36.22
N VAL A 365 -11.70 2.42 36.07
CA VAL A 365 -12.22 3.24 37.18
C VAL A 365 -13.40 2.57 37.91
N ARG A 366 -14.34 1.95 37.18
CA ARG A 366 -15.48 1.24 37.79
C ARG A 366 -15.03 0.00 38.58
N ILE A 367 -14.07 -0.76 38.04
CA ILE A 367 -13.53 -1.95 38.69
C ILE A 367 -12.74 -1.56 39.94
N VAL A 368 -11.82 -0.59 39.85
CA VAL A 368 -11.08 -0.05 41.01
C VAL A 368 -12.04 0.48 42.08
N ARG A 369 -13.12 1.19 41.69
CA ARG A 369 -14.14 1.69 42.63
C ARG A 369 -14.83 0.56 43.39
N THR A 370 -15.38 -0.44 42.68
CA THR A 370 -16.06 -1.59 43.32
C THR A 370 -15.15 -2.32 44.29
N LEU A 371 -13.86 -2.45 43.98
CA LEU A 371 -12.88 -3.11 44.87
C LEU A 371 -12.52 -2.30 46.11
N VAL A 372 -12.51 -0.96 46.03
CA VAL A 372 -12.34 -0.10 47.21
C VAL A 372 -13.59 -0.18 48.10
N GLU A 373 -14.78 -0.24 47.51
CA GLU A 373 -16.06 -0.40 48.23
C GLU A 373 -16.17 -1.81 48.87
N ASP A 374 -15.76 -2.88 48.17
CA ASP A 374 -15.68 -4.26 48.69
C ASP A 374 -14.59 -4.43 49.76
N ALA A 375 -13.42 -3.81 49.59
CA ALA A 375 -12.36 -3.84 50.58
C ALA A 375 -12.76 -3.10 51.86
N ALA A 376 -13.47 -1.96 51.74
CA ALA A 376 -13.96 -1.18 52.87
C ALA A 376 -15.10 -1.90 53.63
N THR A 377 -16.04 -2.55 52.92
CA THR A 377 -17.12 -3.33 53.56
C THR A 377 -16.58 -4.57 54.26
N LEU A 378 -15.69 -5.35 53.61
CA LEU A 378 -15.04 -6.50 54.25
C LEU A 378 -14.13 -6.11 55.43
N SER A 379 -13.48 -4.94 55.37
CA SER A 379 -12.72 -4.37 56.49
C SER A 379 -13.62 -4.09 57.70
N ARG A 380 -14.80 -3.49 57.47
CA ARG A 380 -15.79 -3.21 58.53
C ARG A 380 -16.47 -4.46 59.07
N GLY A 381 -16.72 -5.47 58.24
CA GLY A 381 -17.33 -6.73 58.67
C GLY A 381 -16.40 -7.60 59.52
N GLY A 382 -15.12 -7.71 59.12
CA GLY A 382 -14.17 -8.65 59.72
C GLY A 382 -13.83 -8.41 61.19
N PHE A 383 -14.02 -7.19 61.70
CA PHE A 383 -13.71 -6.85 63.10
C PHE A 383 -14.88 -7.05 64.08
N SER A 384 -16.08 -7.38 63.60
CA SER A 384 -17.30 -7.47 64.44
C SER A 384 -17.68 -8.91 64.80
N GLN A 385 -17.54 -9.87 63.88
CA GLN A 385 -18.18 -11.20 64.01
C GLN A 385 -17.36 -12.30 64.73
N HIS A 386 -16.14 -12.02 65.19
CA HIS A 386 -15.36 -13.02 65.97
C HIS A 386 -15.46 -12.88 67.50
N ALA A 387 -16.34 -11.99 68.00
CA ALA A 387 -16.57 -11.78 69.43
C ALA A 387 -17.80 -12.54 69.99
N SER A 388 -18.54 -13.30 69.17
CA SER A 388 -19.79 -13.97 69.57
C SER A 388 -19.92 -15.39 69.00
N SER A 389 -19.25 -16.35 69.65
CA SER A 389 -19.49 -17.78 69.45
C SER A 389 -20.37 -18.37 70.56
N HIS A 390 -21.05 -19.48 70.25
CA HIS A 390 -21.80 -20.36 71.17
C HIS A 390 -23.04 -19.79 71.88
N ALA A 391 -24.18 -19.86 71.18
CA ALA A 391 -25.46 -20.20 71.80
C ALA A 391 -26.22 -21.22 70.91
N SER A 392 -26.68 -22.33 71.51
CA SER A 392 -27.48 -23.40 70.90
C SER A 392 -27.86 -24.43 71.98
N PRO A 393 -28.87 -25.30 71.77
CA PRO A 393 -29.82 -25.39 70.65
C PRO A 393 -31.31 -25.34 71.12
N HIS A 394 -32.29 -25.55 70.23
CA HIS A 394 -33.22 -26.70 70.26
C HIS A 394 -34.31 -26.67 69.15
N HIS A 395 -34.66 -27.87 68.67
CA HIS A 395 -35.86 -28.33 67.92
C HIS A 395 -36.51 -27.49 66.79
N SER A 396 -36.30 -27.96 65.55
CA SER A 396 -37.25 -28.79 64.74
C SER A 396 -38.78 -28.50 64.76
N PRO A 397 -39.52 -28.93 63.71
CA PRO A 397 -39.33 -28.69 62.27
C PRO A 397 -40.67 -28.36 61.54
N LYS A 398 -40.64 -27.84 60.29
CA LYS A 398 -41.67 -28.12 59.24
C LYS A 398 -41.34 -27.57 57.84
N SER A 399 -42.15 -27.99 56.88
CA SER A 399 -42.09 -27.64 55.44
C SER A 399 -43.40 -26.87 55.04
N PRO A 400 -43.90 -26.82 53.78
CA PRO A 400 -43.80 -25.59 52.99
C PRO A 400 -45.13 -24.94 52.53
N ALA A 401 -45.12 -23.62 52.35
CA ALA A 401 -46.02 -22.82 51.50
C ALA A 401 -45.25 -21.52 51.11
N ALA A 402 -45.29 -20.93 49.91
CA ALA A 402 -46.24 -20.83 48.79
C ALA A 402 -47.13 -19.57 48.81
N ARG A 403 -47.27 -18.96 47.61
CA ARG A 403 -48.15 -17.83 47.19
C ARG A 403 -47.66 -16.38 47.36
N ASP A 404 -47.58 -15.71 46.20
CA ASP A 404 -48.33 -14.53 45.74
C ASP A 404 -48.30 -13.19 46.53
N GLY A 405 -48.34 -12.06 45.79
CA GLY A 405 -48.48 -10.68 46.30
C GLY A 405 -47.13 -9.95 46.50
N ARG A 406 -46.59 -9.11 45.61
CA ARG A 406 -47.09 -8.11 44.63
C ARG A 406 -47.28 -6.68 45.21
N GLU A 407 -46.42 -5.78 44.72
CA GLU A 407 -46.54 -4.31 44.60
C GLU A 407 -46.41 -3.34 45.80
N THR A 408 -45.84 -2.17 45.46
CA THR A 408 -45.88 -0.84 46.11
C THR A 408 -45.26 -0.60 47.48
N ASP A 409 -44.02 -0.10 47.45
CA ASP A 409 -43.59 1.21 47.98
C ASP A 409 -44.55 2.00 48.91
N ALA A 410 -44.08 2.33 50.12
CA ALA A 410 -44.07 3.70 50.66
C ALA A 410 -43.18 3.80 51.92
N ALA A 411 -42.63 4.98 52.19
CA ALA A 411 -41.70 5.25 53.30
C ALA A 411 -42.40 5.74 54.58
N ALA A 412 -41.81 5.47 55.76
CA ALA A 412 -41.61 6.47 56.83
C ALA A 412 -40.68 6.00 57.96
N THR A 413 -39.78 6.89 58.38
CA THR A 413 -38.91 6.88 59.58
C THR A 413 -39.50 7.80 60.67
N PRO A 414 -38.90 8.01 61.88
CA PRO A 414 -37.95 7.21 62.67
C PRO A 414 -38.42 6.93 64.15
N PRO A 415 -37.78 7.39 65.27
CA PRO A 415 -37.02 6.53 66.21
C PRO A 415 -37.47 6.63 67.70
N LEU A 416 -36.55 6.24 68.63
CA LEU A 416 -36.47 6.41 70.12
C LEU A 416 -36.42 5.04 70.87
N GLU A 417 -35.87 4.89 72.08
CA GLU A 417 -34.57 5.34 72.66
C GLU A 417 -34.24 4.53 73.95
N HIS A 418 -33.00 4.60 74.47
CA HIS A 418 -32.51 4.09 75.78
C HIS A 418 -32.51 2.53 75.97
N SER A 419 -31.52 1.82 76.56
CA SER A 419 -30.64 1.99 77.75
C SER A 419 -31.33 1.76 79.11
N PRO A 420 -30.66 1.18 80.16
CA PRO A 420 -29.42 0.37 80.19
C PRO A 420 -29.43 -0.84 81.20
N LEU A 421 -28.26 -1.49 81.35
CA LEU A 421 -27.70 -2.20 82.53
C LEU A 421 -28.58 -3.02 83.51
N ALA A 422 -28.18 -4.28 83.71
CA ALA A 422 -28.10 -4.93 85.03
C ALA A 422 -26.97 -5.97 85.05
N THR A 423 -26.34 -6.24 86.20
CA THR A 423 -25.21 -7.20 86.33
C THR A 423 -25.30 -7.96 87.65
N VAL A 424 -25.25 -9.29 87.61
CA VAL A 424 -25.23 -10.17 88.81
C VAL A 424 -24.26 -11.33 88.57
N THR A 425 -23.57 -11.74 89.64
CA THR A 425 -22.52 -12.76 89.73
C THR A 425 -22.82 -13.70 90.92
N PRO A 426 -21.97 -14.70 91.28
CA PRO A 426 -21.50 -15.84 90.49
C PRO A 426 -21.76 -17.17 91.26
N SER A 427 -20.74 -18.04 91.39
CA SER A 427 -20.62 -19.19 92.33
C SER A 427 -21.12 -20.58 91.84
N PRO A 428 -20.59 -21.71 92.40
CA PRO A 428 -19.79 -22.62 91.55
C PRO A 428 -19.98 -24.14 91.84
N LEU A 429 -18.97 -24.95 91.45
CA LEU A 429 -18.80 -26.41 91.63
C LEU A 429 -19.56 -27.28 90.58
N GLU A 430 -19.13 -28.50 90.22
CA GLU A 430 -18.06 -29.34 90.80
C GLU A 430 -17.15 -30.02 89.73
N ARG A 431 -16.21 -30.89 90.14
CA ARG A 431 -15.09 -31.43 89.33
C ARG A 431 -15.21 -32.95 89.07
N SER A 432 -14.71 -33.41 87.92
CA SER A 432 -14.17 -34.78 87.73
C SER A 432 -13.26 -34.88 86.49
N PRO A 433 -12.38 -35.89 86.36
CA PRO A 433 -11.02 -35.61 85.90
C PRO A 433 -10.54 -36.33 84.62
N VAL A 434 -9.60 -35.64 83.95
CA VAL A 434 -8.39 -36.15 83.28
C VAL A 434 -8.54 -37.34 82.30
N ALA A 435 -8.38 -37.03 81.02
CA ALA A 435 -7.61 -37.86 80.08
C ALA A 435 -6.69 -36.95 79.25
N ARG A 436 -5.37 -37.03 79.45
CA ARG A 436 -4.39 -36.23 78.68
C ARG A 436 -4.12 -36.86 77.33
N SER A 437 -4.72 -36.32 76.25
CA SER A 437 -4.19 -36.55 74.90
C SER A 437 -2.87 -35.79 74.73
N ALA A 438 -1.88 -36.42 74.09
CA ALA A 438 -0.56 -35.81 73.92
C ALA A 438 -0.61 -34.67 72.90
N GLU A 439 -0.15 -33.48 73.26
CA GLU A 439 -0.01 -32.38 72.31
C GLU A 439 1.01 -32.74 71.21
N PRO A 440 0.73 -32.42 69.92
CA PRO A 440 1.73 -32.53 68.88
C PRO A 440 2.90 -31.57 69.17
N PRO A 441 4.16 -31.97 68.94
CA PRO A 441 5.31 -31.16 69.32
C PRO A 441 5.25 -29.77 68.68
N PRO A 442 5.70 -28.70 69.38
CA PRO A 442 5.36 -27.31 69.03
C PRO A 442 5.81 -26.89 67.63
N LEU A 443 6.84 -27.51 67.07
CA LEU A 443 7.27 -27.35 65.67
C LEU A 443 6.18 -27.71 64.65
N VAL A 444 5.39 -28.77 64.90
CA VAL A 444 4.28 -29.19 64.02
C VAL A 444 3.12 -28.21 64.13
N ARG A 445 2.74 -27.79 65.35
CA ARG A 445 1.68 -26.80 65.58
C ARG A 445 2.03 -25.43 64.99
N ARG A 446 3.29 -25.01 65.09
CA ARG A 446 3.79 -23.76 64.48
C ARG A 446 3.74 -23.84 62.95
N ARG A 447 4.25 -24.92 62.35
CA ARG A 447 4.20 -25.12 60.89
C ARG A 447 2.79 -25.35 60.33
N SER A 448 1.88 -25.99 61.06
CA SER A 448 0.49 -26.13 60.61
C SER A 448 -0.23 -24.78 60.63
N VAL A 449 -0.04 -23.97 61.66
CA VAL A 449 -0.58 -22.59 61.71
C VAL A 449 0.07 -21.70 60.65
N GLU A 450 1.37 -21.85 60.36
CA GLU A 450 2.03 -21.16 59.24
C GLU A 450 1.49 -21.62 57.88
N LEU A 451 1.20 -22.91 57.68
CA LEU A 451 0.60 -23.44 56.44
C LEU A 451 -0.86 -23.01 56.25
N THR A 452 -1.69 -23.01 57.31
CA THR A 452 -3.06 -22.47 57.24
C THR A 452 -3.04 -20.98 56.93
N ARG A 453 -2.16 -20.22 57.61
CA ARG A 453 -1.92 -18.80 57.29
C ARG A 453 -1.32 -18.59 55.90
N LEU A 454 -0.61 -19.56 55.32
CA LEU A 454 -0.17 -19.52 53.93
C LEU A 454 -1.35 -19.72 52.97
N GLY A 455 -2.24 -20.67 53.27
CA GLY A 455 -3.49 -20.89 52.51
C GLY A 455 -4.39 -19.65 52.51
N GLU A 456 -4.60 -19.03 53.67
CA GLU A 456 -5.33 -17.76 53.81
C GLU A 456 -4.62 -16.59 53.12
N ARG A 457 -3.29 -16.67 52.94
CA ARG A 457 -2.48 -15.69 52.17
C ARG A 457 -2.41 -15.97 50.67
N VAL A 458 -2.80 -17.15 50.17
CA VAL A 458 -3.15 -17.34 48.75
C VAL A 458 -4.54 -16.77 48.54
N ASN A 459 -4.60 -15.46 48.71
CA ASN A 459 -5.80 -14.68 48.87
C ASN A 459 -6.44 -14.48 47.49
N HIS A 460 -7.75 -14.72 47.36
CA HIS A 460 -8.49 -14.38 46.15
C HIS A 460 -8.28 -12.91 45.75
N ARG A 461 -8.08 -12.00 46.70
CA ARG A 461 -7.67 -10.61 46.45
C ARG A 461 -6.33 -10.50 45.72
N THR A 462 -5.33 -11.31 46.06
CA THR A 462 -4.01 -11.26 45.41
C THR A 462 -4.06 -11.81 43.98
N ALA A 463 -4.83 -12.89 43.75
CA ALA A 463 -5.09 -13.38 42.40
C ALA A 463 -5.86 -12.34 41.55
N LEU A 464 -6.88 -11.71 42.14
CA LEU A 464 -7.68 -10.67 41.51
C LEU A 464 -6.85 -9.40 41.22
N ILE A 465 -6.01 -8.93 42.15
CA ILE A 465 -5.12 -7.79 41.95
C ILE A 465 -4.14 -8.03 40.80
N GLU A 466 -3.56 -9.24 40.67
CA GLU A 466 -2.68 -9.53 39.53
C GLU A 466 -3.44 -9.68 38.20
N PHE A 467 -4.63 -10.29 38.20
CA PHE A 467 -5.50 -10.31 37.02
C PHE A 467 -5.89 -8.88 36.57
N LEU A 468 -6.13 -7.99 37.52
CA LEU A 468 -6.51 -6.61 37.25
C LEU A 468 -5.34 -5.75 36.82
N ARG A 469 -4.14 -5.96 37.39
CA ARG A 469 -2.89 -5.37 36.88
C ARG A 469 -2.62 -5.79 35.45
N LEU A 470 -2.90 -7.06 35.09
CA LEU A 470 -2.81 -7.55 33.71
C LEU A 470 -3.85 -6.89 32.80
N LEU A 471 -5.11 -6.81 33.22
CA LEU A 471 -6.21 -6.19 32.47
C LEU A 471 -6.02 -4.68 32.27
N GLU A 472 -5.56 -3.98 33.31
CA GLU A 472 -5.14 -2.58 33.29
C GLU A 472 -3.98 -2.36 32.32
N GLN A 473 -2.93 -3.19 32.38
CA GLN A 473 -1.85 -3.17 31.39
C GLN A 473 -2.41 -3.36 29.97
N THR A 474 -3.14 -4.45 29.72
CA THR A 474 -3.73 -4.77 28.40
C THR A 474 -4.55 -3.60 27.85
N PHE A 475 -5.37 -2.94 28.67
CA PHE A 475 -6.10 -1.75 28.26
C PHE A 475 -5.20 -0.54 27.97
N GLY A 476 -4.15 -0.30 28.75
CA GLY A 476 -3.17 0.75 28.48
C GLY A 476 -2.42 0.54 27.16
N TRP A 477 -2.04 -0.71 26.85
CA TRP A 477 -1.47 -1.09 25.56
C TRP A 477 -2.49 -0.92 24.42
N ILE A 478 -3.76 -1.31 24.59
CA ILE A 478 -4.84 -1.14 23.58
C ILE A 478 -5.07 0.34 23.23
N ILE A 479 -5.08 1.24 24.23
CA ILE A 479 -5.10 2.69 24.00
C ILE A 479 -3.88 3.12 23.19
N GLY A 480 -2.68 2.71 23.64
CA GLY A 480 -1.43 3.01 22.97
C GLY A 480 -1.45 2.64 21.49
N ILE A 481 -1.92 1.42 21.15
CA ILE A 481 -2.08 0.92 19.78
C ILE A 481 -2.95 1.86 18.96
N ALA A 482 -4.15 2.22 19.45
CA ALA A 482 -5.09 3.03 18.69
C ALA A 482 -4.56 4.45 18.40
N TRP A 483 -3.83 5.05 19.35
CA TRP A 483 -3.12 6.31 19.13
C TRP A 483 -1.94 6.15 18.16
N THR A 484 -1.21 5.04 18.24
CA THR A 484 -0.15 4.65 17.29
C THR A 484 -0.69 4.53 15.87
N ASP A 485 -1.76 3.79 15.62
CA ASP A 485 -2.35 3.63 14.27
C ASP A 485 -2.83 4.98 13.71
N PHE A 486 -3.45 5.82 14.54
CA PHE A 486 -3.81 7.19 14.16
C PHE A 486 -2.59 8.02 13.73
N VAL A 487 -1.49 7.98 14.48
CA VAL A 487 -0.28 8.75 14.19
C VAL A 487 0.48 8.19 12.98
N VAL A 488 0.61 6.87 12.85
CA VAL A 488 1.24 6.23 11.67
C VAL A 488 0.49 6.62 10.39
N ALA A 489 -0.84 6.59 10.42
CA ALA A 489 -1.66 7.09 9.32
C ALA A 489 -1.43 8.60 9.07
N TYR A 490 -1.54 9.43 10.12
CA TYR A 490 -1.53 10.90 10.02
C TYR A 490 -0.20 11.48 9.52
N PHE A 491 0.94 10.92 9.94
CA PHE A 491 2.26 11.35 9.47
C PHE A 491 2.70 10.67 8.16
N HIS A 492 1.95 9.64 7.73
CA HIS A 492 2.26 8.70 6.65
C HIS A 492 3.54 7.88 6.92
N ALA A 493 3.70 7.36 8.13
CA ALA A 493 4.86 6.58 8.55
C ALA A 493 4.90 5.15 7.97
N ASP A 494 4.05 4.81 7.00
CA ASP A 494 4.12 3.58 6.19
C ASP A 494 4.68 3.82 4.77
N ASP A 495 4.95 5.08 4.39
CA ASP A 495 5.59 5.43 3.11
C ASP A 495 7.03 4.87 3.02
N PHE A 496 7.55 4.66 1.80
CA PHE A 496 8.94 4.22 1.62
C PHE A 496 9.92 5.23 2.24
N PRO A 497 10.89 4.78 3.07
CA PRO A 497 11.72 5.66 3.88
C PRO A 497 12.53 6.64 3.03
N THR A 498 12.37 7.92 3.37
CA THR A 498 13.15 9.03 2.81
C THR A 498 13.77 9.82 3.96
N VAL A 499 14.87 10.54 3.71
CA VAL A 499 15.47 11.40 4.74
C VAL A 499 14.45 12.40 5.31
N ARG A 500 13.48 12.86 4.49
CA ARG A 500 12.40 13.73 4.95
C ARG A 500 11.34 13.00 5.78
N GLY A 501 11.04 11.73 5.49
CA GLY A 501 10.17 10.87 6.31
C GLY A 501 10.81 10.63 7.68
N MET A 502 12.01 10.06 7.68
CA MET A 502 12.84 9.86 8.88
C MET A 502 12.96 11.12 9.76
N LEU A 503 13.14 12.32 9.17
CA LEU A 503 13.19 13.58 9.93
C LEU A 503 11.83 14.02 10.49
N LYS A 504 10.71 13.75 9.81
CA LYS A 504 9.37 13.94 10.39
C LYS A 504 9.16 13.00 11.58
N ASP A 505 9.50 11.72 11.41
CA ASP A 505 9.29 10.69 12.43
C ASP A 505 10.16 10.98 13.67
N ALA A 506 11.40 11.41 13.49
CA ALA A 506 12.25 11.94 14.56
C ALA A 506 11.61 13.15 15.26
N GLY A 507 11.07 14.12 14.49
CA GLY A 507 10.39 15.30 15.03
C GLY A 507 9.13 14.95 15.82
N ALA A 508 8.32 14.00 15.33
CA ALA A 508 7.14 13.49 16.00
C ALA A 508 7.50 12.71 17.28
N ALA A 509 8.49 11.81 17.22
CA ALA A 509 8.98 11.08 18.38
C ALA A 509 9.52 12.02 19.47
N LEU A 510 10.31 13.03 19.11
CA LEU A 510 10.79 14.07 20.03
C LEU A 510 9.65 14.89 20.63
N LEU A 511 8.69 15.35 19.79
CA LEU A 511 7.54 16.12 20.25
C LEU A 511 6.67 15.32 21.23
N LEU A 512 6.34 14.07 20.92
CA LEU A 512 5.56 13.20 21.80
C LEU A 512 6.33 12.84 23.08
N THR A 513 7.66 12.67 23.02
CA THR A 513 8.51 12.50 24.21
C THR A 513 8.41 13.72 25.11
N LEU A 514 8.55 14.93 24.55
CA LEU A 514 8.44 16.19 25.30
C LEU A 514 7.05 16.38 25.91
N LEU A 515 5.98 16.06 25.16
CA LEU A 515 4.61 16.11 25.67
C LEU A 515 4.37 15.11 26.81
N GLY A 516 4.89 13.88 26.70
CA GLY A 516 4.84 12.88 27.77
C GLY A 516 5.57 13.32 29.05
N VAL A 517 6.78 13.88 28.90
CA VAL A 517 7.54 14.44 30.04
C VAL A 517 6.79 15.62 30.67
N CYS A 518 6.31 16.58 29.87
CA CYS A 518 5.51 17.71 30.36
C CYS A 518 4.24 17.26 31.07
N TRP A 519 3.57 16.21 30.59
CA TRP A 519 2.38 15.62 31.23
C TRP A 519 2.70 15.01 32.60
N ILE A 520 3.78 14.23 32.71
CA ILE A 520 4.20 13.60 33.98
C ILE A 520 4.56 14.66 35.03
N VAL A 521 5.31 15.70 34.64
CA VAL A 521 5.71 16.78 35.56
C VAL A 521 4.51 17.67 35.92
N TRP A 522 3.62 17.98 34.96
CA TRP A 522 2.39 18.73 35.24
C TRP A 522 1.45 18.02 36.21
N LEU A 523 1.38 16.68 36.13
CA LEU A 523 0.58 15.86 37.03
C LEU A 523 1.14 15.76 38.46
N GLY A 524 2.37 16.20 38.73
CA GLY A 524 3.03 16.06 40.03
C GLY A 524 3.09 14.59 40.46
N TYR A 525 3.89 13.78 39.76
CA TYR A 525 4.09 12.38 40.14
C TYR A 525 5.33 12.28 41.04
N ASP A 526 5.11 12.36 42.35
CA ASP A 526 6.12 12.02 43.35
C ASP A 526 6.38 10.51 43.27
N GLY A 527 7.61 10.12 42.91
CA GLY A 527 7.91 8.75 42.47
C GLY A 527 7.88 7.66 43.56
N ASP A 528 7.47 7.96 44.79
CA ASP A 528 7.38 7.02 45.91
C ASP A 528 5.93 6.65 46.26
N LEU A 529 5.39 5.74 45.44
CA LEU A 529 4.23 4.93 45.76
C LEU A 529 4.58 3.99 46.94
N SER A 530 4.47 4.48 48.18
CA SER A 530 4.45 3.62 49.36
C SER A 530 3.27 2.64 49.29
N GLU A 531 3.41 1.45 49.88
CA GLU A 531 2.41 0.37 49.75
C GLU A 531 1.01 0.77 50.27
N SER A 532 0.92 1.75 51.17
CA SER A 532 -0.35 2.31 51.64
C SER A 532 -1.05 3.22 50.61
N ILE A 533 -0.30 3.86 49.71
CA ILE A 533 -0.84 4.84 48.74
C ILE A 533 -1.31 4.17 47.44
N SER A 534 -0.97 2.89 47.19
CA SER A 534 -1.49 2.13 46.04
C SER A 534 -3.00 1.88 46.09
N ALA A 535 -3.67 2.17 47.21
CA ALA A 535 -5.13 2.21 47.32
C ALA A 535 -5.75 3.50 46.74
N SER A 536 -4.95 4.52 46.43
CA SER A 536 -5.44 5.79 45.87
C SER A 536 -5.67 5.70 44.36
N ARG A 537 -6.93 5.91 43.95
CA ARG A 537 -7.38 5.90 42.54
C ARG A 537 -6.46 6.71 41.61
N THR A 538 -6.03 7.89 42.05
CA THR A 538 -5.17 8.80 41.29
C THR A 538 -3.80 8.21 40.96
N ALA A 539 -3.24 7.34 41.80
CA ALA A 539 -1.95 6.72 41.54
C ALA A 539 -2.03 5.65 40.44
N VAL A 540 -3.14 4.89 40.42
CA VAL A 540 -3.47 3.90 39.38
C VAL A 540 -3.70 4.61 38.04
N GLU A 541 -4.58 5.63 38.00
CA GLU A 541 -4.84 6.45 36.81
C GLU A 541 -3.55 7.08 36.23
N LYS A 542 -2.65 7.59 37.10
CA LYS A 542 -1.34 8.13 36.70
C LYS A 542 -0.42 7.05 36.10
N TRP A 543 -0.33 5.87 36.71
CA TRP A 543 0.52 4.77 36.25
C TRP A 543 0.06 4.17 34.92
N TYR A 544 -1.25 4.00 34.76
CA TYR A 544 -1.91 3.59 33.51
C TYR A 544 -1.56 4.52 32.35
N LEU A 545 -1.74 5.83 32.54
CA LEU A 545 -1.41 6.85 31.54
C LEU A 545 0.09 6.88 31.21
N ASN A 546 0.96 6.68 32.21
CA ASN A 546 2.41 6.61 32.00
C ASN A 546 2.78 5.46 31.04
N ASN A 547 2.26 4.25 31.27
CA ASN A 547 2.52 3.09 30.41
C ASN A 547 1.99 3.28 28.98
N ALA A 548 0.76 3.80 28.84
CA ALA A 548 0.16 4.07 27.53
C ALA A 548 0.96 5.12 26.73
N LEU A 549 1.46 6.17 27.40
CA LEU A 549 2.34 7.16 26.80
C LEU A 549 3.71 6.56 26.44
N SER A 550 4.30 5.71 27.28
CA SER A 550 5.59 5.05 27.00
C SER A 550 5.53 4.16 25.75
N PHE A 551 4.44 3.40 25.57
CA PHE A 551 4.21 2.65 24.33
C PHE A 551 4.11 3.58 23.12
N PHE A 552 3.27 4.60 23.21
CA PHE A 552 2.93 5.49 22.10
C PHE A 552 4.13 6.30 21.62
N VAL A 553 4.89 6.88 22.55
CA VAL A 553 6.17 7.55 22.27
C VAL A 553 7.19 6.55 21.74
N GLY A 554 7.27 5.37 22.34
CA GLY A 554 8.18 4.31 21.94
C GLY A 554 7.95 3.82 20.51
N TRP A 555 6.70 3.76 20.05
CA TRP A 555 6.41 3.36 18.68
C TRP A 555 6.89 4.38 17.64
N MET A 556 6.79 5.68 17.91
CA MET A 556 7.34 6.68 16.98
C MET A 556 8.86 6.68 16.92
N TRP A 557 9.53 6.33 18.02
CA TRP A 557 10.96 6.02 17.99
C TRP A 557 11.26 4.74 17.19
N ILE A 558 10.42 3.69 17.26
CA ILE A 558 10.56 2.49 16.43
C ILE A 558 10.40 2.81 14.94
N SER A 559 9.41 3.62 14.53
CA SER A 559 9.25 4.10 13.15
C SER A 559 10.49 4.84 12.66
N PHE A 560 10.99 5.81 13.45
CA PHE A 560 12.22 6.53 13.14
C PHE A 560 13.43 5.59 13.00
N LEU A 561 13.61 4.62 13.91
CA LEU A 561 14.73 3.67 13.86
C LEU A 561 14.64 2.70 12.67
N ARG A 562 13.44 2.25 12.32
CA ARG A 562 13.17 1.45 11.11
C ARG A 562 13.52 2.25 9.85
N ASP A 563 13.12 3.52 9.77
CA ASP A 563 13.44 4.40 8.64
C ASP A 563 14.94 4.68 8.53
N LEU A 564 15.57 5.05 9.65
CA LEU A 564 17.01 5.26 9.74
C LEU A 564 17.79 4.01 9.32
N SER A 565 17.43 2.83 9.86
CA SER A 565 18.11 1.58 9.51
C SER A 565 17.98 1.22 8.02
N THR A 566 16.80 1.47 7.42
CA THR A 566 16.57 1.22 5.99
C THR A 566 17.38 2.19 5.12
N LEU A 567 17.48 3.46 5.52
CA LEU A 567 18.33 4.46 4.86
C LEU A 567 19.82 4.13 5.00
N CYS A 568 20.27 3.64 6.16
CA CYS A 568 21.63 3.17 6.40
C CYS A 568 21.96 1.94 5.54
N ALA A 569 21.11 0.92 5.50
CA ALA A 569 21.29 -0.27 4.66
C ALA A 569 21.44 0.10 3.18
N ARG A 570 20.61 1.03 2.69
CA ARG A 570 20.70 1.59 1.33
C ARG A 570 22.02 2.33 1.09
N TRP A 571 22.48 3.14 2.04
CA TRP A 571 23.76 3.85 1.95
C TRP A 571 24.98 2.91 1.93
N VAL A 572 24.92 1.81 2.69
CA VAL A 572 25.94 0.75 2.67
C VAL A 572 25.95 0.07 1.30
N ARG A 573 24.79 -0.38 0.79
CA ARG A 573 24.68 -1.06 -0.51
C ARG A 573 25.22 -0.21 -1.67
N VAL A 574 24.87 1.08 -1.74
CA VAL A 574 25.35 2.02 -2.78
C VAL A 574 26.88 2.20 -2.75
N ARG A 575 27.56 1.87 -1.65
CA ARG A 575 29.04 1.81 -1.57
C ARG A 575 29.60 0.48 -2.08
N PHE A 576 28.93 -0.65 -1.82
CA PHE A 576 29.34 -1.97 -2.31
C PHE A 576 29.07 -2.15 -3.82
N ASP A 577 27.97 -1.60 -4.35
CA ASP A 577 27.62 -1.62 -5.79
C ASP A 577 28.64 -0.85 -6.69
N ARG A 578 29.71 -0.29 -6.12
CA ARG A 578 30.87 0.29 -6.83
C ARG A 578 32.09 -0.63 -6.92
N GLY A 579 32.04 -1.81 -6.31
CA GLY A 579 33.02 -2.88 -6.55
C GLY A 579 32.74 -3.58 -7.87
N THR A 580 33.72 -3.68 -8.75
CA THR A 580 33.58 -4.40 -10.03
C THR A 580 33.55 -5.91 -9.80
N PHE A 581 32.46 -6.56 -10.19
CA PHE A 581 32.39 -8.03 -10.29
C PHE A 581 33.40 -8.55 -11.32
N ILE A 582 34.15 -9.60 -10.97
CA ILE A 582 35.09 -10.28 -11.87
C ILE A 582 34.46 -11.59 -12.32
N CYS A 583 33.95 -11.63 -13.55
CA CYS A 583 33.40 -12.86 -14.14
C CYS A 583 34.50 -13.66 -14.86
N THR A 584 35.03 -14.70 -14.21
CA THR A 584 35.96 -15.65 -14.86
C THR A 584 35.21 -16.70 -15.67
N GLN A 585 35.26 -16.60 -17.00
CA GLN A 585 34.65 -17.57 -17.90
C GLN A 585 35.39 -18.92 -17.86
N ARG A 586 34.67 -20.04 -17.71
CA ARG A 586 35.25 -21.39 -17.67
C ARG A 586 34.33 -22.41 -18.35
N GLY A 587 34.35 -22.44 -19.68
CA GLY A 587 33.47 -23.26 -20.53
C GLY A 587 32.26 -22.50 -21.06
N GLU A 588 31.26 -23.24 -21.57
CA GLU A 588 30.04 -22.68 -22.19
C GLU A 588 29.03 -22.12 -21.17
N SER A 589 29.15 -22.49 -19.89
CA SER A 589 28.32 -21.96 -18.81
C SER A 589 28.95 -20.72 -18.16
N VAL A 590 28.33 -19.56 -18.34
CA VAL A 590 28.67 -18.34 -17.59
C VAL A 590 28.05 -18.42 -16.20
N VAL A 591 28.82 -18.89 -15.22
CA VAL A 591 28.38 -19.01 -13.83
C VAL A 591 28.76 -17.76 -13.04
N CYS A 592 27.82 -16.84 -12.86
CA CYS A 592 27.95 -15.72 -11.94
C CYS A 592 27.41 -16.13 -10.56
N ILE A 593 28.27 -16.29 -9.57
CA ILE A 593 27.88 -16.63 -8.18
C ILE A 593 27.96 -15.38 -7.31
N ASP A 594 26.84 -15.00 -6.68
CA ASP A 594 26.78 -13.98 -5.63
C ASP A 594 26.20 -14.56 -4.32
N GLU A 595 26.92 -15.53 -3.74
CA GLU A 595 26.56 -16.12 -2.43
C GLU A 595 27.18 -15.37 -1.24
N VAL A 596 28.06 -14.39 -1.51
CA VAL A 596 28.79 -13.63 -0.49
C VAL A 596 28.33 -12.17 -0.39
N GLY A 597 27.86 -11.55 -1.48
CA GLY A 597 27.41 -10.16 -1.49
C GLY A 597 26.16 -9.94 -0.63
N GLU A 598 25.07 -10.69 -0.88
CA GLU A 598 23.87 -10.65 -0.04
C GLU A 598 24.21 -10.88 1.44
N THR A 599 24.88 -11.99 1.74
CA THR A 599 25.17 -12.43 3.11
C THR A 599 26.04 -11.42 3.86
N SER A 600 27.05 -10.84 3.20
CA SER A 600 27.89 -9.80 3.80
C SER A 600 27.17 -8.45 3.96
N VAL A 601 26.24 -8.09 3.06
CA VAL A 601 25.39 -6.89 3.22
C VAL A 601 24.41 -7.06 4.38
N TYR A 602 23.77 -8.23 4.55
CA TYR A 602 22.89 -8.49 5.69
C TYR A 602 23.68 -8.51 7.01
N VAL A 603 24.83 -9.20 7.07
CA VAL A 603 25.69 -9.23 8.28
C VAL A 603 26.26 -7.85 8.60
N THR A 604 26.72 -7.08 7.62
CA THR A 604 27.22 -5.71 7.84
C THR A 604 26.11 -4.78 8.30
N THR A 605 24.90 -4.90 7.72
CA THR A 605 23.73 -4.11 8.15
C THR A 605 23.34 -4.47 9.59
N ALA A 606 23.24 -5.76 9.91
CA ALA A 606 22.94 -6.24 11.26
C ALA A 606 24.02 -5.82 12.27
N LEU A 607 25.31 -5.87 11.92
CA LEU A 607 26.41 -5.41 12.77
C LEU A 607 26.37 -3.89 13.00
N CYS A 608 26.14 -3.10 11.94
CA CYS A 608 25.97 -1.64 12.07
C CYS A 608 24.74 -1.28 12.92
N MET A 609 23.63 -2.00 12.77
CA MET A 609 22.42 -1.82 13.60
C MET A 609 22.65 -2.26 15.05
N PHE A 610 23.36 -3.37 15.28
CA PHE A 610 23.77 -3.82 16.61
C PHE A 610 24.64 -2.77 17.29
N LEU A 611 25.69 -2.29 16.61
CA LEU A 611 26.60 -1.27 17.12
C LEU A 611 25.88 0.06 17.37
N PHE A 612 24.97 0.47 16.49
CA PHE A 612 24.13 1.65 16.69
C PHE A 612 23.20 1.48 17.90
N THR A 613 22.46 0.38 17.99
CA THR A 613 21.52 0.09 19.08
C THR A 613 22.26 0.00 20.42
N PHE A 614 23.43 -0.64 20.46
CA PHE A 614 24.29 -0.70 21.64
C PHE A 614 24.82 0.69 22.02
N SER A 615 25.23 1.51 21.05
CA SER A 615 25.70 2.88 21.30
C SER A 615 24.59 3.79 21.81
N LEU A 616 23.39 3.71 21.22
CA LEU A 616 22.20 4.44 21.64
C LEU A 616 21.77 4.02 23.05
N THR A 617 21.73 2.70 23.32
CA THR A 617 21.44 2.15 24.64
C THR A 617 22.49 2.62 25.66
N SER A 618 23.78 2.58 25.33
CA SER A 618 24.87 3.07 26.19
C SER A 618 24.77 4.58 26.46
N LEU A 619 24.42 5.39 25.46
CA LEU A 619 24.20 6.83 25.60
C LEU A 619 23.02 7.15 26.51
N LEU A 620 21.90 6.44 26.33
CA LEU A 620 20.68 6.65 27.13
C LEU A 620 20.80 6.07 28.55
N LEU A 621 21.56 4.98 28.75
CA LEU A 621 21.96 4.50 30.07
C LEU A 621 22.89 5.49 30.79
N ARG A 622 23.78 6.18 30.07
CA ARG A 622 24.56 7.29 30.65
C ARG A 622 23.67 8.47 31.01
N PHE A 623 22.69 8.82 30.17
CA PHE A 623 21.70 9.86 30.47
C PHE A 623 20.86 9.53 31.71
N SER A 624 20.34 8.30 31.82
CA SER A 624 19.59 7.79 32.98
C SER A 624 20.44 7.78 34.27
N ARG A 625 21.72 7.40 34.19
CA ARG A 625 22.65 7.48 35.33
C ARG A 625 22.96 8.93 35.72
N LEU A 626 23.06 9.84 34.75
CA LEU A 626 23.25 11.27 35.00
C LEU A 626 22.01 11.89 35.66
N SER A 627 20.79 11.55 35.22
CA SER A 627 19.56 12.04 35.88
C SER A 627 19.43 11.52 37.31
N GLY A 628 19.87 10.28 37.59
CA GLY A 628 19.98 9.77 38.98
C GLY A 628 21.07 10.46 39.81
N ALA A 629 22.16 10.91 39.20
CA ALA A 629 23.28 11.56 39.90
C ALA A 629 22.99 13.00 40.35
N PHE A 630 21.95 13.65 39.84
CA PHE A 630 21.52 14.98 40.30
C PHE A 630 20.85 14.98 41.69
N ASN A 631 20.48 13.79 42.20
CA ASN A 631 19.86 13.61 43.52
C ASN A 631 20.86 13.64 44.70
N LEU A 632 22.06 14.19 44.53
CA LEU A 632 23.01 14.44 45.62
C LEU A 632 22.74 15.81 46.24
N GLU A 633 22.47 15.86 47.54
CA GLU A 633 22.13 17.08 48.28
C GLU A 633 23.28 18.11 48.29
N PRO A 634 23.01 19.37 47.92
CA PRO A 634 23.79 20.51 48.38
C PRO A 634 23.32 20.92 49.79
N SER A 635 24.24 21.00 50.75
CA SER A 635 23.95 21.41 52.14
C SER A 635 23.25 22.77 52.24
N ALA A 636 22.17 22.84 53.01
CA ALA A 636 21.29 24.01 53.08
C ALA A 636 21.92 25.24 53.77
N THR A 637 21.82 26.41 53.14
CA THR A 637 21.78 27.74 53.79
C THR A 637 21.05 28.77 52.91
N ALA A 638 20.60 29.86 53.54
CA ALA A 638 19.91 31.05 52.98
C ALA A 638 18.43 30.90 52.56
N ALA A 639 17.59 31.79 53.09
CA ALA A 639 16.15 31.88 52.86
C ALA A 639 15.69 33.35 52.78
N THR A 640 14.42 33.58 52.42
CA THR A 640 13.75 34.89 52.18
C THR A 640 14.25 35.62 50.91
N SER A 641 13.45 36.44 50.21
CA SER A 641 12.09 36.98 50.50
C SER A 641 11.07 36.70 49.38
N ALA A 642 9.80 37.03 49.62
CA ALA A 642 8.69 36.85 48.67
C ALA A 642 8.36 38.13 47.85
N ASP A 643 7.27 38.03 47.08
CA ASP A 643 6.51 39.09 46.38
C ASP A 643 7.07 39.73 45.09
N ALA A 644 6.65 39.17 43.95
CA ALA A 644 6.45 39.89 42.68
C ALA A 644 5.47 39.13 41.76
N ALA A 645 4.50 39.84 41.17
CA ALA A 645 3.51 39.29 40.24
C ALA A 645 4.11 38.89 38.87
N PRO A 646 3.50 37.94 38.11
CA PRO A 646 4.10 37.37 36.91
C PRO A 646 4.20 38.35 35.74
N ARG A 647 5.26 38.21 34.93
CA ARG A 647 5.46 38.90 33.64
C ARG A 647 5.72 37.90 32.51
N SER A 648 5.45 38.31 31.27
CA SER A 648 5.19 37.39 30.16
C SER A 648 6.41 36.59 29.67
N GLY A 649 6.16 35.36 29.21
CA GLY A 649 7.19 34.37 28.83
C GLY A 649 8.18 34.80 27.74
N LYS A 650 7.88 35.85 26.97
CA LYS A 650 8.84 36.45 26.02
C LYS A 650 10.13 36.92 26.70
N GLN A 651 10.06 37.37 27.97
CA GLN A 651 11.25 37.81 28.71
C GLN A 651 12.11 36.63 29.19
N VAL A 652 11.49 35.49 29.52
CA VAL A 652 12.20 34.25 29.94
C VAL A 652 13.00 33.68 28.77
N LEU A 653 12.40 33.60 27.58
CA LEU A 653 13.08 33.12 26.36
C LEU A 653 14.29 34.02 25.99
N ALA A 654 14.15 35.34 26.14
CA ALA A 654 15.22 36.30 25.90
C ALA A 654 16.32 36.33 26.99
N ALA A 655 16.14 35.64 28.12
CA ALA A 655 17.18 35.37 29.10
C ALA A 655 17.93 34.08 28.78
N LEU A 656 17.19 32.99 28.52
CA LEU A 656 17.74 31.70 28.07
C LEU A 656 18.68 31.84 26.87
N LEU A 657 18.24 32.55 25.82
CA LEU A 657 19.05 32.77 24.61
C LEU A 657 20.33 33.60 24.84
N ARG A 658 20.42 34.36 25.94
CA ARG A 658 21.67 35.06 26.33
C ARG A 658 22.60 34.16 27.14
N HIS A 659 22.05 33.34 28.04
CA HIS A 659 22.84 32.40 28.83
C HIS A 659 23.49 31.31 27.94
N VAL A 660 22.75 30.77 26.96
CA VAL A 660 23.28 29.83 25.94
C VAL A 660 24.44 30.45 25.13
N ARG A 661 24.47 31.78 24.99
CA ARG A 661 25.51 32.50 24.24
C ARG A 661 26.78 32.79 25.05
N SER A 662 26.83 32.42 26.33
CA SER A 662 27.90 32.79 27.28
C SER A 662 28.48 31.62 28.09
N SER A 663 28.17 30.36 27.74
CA SER A 663 28.75 29.18 28.40
C SER A 663 28.86 27.97 27.45
N PRO A 664 30.05 27.66 26.90
CA PRO A 664 30.25 26.58 25.93
C PRO A 664 30.34 25.18 26.59
N GLY A 665 29.29 24.78 27.32
CA GLY A 665 29.17 23.46 27.93
C GLY A 665 28.52 22.41 27.00
N PRO A 666 28.74 21.10 27.20
CA PRO A 666 28.13 20.04 26.38
C PRO A 666 26.60 20.11 26.30
N ALA A 667 25.94 20.49 27.39
CA ALA A 667 24.48 20.67 27.44
C ALA A 667 23.99 21.82 26.54
N CYS A 668 24.78 22.90 26.36
CA CYS A 668 24.46 23.93 25.38
C CYS A 668 24.53 23.39 23.94
N PHE A 669 25.47 22.48 23.66
CA PHE A 669 25.56 21.85 22.34
C PHE A 669 24.32 21.00 22.04
N THR A 670 23.81 20.25 23.01
CA THR A 670 22.55 19.50 22.88
C THR A 670 21.35 20.42 22.69
N LEU A 671 21.20 21.46 23.53
CA LEU A 671 20.08 22.39 23.46
C LEU A 671 20.06 23.19 22.14
N VAL A 672 21.23 23.64 21.67
CA VAL A 672 21.37 24.30 20.37
C VAL A 672 21.04 23.34 19.22
N ALA A 673 21.50 22.08 19.26
CA ALA A 673 21.14 21.08 18.25
C ALA A 673 19.62 20.84 18.21
N THR A 674 18.96 20.72 19.36
CA THR A 674 17.49 20.58 19.43
C THR A 674 16.79 21.81 18.86
N LEU A 675 17.21 23.03 19.22
CA LEU A 675 16.62 24.27 18.71
C LEU A 675 16.85 24.48 17.20
N VAL A 676 18.01 24.09 16.67
CA VAL A 676 18.30 24.11 15.22
C VAL A 676 17.41 23.11 14.48
N MET A 677 17.26 21.89 14.99
CA MET A 677 16.37 20.89 14.39
C MET A 677 14.89 21.33 14.44
N LEU A 678 14.48 22.06 15.49
CA LEU A 678 13.14 22.63 15.59
C LEU A 678 12.92 23.79 14.59
N ALA A 679 13.92 24.66 14.42
CA ALA A 679 13.87 25.75 13.45
C ALA A 679 13.84 25.26 11.98
N LEU A 680 14.51 24.14 11.68
CA LEU A 680 14.48 23.49 10.37
C LEU A 680 13.15 22.77 10.05
N ALA A 681 12.24 22.66 11.02
CA ALA A 681 10.97 21.94 10.85
C ALA A 681 9.79 22.81 10.39
N VAL A 682 9.94 24.15 10.31
CA VAL A 682 8.85 25.09 10.00
C VAL A 682 9.01 25.68 8.59
N PRO A 683 8.15 25.34 7.61
CA PRO A 683 8.16 25.94 6.28
C PRO A 683 7.15 27.08 6.17
N GLU A 684 7.64 28.33 6.04
CA GLU A 684 6.81 29.50 5.71
C GLU A 684 6.91 29.88 4.22
N ILE A 685 6.01 30.75 3.76
CA ILE A 685 5.67 30.95 2.34
C ILE A 685 6.01 32.38 1.91
N SER A 686 6.91 32.56 0.92
CA SER A 686 6.67 33.43 -0.24
C SER A 686 7.84 33.49 -1.26
N SER A 687 7.50 33.99 -2.44
CA SER A 687 8.29 34.39 -3.61
C SER A 687 9.71 34.97 -3.44
N ALA A 688 10.64 34.48 -4.27
CA ALA A 688 11.61 35.30 -5.01
C ALA A 688 12.03 34.56 -6.30
N SER A 689 12.55 35.30 -7.30
CA SER A 689 13.08 34.74 -8.56
C SER A 689 14.45 35.35 -8.88
N PRO A 690 15.47 34.56 -9.28
CA PRO A 690 16.67 35.07 -9.92
C PRO A 690 16.71 34.76 -11.43
N ALA A 691 17.42 35.61 -12.18
CA ALA A 691 17.65 35.46 -13.63
C ALA A 691 18.88 34.58 -13.95
N ALA A 692 19.22 34.44 -15.24
CA ALA A 692 20.17 33.44 -15.74
C ALA A 692 21.55 33.98 -16.15
N SER A 693 22.56 33.13 -16.01
CA SER A 693 23.85 33.11 -16.73
C SER A 693 24.55 31.76 -16.44
N ALA A 694 25.42 31.18 -17.27
CA ALA A 694 25.76 31.42 -18.67
C ALA A 694 26.05 30.07 -19.37
N ASP A 695 25.99 30.02 -20.70
CA ASP A 695 26.24 28.79 -21.49
C ASP A 695 27.74 28.48 -21.67
N GLY A 696 28.08 27.18 -21.64
CA GLY A 696 29.38 26.65 -22.05
C GLY A 696 29.22 25.68 -23.21
N PHE A 697 29.49 26.14 -24.43
CA PHE A 697 29.27 25.37 -25.66
C PHE A 697 30.46 24.46 -26.00
N ILE A 698 30.19 23.20 -26.37
CA ILE A 698 31.18 22.27 -26.95
C ILE A 698 30.77 22.01 -28.41
N PRO A 699 31.66 22.17 -29.40
CA PRO A 699 31.32 21.94 -30.81
C PRO A 699 31.16 20.44 -31.12
N PRO A 700 30.18 20.05 -31.97
CA PRO A 700 30.00 18.66 -32.37
C PRO A 700 31.05 18.23 -33.41
N SER A 701 31.52 16.98 -33.31
CA SER A 701 32.37 16.34 -34.33
C SER A 701 31.61 16.12 -35.65
N PRO A 702 32.31 16.14 -36.81
CA PRO A 702 31.67 15.95 -38.11
C PRO A 702 31.15 14.52 -38.32
N LEU A 703 30.07 14.40 -39.11
CA LEU A 703 29.55 13.12 -39.57
C LEU A 703 30.40 12.56 -40.73
N PRO A 704 30.55 11.22 -40.85
CA PRO A 704 31.14 10.61 -42.04
C PRO A 704 30.23 10.78 -43.27
N PRO A 705 30.78 10.83 -44.50
CA PRO A 705 30.02 11.04 -45.72
C PRO A 705 29.15 9.82 -46.09
N PHE A 706 28.07 10.07 -46.82
CA PHE A 706 27.21 9.02 -47.38
C PHE A 706 27.94 8.23 -48.48
N ALA A 707 27.87 6.90 -48.40
CA ALA A 707 28.24 6.02 -49.52
C ALA A 707 27.13 6.02 -50.59
N PRO A 708 27.47 6.08 -51.90
CA PRO A 708 26.48 5.98 -52.98
C PRO A 708 25.93 4.55 -53.12
N PRO A 709 24.72 4.38 -53.68
CA PRO A 709 24.11 3.06 -53.88
C PRO A 709 24.82 2.25 -54.97
N SER A 710 25.03 0.96 -54.72
CA SER A 710 25.55 0.01 -55.71
C SER A 710 24.55 -0.21 -56.86
N PRO A 711 25.02 -0.45 -58.10
CA PRO A 711 24.14 -0.65 -59.26
C PRO A 711 23.39 -1.99 -59.21
N MET A 712 22.31 -2.10 -59.99
CA MET A 712 21.45 -3.28 -60.07
C MET A 712 22.18 -4.50 -60.68
N ALA A 713 21.92 -5.68 -60.13
CA ALA A 713 22.28 -6.94 -60.79
C ALA A 713 21.28 -7.28 -61.92
N PRO A 714 21.72 -7.91 -63.03
CA PRO A 714 20.86 -8.26 -64.16
C PRO A 714 19.91 -9.44 -63.84
N PRO A 715 18.80 -9.59 -64.59
CA PRO A 715 17.80 -10.62 -64.33
C PRO A 715 18.28 -12.03 -64.72
N LEU A 716 18.15 -12.98 -63.79
CA LEU A 716 18.34 -14.40 -64.07
C LEU A 716 17.15 -14.97 -64.87
N ARG A 717 17.45 -15.73 -65.93
CA ARG A 717 16.47 -16.58 -66.62
C ARG A 717 16.03 -17.72 -65.70
N TYR A 718 14.75 -18.06 -65.73
CA TYR A 718 14.23 -19.29 -65.14
C TYR A 718 14.17 -20.38 -66.20
N ASP A 719 14.98 -21.43 -66.05
CA ASP A 719 14.76 -22.71 -66.73
C ASP A 719 13.65 -23.49 -66.03
N THR A 720 12.75 -24.09 -66.81
CA THR A 720 11.59 -24.82 -66.30
C THR A 720 11.85 -26.32 -66.30
N GLN A 721 12.43 -26.84 -65.21
CA GLN A 721 12.40 -28.27 -64.90
C GLN A 721 11.48 -28.55 -63.72
N ALA A 722 10.48 -29.42 -63.94
CA ALA A 722 9.44 -29.73 -62.97
C ALA A 722 9.93 -30.73 -61.91
N VAL A 723 10.60 -30.23 -60.87
CA VAL A 723 10.90 -31.02 -59.66
C VAL A 723 9.60 -31.29 -58.90
N ALA A 724 9.18 -32.55 -58.81
CA ALA A 724 8.00 -32.94 -58.05
C ALA A 724 8.16 -32.53 -56.56
N PRO A 725 7.18 -31.82 -55.96
CA PRO A 725 7.34 -31.27 -54.62
C PRO A 725 7.40 -32.40 -53.57
N ARG A 726 8.56 -32.57 -52.93
CA ARG A 726 8.66 -33.39 -51.72
C ARG A 726 7.74 -32.79 -50.66
N ALA A 727 6.72 -33.56 -50.26
CA ALA A 727 5.75 -33.17 -49.25
C ALA A 727 6.37 -33.18 -47.83
N SER A 728 7.26 -32.23 -47.54
CA SER A 728 7.49 -31.80 -46.17
C SER A 728 6.19 -31.18 -45.66
N ALA A 729 5.59 -31.80 -44.64
CA ALA A 729 4.44 -31.22 -43.94
C ALA A 729 4.85 -29.90 -43.28
N LEU A 730 3.89 -28.98 -43.09
CA LEU A 730 4.09 -27.75 -42.33
C LEU A 730 4.58 -28.06 -40.91
N THR A 731 5.87 -27.86 -40.67
CA THR A 731 6.51 -28.08 -39.37
C THR A 731 6.06 -27.07 -38.33
N GLY A 732 5.50 -25.93 -38.75
CA GLY A 732 4.81 -24.99 -37.90
C GLY A 732 4.15 -23.84 -38.67
N LEU A 733 3.43 -22.99 -37.93
CA LEU A 733 2.78 -21.77 -38.40
C LEU A 733 3.26 -20.57 -37.56
N ARG A 734 3.55 -19.44 -38.21
CA ARG A 734 3.66 -18.13 -37.56
C ARG A 734 2.30 -17.44 -37.59
N VAL A 735 1.69 -17.33 -36.41
CA VAL A 735 0.44 -16.59 -36.18
C VAL A 735 0.77 -15.23 -35.59
N VAL A 736 0.09 -14.18 -36.07
CA VAL A 736 0.24 -12.80 -35.60
C VAL A 736 -1.12 -12.24 -35.20
N LYS A 737 -1.24 -11.59 -34.04
CA LYS A 737 -2.44 -10.89 -33.57
C LYS A 737 -2.11 -9.42 -33.38
N TRP A 738 -2.96 -8.52 -33.87
CA TRP A 738 -2.83 -7.08 -33.59
C TRP A 738 -4.17 -6.34 -33.55
N ASN A 739 -4.47 -5.71 -32.42
CA ASN A 739 -5.47 -4.65 -32.37
C ASN A 739 -4.82 -3.36 -32.94
N VAL A 740 -5.39 -2.82 -34.02
CA VAL A 740 -4.86 -1.65 -34.73
C VAL A 740 -5.28 -0.33 -34.05
N GLY A 741 -6.26 -0.38 -33.14
CA GLY A 741 -6.74 0.75 -32.34
C GLY A 741 -7.36 1.87 -33.18
N SER A 742 -8.14 1.56 -34.22
CA SER A 742 -8.62 2.60 -35.15
C SER A 742 -9.75 3.50 -34.62
N LEU A 743 -10.37 3.15 -33.48
CA LEU A 743 -11.40 3.96 -32.79
C LEU A 743 -10.85 5.30 -32.25
N ASP A 744 -9.72 5.28 -31.52
CA ASP A 744 -9.26 6.48 -30.81
C ASP A 744 -8.70 7.51 -31.80
N SER A 745 -9.58 8.37 -32.28
CA SER A 745 -9.32 9.42 -33.26
C SER A 745 -8.79 10.71 -32.61
N SER A 746 -8.67 10.76 -31.28
CA SER A 746 -8.33 12.00 -30.58
C SER A 746 -6.84 12.31 -30.69
N PRO A 747 -6.44 13.48 -31.21
CA PRO A 747 -5.05 13.95 -31.16
C PRO A 747 -4.53 14.12 -29.72
N PHE A 748 -5.41 14.10 -28.73
CA PHE A 748 -5.07 14.12 -27.32
C PHE A 748 -5.49 12.85 -26.57
N GLY A 749 -5.78 11.74 -27.28
CA GLY A 749 -6.06 10.44 -26.67
C GLY A 749 -4.89 9.92 -25.84
N TYR A 750 -3.64 10.18 -26.28
CA TYR A 750 -2.42 9.68 -25.65
C TYR A 750 -1.35 10.77 -25.47
N ARG A 751 -0.48 10.65 -24.47
CA ARG A 751 0.71 11.53 -24.33
C ARG A 751 1.88 10.95 -25.15
N PRO A 752 2.31 11.59 -26.26
CA PRO A 752 3.39 11.06 -27.10
C PRO A 752 4.75 11.08 -26.37
N GLU A 753 5.62 10.13 -26.70
CA GLU A 753 6.91 9.97 -26.03
C GLU A 753 7.85 11.16 -26.26
N SER A 754 8.47 11.67 -25.18
CA SER A 754 9.30 12.88 -25.20
C SER A 754 10.76 12.66 -25.66
N ARG A 755 11.07 11.53 -26.29
CA ARG A 755 12.45 11.00 -26.46
C ARG A 755 13.29 11.59 -27.61
N SER A 756 12.87 12.69 -28.25
CA SER A 756 13.63 13.31 -29.35
C SER A 756 14.55 14.42 -28.83
N SER A 757 15.81 14.39 -29.26
CA SER A 757 16.85 15.40 -28.98
C SER A 757 16.52 16.78 -29.56
N ASN A 758 15.68 16.87 -30.59
CA ASN A 758 15.22 18.15 -31.17
C ASN A 758 14.16 18.80 -30.25
N GLY A 759 14.61 19.24 -29.08
CA GLY A 759 13.82 19.50 -27.88
C GLY A 759 12.94 20.76 -27.87
N GLY A 760 12.58 21.30 -29.04
CA GLY A 760 11.64 22.43 -29.18
C GLY A 760 10.18 21.96 -29.09
N LYS A 761 9.56 21.68 -30.24
CA LYS A 761 8.09 21.56 -30.38
C LYS A 761 7.41 20.45 -29.56
N ARG A 762 8.12 19.37 -29.15
CA ARG A 762 7.53 18.34 -28.26
C ARG A 762 7.31 18.82 -26.81
N LYS A 763 8.04 19.85 -26.35
CA LYS A 763 7.80 20.46 -25.03
C LYS A 763 6.42 21.12 -24.96
N THR A 764 5.94 21.71 -26.05
CA THR A 764 4.66 22.45 -26.11
C THR A 764 3.46 21.59 -25.75
N LEU A 765 3.30 20.40 -26.35
CA LEU A 765 2.18 19.50 -26.02
C LEU A 765 2.24 19.00 -24.57
N SER A 766 3.45 18.73 -24.06
CA SER A 766 3.64 18.32 -22.66
C SER A 766 3.36 19.46 -21.66
N LYS A 767 3.67 20.72 -22.02
CA LYS A 767 3.30 21.94 -21.27
C LYS A 767 1.78 22.14 -21.27
N LEU A 768 1.13 21.98 -22.42
CA LEU A 768 -0.31 22.07 -22.61
C LEU A 768 -1.05 21.07 -21.72
N LEU A 769 -0.78 19.77 -21.87
CA LEU A 769 -1.43 18.71 -21.11
C LEU A 769 -1.12 18.77 -19.61
N ARG A 770 -0.03 19.43 -19.20
CA ARG A 770 0.26 19.72 -17.78
C ARG A 770 -0.61 20.85 -17.24
N ARG A 771 -0.70 21.99 -17.94
CA ARG A 771 -1.53 23.14 -17.51
C ARG A 771 -3.02 22.80 -17.48
N VAL A 772 -3.53 22.10 -18.51
CA VAL A 772 -4.90 21.55 -18.52
C VAL A 772 -5.16 20.69 -17.30
N GLN A 773 -4.23 19.78 -16.96
CA GLN A 773 -4.38 18.97 -15.77
C GLN A 773 -4.32 19.78 -14.47
N THR A 774 -3.40 20.75 -14.33
CA THR A 774 -3.34 21.60 -13.12
C THR A 774 -4.68 22.26 -12.83
N VAL A 775 -5.40 22.68 -13.87
CA VAL A 775 -6.76 23.22 -13.75
C VAL A 775 -7.78 22.12 -13.46
N LEU A 776 -7.74 20.96 -14.09
CA LEU A 776 -8.70 19.88 -13.78
C LEU A 776 -8.50 19.26 -12.38
N ASP A 777 -7.28 19.27 -11.85
CA ASP A 777 -7.00 18.90 -10.45
C ASP A 777 -7.43 20.01 -9.47
N ALA A 778 -7.37 21.30 -9.85
CA ALA A 778 -7.85 22.44 -9.04
C ALA A 778 -8.54 23.56 -9.89
N PRO A 779 -9.84 23.41 -10.25
CA PRO A 779 -10.51 24.28 -11.24
C PRO A 779 -10.55 25.77 -10.93
N ARG A 780 -10.80 26.15 -9.66
CA ARG A 780 -10.91 27.55 -9.22
C ARG A 780 -11.87 28.34 -10.13
N HIS A 781 -11.48 29.54 -10.58
CA HIS A 781 -12.29 30.41 -11.43
C HIS A 781 -12.44 29.93 -12.89
N HIS A 782 -11.79 28.81 -13.28
CA HIS A 782 -12.04 28.16 -14.56
C HIS A 782 -13.18 27.14 -14.49
N ASP A 783 -13.68 26.81 -13.29
CA ASP A 783 -14.96 26.11 -13.17
C ASP A 783 -16.10 27.12 -13.24
N VAL A 784 -16.99 26.91 -14.20
CA VAL A 784 -18.20 27.72 -14.39
C VAL A 784 -19.37 26.77 -14.66
N PRO A 785 -20.63 27.15 -14.35
CA PRO A 785 -21.78 26.30 -14.64
C PRO A 785 -21.92 26.05 -16.16
N VAL A 786 -22.28 24.84 -16.57
CA VAL A 786 -22.39 24.45 -17.99
C VAL A 786 -23.22 25.43 -18.82
N LEU A 787 -24.27 26.03 -18.24
CA LEU A 787 -25.12 27.04 -18.90
C LEU A 787 -24.37 28.29 -19.40
N SER A 788 -23.19 28.63 -18.83
CA SER A 788 -22.39 29.77 -19.30
C SER A 788 -21.46 29.42 -20.47
N ILE A 789 -21.30 28.13 -20.79
CA ILE A 789 -20.52 27.63 -21.93
C ILE A 789 -21.47 27.14 -23.04
N PHE A 790 -22.36 26.21 -22.71
CA PHE A 790 -23.39 25.67 -23.60
C PHE A 790 -24.75 26.27 -23.25
N THR A 791 -25.05 27.41 -23.88
CA THR A 791 -26.13 28.31 -23.46
C THR A 791 -27.53 27.73 -23.67
N PRO A 792 -28.56 28.25 -22.98
CA PRO A 792 -29.95 27.88 -23.24
C PRO A 792 -30.40 28.07 -24.70
N GLN A 793 -29.79 29.00 -25.44
CA GLN A 793 -30.00 29.16 -26.88
C GLN A 793 -29.41 28.00 -27.68
N MET A 794 -28.16 27.60 -27.41
CA MET A 794 -27.54 26.44 -28.06
C MET A 794 -28.37 25.17 -27.80
N TRP A 795 -28.89 24.99 -26.59
CA TRP A 795 -29.82 23.90 -26.31
C TRP A 795 -31.14 24.03 -27.06
N ALA A 796 -31.76 25.22 -27.12
CA ALA A 796 -33.02 25.42 -27.86
C ALA A 796 -32.87 25.09 -29.36
N GLU A 797 -31.76 25.48 -29.97
CA GLU A 797 -31.41 25.15 -31.36
C GLU A 797 -31.15 23.64 -31.54
N LEU A 798 -30.33 23.02 -30.68
CA LEU A 798 -30.08 21.58 -30.70
C LEU A 798 -31.39 20.77 -30.58
N LYS A 799 -32.25 21.17 -29.64
CA LYS A 799 -33.56 20.58 -29.39
C LYS A 799 -34.51 20.73 -30.58
N LYS A 800 -34.41 21.81 -31.36
CA LYS A 800 -35.14 21.99 -32.62
C LYS A 800 -34.67 20.99 -33.67
N GLU A 801 -33.37 20.88 -33.91
CA GLU A 801 -32.80 19.94 -34.90
C GLU A 801 -33.06 18.46 -34.57
N LEU A 802 -33.04 18.10 -33.28
CA LEU A 802 -33.41 16.77 -32.78
C LEU A 802 -34.90 16.45 -32.99
N ARG A 803 -35.79 17.44 -32.78
CA ARG A 803 -37.24 17.30 -33.01
C ARG A 803 -37.56 17.10 -34.49
N VAL A 804 -36.95 17.89 -35.37
CA VAL A 804 -37.12 17.78 -36.83
C VAL A 804 -36.71 16.40 -37.34
N ARG A 805 -35.70 15.77 -36.74
CA ARG A 805 -35.24 14.40 -37.07
C ARG A 805 -35.92 13.29 -36.27
N GLY A 806 -37.03 13.58 -35.57
CA GLY A 806 -37.87 12.58 -34.90
C GLY A 806 -37.20 11.84 -33.73
N PHE A 807 -36.21 12.44 -33.06
CA PHE A 807 -35.51 11.77 -31.96
C PHE A 807 -36.45 11.51 -30.78
N ARG A 808 -36.37 10.30 -30.20
CA ARG A 808 -37.14 9.90 -29.02
C ARG A 808 -36.53 10.49 -27.74
N GLY A 809 -37.34 10.61 -26.69
CA GLY A 809 -36.89 11.04 -25.36
C GLY A 809 -36.57 12.54 -25.17
N ILE A 810 -36.74 13.39 -26.19
CA ILE A 810 -36.34 14.81 -26.14
C ILE A 810 -36.91 15.58 -24.93
N ASN A 811 -38.16 15.32 -24.52
CA ASN A 811 -38.76 15.99 -23.35
C ASN A 811 -38.12 15.55 -22.01
N TYR A 812 -37.51 14.36 -21.95
CA TYR A 812 -36.71 13.91 -20.82
C TYR A 812 -35.29 14.51 -20.88
N THR A 813 -34.67 14.56 -22.07
CA THR A 813 -33.41 15.27 -22.32
C THR A 813 -33.49 16.76 -21.94
N ASP A 814 -34.58 17.44 -22.29
CA ASP A 814 -34.84 18.84 -21.92
C ASP A 814 -34.97 19.06 -20.40
N ARG A 815 -35.59 18.10 -19.71
CA ARG A 815 -35.68 18.11 -18.25
C ARG A 815 -34.30 17.94 -17.62
N LEU A 816 -33.53 16.95 -18.07
CA LEU A 816 -32.16 16.71 -17.59
C LEU A 816 -31.24 17.90 -17.88
N TYR A 817 -31.36 18.56 -19.04
CA TYR A 817 -30.62 19.79 -19.29
C TYR A 817 -30.97 20.87 -18.24
N LYS A 818 -32.25 21.21 -18.10
CA LYS A 818 -32.70 22.31 -17.23
C LYS A 818 -32.48 22.07 -15.74
N THR A 819 -32.67 20.84 -15.27
CA THR A 819 -32.68 20.50 -13.83
C THR A 819 -31.36 19.94 -13.30
N ASP A 820 -30.45 19.52 -14.18
CA ASP A 820 -29.18 18.90 -13.81
C ASP A 820 -28.03 19.43 -14.68
N LEU A 821 -27.94 18.99 -15.94
CA LEU A 821 -26.73 19.13 -16.76
C LEU A 821 -26.29 20.59 -16.98
N SER A 822 -27.21 21.55 -17.04
CA SER A 822 -26.90 22.98 -17.21
C SER A 822 -26.38 23.66 -15.95
N GLN A 823 -26.72 23.14 -14.76
CA GLN A 823 -26.38 23.72 -13.46
C GLN A 823 -25.07 23.17 -12.90
N ARG A 824 -24.57 22.05 -13.43
CA ARG A 824 -23.29 21.46 -13.06
C ARG A 824 -22.13 22.41 -13.35
N TRP A 825 -21.16 22.44 -12.43
CA TRP A 825 -19.81 22.93 -12.69
C TRP A 825 -19.18 22.15 -13.86
N ALA A 826 -18.75 22.83 -14.91
CA ALA A 826 -18.36 22.19 -16.16
C ALA A 826 -17.14 21.26 -16.01
N LEU A 827 -16.16 21.64 -15.18
CA LEU A 827 -14.94 20.86 -14.98
C LEU A 827 -15.09 19.83 -13.85
N SER A 828 -15.54 20.25 -12.66
CA SER A 828 -15.68 19.34 -11.50
C SER A 828 -16.96 18.50 -11.50
N GLY A 829 -18.06 18.98 -12.06
CA GLY A 829 -19.38 18.33 -12.01
C GLY A 829 -19.89 17.73 -13.32
N PHE A 830 -19.28 18.05 -14.48
CA PHE A 830 -19.61 17.42 -15.77
C PHE A 830 -18.43 16.61 -16.32
N ILE A 831 -17.28 17.25 -16.61
CA ILE A 831 -16.08 16.56 -17.13
C ILE A 831 -15.61 15.46 -16.15
N LYS A 832 -15.54 15.74 -14.85
CA LYS A 832 -15.07 14.76 -13.85
C LYS A 832 -16.15 13.79 -13.33
N ASP A 833 -17.36 13.75 -13.91
CA ASP A 833 -18.42 12.84 -13.48
C ASP A 833 -18.20 11.40 -14.01
N SER A 834 -17.94 10.48 -13.08
CA SER A 834 -17.74 9.06 -13.40
C SER A 834 -19.02 8.33 -13.83
N GLY A 835 -20.20 8.78 -13.41
CA GLY A 835 -21.50 8.22 -13.82
C GLY A 835 -21.90 8.59 -15.25
N LEU A 836 -21.48 9.74 -15.77
CA LEU A 836 -21.58 10.09 -17.19
C LEU A 836 -20.60 9.27 -18.03
N ALA A 837 -19.39 9.03 -17.53
CA ALA A 837 -18.38 8.19 -18.17
C ALA A 837 -18.79 6.71 -18.21
N ASP A 838 -19.27 6.15 -17.09
CA ASP A 838 -19.77 4.76 -16.98
C ASP A 838 -21.02 4.51 -17.86
N LYS A 839 -21.77 5.56 -18.22
CA LYS A 839 -22.88 5.51 -19.20
C LYS A 839 -22.43 5.56 -20.66
N GLN A 840 -21.14 5.82 -20.92
CA GLN A 840 -20.52 5.93 -22.25
C GLN A 840 -21.21 6.94 -23.21
N LEU A 841 -21.99 7.90 -22.68
CA LEU A 841 -22.80 8.84 -23.46
C LEU A 841 -21.97 9.81 -24.32
N ILE A 842 -20.72 10.09 -23.92
CA ILE A 842 -19.81 10.97 -24.65
C ILE A 842 -18.89 10.14 -25.55
N SER A 843 -18.41 8.99 -25.07
CA SER A 843 -17.47 8.11 -25.77
C SER A 843 -18.06 7.43 -27.00
N MET A 844 -19.21 6.76 -26.89
CA MET A 844 -19.84 6.14 -28.07
C MET A 844 -20.25 7.20 -29.11
N ALA A 845 -20.66 8.38 -28.63
CA ALA A 845 -21.00 9.50 -29.50
C ALA A 845 -19.78 10.07 -30.23
N ASP A 846 -18.61 10.11 -29.58
CA ASP A 846 -17.36 10.53 -30.19
C ASP A 846 -16.85 9.52 -31.22
N GLU A 847 -16.77 8.23 -30.87
CA GLU A 847 -16.24 7.16 -31.73
C GLU A 847 -16.94 7.10 -33.09
N VAL A 848 -18.27 7.30 -33.14
CA VAL A 848 -19.04 7.25 -34.39
C VAL A 848 -19.10 8.57 -35.15
N THR A 849 -18.66 9.71 -34.57
CA THR A 849 -18.77 11.05 -35.18
C THR A 849 -17.45 11.78 -35.40
N SER A 850 -16.40 11.46 -34.64
CA SER A 850 -15.14 12.23 -34.57
C SER A 850 -14.36 12.26 -35.88
N ARG A 851 -14.21 11.09 -36.53
CA ARG A 851 -13.60 10.85 -37.85
C ARG A 851 -14.57 10.02 -38.68
N ILE A 852 -15.08 10.57 -39.78
CA ILE A 852 -16.00 9.88 -40.70
C ILE A 852 -15.35 9.81 -42.09
N PRO A 853 -15.22 8.62 -42.70
CA PRO A 853 -14.69 8.48 -44.06
C PRO A 853 -15.67 9.00 -45.12
N ILE A 854 -15.14 9.63 -46.16
CA ILE A 854 -15.88 9.98 -47.38
C ILE A 854 -15.30 9.17 -48.54
N PHE A 855 -16.13 8.30 -49.11
CA PHE A 855 -15.84 7.55 -50.33
C PHE A 855 -16.27 8.34 -51.58
N ASN A 856 -15.66 8.05 -52.72
CA ASN A 856 -16.04 8.65 -53.99
C ASN A 856 -17.44 8.16 -54.44
N GLY A 857 -18.10 8.94 -55.31
CA GLY A 857 -19.41 8.58 -55.85
C GLY A 857 -19.47 7.31 -56.71
N ARG A 858 -18.34 6.60 -56.88
CA ARG A 858 -18.22 5.30 -57.57
C ARG A 858 -18.07 4.11 -56.61
N GLY A 859 -17.92 4.34 -55.30
CA GLY A 859 -18.09 3.34 -54.25
C GLY A 859 -16.83 2.65 -53.72
N ASP A 860 -15.70 2.74 -54.42
CA ASP A 860 -14.49 1.95 -54.10
C ASP A 860 -13.25 2.73 -53.66
N ALA A 861 -13.12 4.03 -53.99
CA ALA A 861 -11.97 4.81 -53.51
C ALA A 861 -12.37 5.71 -52.34
N PHE A 862 -11.64 5.60 -51.23
CA PHE A 862 -11.60 6.61 -50.18
C PHE A 862 -11.06 7.94 -50.75
N VAL A 863 -11.66 9.07 -50.35
CA VAL A 863 -11.26 10.41 -50.82
C VAL A 863 -10.63 11.22 -49.69
N LYS A 864 -11.31 11.33 -48.55
CA LYS A 864 -10.86 12.11 -47.39
C LYS A 864 -11.67 11.76 -46.15
N TYR A 865 -11.17 12.14 -44.97
CA TYR A 865 -11.95 12.15 -43.74
C TYR A 865 -12.71 13.47 -43.57
N MET A 866 -13.89 13.40 -42.94
CA MET A 866 -14.59 14.52 -42.34
C MET A 866 -14.42 14.43 -40.82
N TYR A 867 -14.09 15.53 -40.15
CA TYR A 867 -13.85 15.57 -38.71
C TYR A 867 -14.86 16.46 -37.99
N ARG A 868 -15.38 16.01 -36.84
CA ARG A 868 -16.32 16.80 -36.02
C ARG A 868 -15.63 18.07 -35.50
N PRO A 869 -16.22 19.28 -35.60
CA PRO A 869 -15.64 20.51 -35.05
C PRO A 869 -15.43 20.42 -33.53
N SER A 870 -14.22 20.10 -33.10
CA SER A 870 -13.88 19.88 -31.69
C SER A 870 -12.37 20.03 -31.48
N ALA A 871 -11.96 20.31 -30.25
CA ALA A 871 -10.58 20.17 -29.81
C ALA A 871 -10.13 18.70 -29.72
N ALA A 872 -11.06 17.76 -29.52
CA ALA A 872 -10.78 16.32 -29.43
C ALA A 872 -10.74 15.60 -30.80
N SER A 873 -10.69 16.34 -31.91
CA SER A 873 -10.64 15.77 -33.28
C SER A 873 -9.55 16.44 -34.14
N CYS A 874 -9.43 16.00 -35.38
CA CYS A 874 -8.55 16.59 -36.40
C CYS A 874 -9.24 17.63 -37.30
N TYR A 875 -10.33 18.25 -36.83
CA TYR A 875 -10.96 19.36 -37.55
C TYR A 875 -10.01 20.56 -37.70
N GLN A 876 -9.75 20.97 -38.95
CA GLN A 876 -8.77 22.00 -39.30
C GLN A 876 -9.36 23.42 -39.40
N GLY A 877 -10.69 23.56 -39.38
CA GLY A 877 -11.38 24.86 -39.50
C GLY A 877 -11.31 25.73 -38.23
N ASN A 878 -12.03 26.85 -38.26
CA ASN A 878 -11.95 27.84 -37.19
C ASN A 878 -12.63 27.35 -35.88
N LEU A 879 -11.94 27.52 -34.76
CA LEU A 879 -12.39 27.23 -33.39
C LEU A 879 -12.08 28.40 -32.43
N SER A 880 -11.95 29.63 -32.94
CA SER A 880 -11.57 30.81 -32.13
C SER A 880 -12.68 31.36 -31.22
N SER A 881 -13.94 30.97 -31.44
CA SER A 881 -15.10 31.42 -30.66
C SER A 881 -16.15 30.32 -30.56
N LEU A 882 -16.73 30.14 -29.37
CA LEU A 882 -17.80 29.18 -29.12
C LEU A 882 -19.05 29.51 -29.93
N THR A 883 -19.56 30.74 -29.84
CA THR A 883 -20.81 31.18 -30.46
C THR A 883 -20.67 31.48 -31.95
N ALA A 884 -19.60 32.15 -32.37
CA ALA A 884 -19.47 32.67 -33.74
C ALA A 884 -18.80 31.70 -34.72
N ALA A 885 -17.96 30.77 -34.25
CA ALA A 885 -17.18 29.88 -35.13
C ALA A 885 -17.49 28.40 -34.89
N TRP A 886 -17.39 27.93 -33.65
CA TRP A 886 -17.58 26.52 -33.30
C TRP A 886 -19.03 26.08 -33.46
N TRP A 887 -19.99 26.75 -32.81
CA TRP A 887 -21.38 26.28 -32.76
C TRP A 887 -22.07 26.20 -34.13
N PRO A 888 -21.93 27.17 -35.05
CA PRO A 888 -22.45 27.05 -36.41
C PRO A 888 -21.80 25.87 -37.16
N SER A 889 -20.48 25.71 -37.04
CA SER A 889 -19.74 24.62 -37.68
C SER A 889 -20.14 23.24 -37.14
N TRP A 890 -20.32 23.11 -35.82
CA TRP A 890 -20.70 21.87 -35.15
C TRP A 890 -22.10 21.44 -35.58
N LYS A 891 -23.07 22.38 -35.62
CA LYS A 891 -24.42 22.11 -36.15
C LYS A 891 -24.36 21.68 -37.62
N ASP A 892 -23.70 22.46 -38.48
CA ASP A 892 -23.57 22.15 -39.90
C ASP A 892 -22.98 20.74 -40.12
N PHE A 893 -21.90 20.40 -39.40
CA PHE A 893 -21.33 19.06 -39.40
C PHE A 893 -22.36 17.99 -38.96
N MET A 894 -23.02 18.16 -37.82
CA MET A 894 -23.89 17.12 -37.25
C MET A 894 -25.20 16.90 -38.02
N PHE A 895 -25.74 17.96 -38.64
CA PHE A 895 -27.12 18.01 -39.13
C PHE A 895 -27.26 18.23 -40.65
N SER A 896 -26.31 18.90 -41.29
CA SER A 896 -26.40 19.32 -42.71
C SER A 896 -25.43 18.54 -43.61
N ARG A 897 -24.22 18.26 -43.14
CA ARG A 897 -23.24 17.46 -43.89
C ARG A 897 -23.63 15.99 -43.86
N HIS A 898 -23.50 15.34 -45.02
CA HIS A 898 -23.76 13.92 -45.18
C HIS A 898 -22.50 13.22 -45.70
N ALA A 899 -22.17 12.06 -45.12
CA ALA A 899 -21.11 11.20 -45.64
C ALA A 899 -21.72 10.06 -46.48
N SER A 900 -21.14 9.78 -47.64
CA SER A 900 -21.51 8.61 -48.45
C SER A 900 -20.98 7.34 -47.78
N THR A 901 -21.87 6.57 -47.16
CA THR A 901 -21.52 5.30 -46.48
C THR A 901 -21.61 4.11 -47.43
N ARG A 902 -20.76 3.09 -47.24
CA ARG A 902 -20.72 1.88 -48.06
C ARG A 902 -21.77 0.86 -47.60
N GLY A 903 -23.03 1.09 -47.97
CA GLY A 903 -24.13 0.13 -47.80
C GLY A 903 -24.15 -0.94 -48.90
N ALA A 904 -24.56 -2.17 -48.56
CA ALA A 904 -24.45 -3.34 -49.43
C ALA A 904 -25.42 -3.38 -50.65
N ALA A 905 -26.36 -2.43 -50.77
CA ALA A 905 -27.33 -2.39 -51.86
C ALA A 905 -27.64 -0.98 -52.41
N ALA A 906 -27.34 0.09 -51.66
CA ALA A 906 -27.60 1.47 -52.07
C ALA A 906 -26.60 2.44 -51.45
N LYS A 907 -26.28 3.53 -52.18
CA LYS A 907 -25.46 4.64 -51.66
C LYS A 907 -26.26 5.43 -50.63
N ARG A 908 -26.13 5.10 -49.34
CA ARG A 908 -26.77 5.89 -48.28
C ARG A 908 -25.86 7.04 -47.86
N THR A 909 -26.27 8.26 -48.18
CA THR A 909 -25.78 9.48 -47.54
C THR A 909 -26.34 9.58 -46.12
N VAL A 910 -25.47 9.64 -45.12
CA VAL A 910 -25.84 9.62 -43.69
C VAL A 910 -25.26 10.85 -42.99
N ALA A 911 -26.10 11.60 -42.28
CA ALA A 911 -25.65 12.71 -41.42
C ALA A 911 -24.95 12.16 -40.16
N PRO A 912 -23.90 12.81 -39.61
CA PRO A 912 -23.18 12.30 -38.44
C PRO A 912 -24.07 11.99 -37.22
N LEU A 913 -25.12 12.78 -36.98
CA LEU A 913 -26.11 12.51 -35.93
C LEU A 913 -26.86 11.17 -36.11
N GLU A 914 -27.13 10.73 -37.35
CA GLU A 914 -27.77 9.44 -37.59
C GLU A 914 -26.89 8.26 -37.18
N ARG A 915 -25.57 8.46 -37.08
CA ARG A 915 -24.59 7.43 -36.67
C ARG A 915 -24.64 7.10 -35.18
N LEU A 916 -25.24 7.97 -34.36
CA LEU A 916 -25.44 7.73 -32.92
C LEU A 916 -26.35 6.51 -32.71
N GLN A 917 -25.93 5.59 -31.84
CA GLN A 917 -26.63 4.32 -31.58
C GLN A 917 -27.57 4.40 -30.36
N VAL A 918 -28.48 3.43 -30.21
CA VAL A 918 -29.21 3.28 -28.93
C VAL A 918 -28.28 2.59 -27.93
N LEU A 919 -28.07 3.20 -26.76
CA LEU A 919 -27.28 2.59 -25.69
C LEU A 919 -28.23 1.75 -24.86
N GLN A 920 -28.21 0.44 -25.10
CA GLN A 920 -29.10 -0.50 -24.43
C GLN A 920 -28.65 -0.74 -22.99
N SER A 921 -29.59 -0.73 -22.05
CA SER A 921 -29.32 -0.89 -20.61
C SER A 921 -28.75 -2.27 -20.22
N ASN A 922 -28.90 -3.28 -21.08
CA ASN A 922 -28.28 -4.60 -20.93
C ASN A 922 -26.77 -4.60 -21.29
N LYS A 923 -26.36 -3.92 -22.37
CA LYS A 923 -24.94 -3.73 -22.77
C LYS A 923 -24.25 -2.67 -21.90
N TYR A 924 -24.99 -1.67 -21.43
CA TYR A 924 -24.50 -0.57 -20.59
C TYR A 924 -25.31 -0.44 -19.28
N PRO A 925 -25.03 -1.26 -18.23
CA PRO A 925 -25.84 -1.31 -17.00
C PRO A 925 -26.02 0.00 -16.22
N SER A 926 -25.19 1.01 -16.50
CA SER A 926 -25.32 2.35 -15.92
C SER A 926 -26.40 3.22 -16.59
N ILE A 927 -26.86 2.84 -17.79
CA ILE A 927 -27.99 3.46 -18.50
C ILE A 927 -29.30 2.94 -17.91
N LYS A 928 -30.16 3.84 -17.44
CA LYS A 928 -31.52 3.49 -16.98
C LYS A 928 -32.45 3.30 -18.18
N LEU A 929 -33.51 2.49 -18.04
CA LEU A 929 -34.49 2.24 -19.13
C LEU A 929 -35.09 3.52 -19.76
N ARG A 930 -35.30 4.60 -18.97
CA ARG A 930 -35.73 5.92 -19.48
C ARG A 930 -34.62 6.68 -20.23
N GLU A 931 -33.37 6.44 -19.87
CA GLU A 931 -32.19 7.01 -20.54
C GLU A 931 -31.89 6.29 -21.85
N GLU A 932 -32.13 4.97 -21.93
CA GLU A 932 -32.04 4.17 -23.16
C GLU A 932 -32.95 4.72 -24.28
N VAL A 933 -34.23 4.95 -23.98
CA VAL A 933 -35.21 5.54 -24.93
C VAL A 933 -34.80 6.96 -25.38
N ALA A 934 -34.01 7.67 -24.56
CA ALA A 934 -33.49 9.01 -24.84
C ALA A 934 -32.02 9.02 -25.31
N SER A 935 -31.36 7.86 -25.46
CA SER A 935 -29.90 7.80 -25.39
C SER A 935 -29.24 8.54 -26.55
N ARG A 936 -29.85 8.56 -27.73
CA ARG A 936 -29.35 9.26 -28.92
C ARG A 936 -29.43 10.78 -28.78
N ALA A 937 -30.49 11.28 -28.12
CA ALA A 937 -30.64 12.69 -27.80
C ALA A 937 -29.72 13.12 -26.64
N LEU A 938 -29.51 12.25 -25.66
CA LEU A 938 -28.55 12.46 -24.58
C LEU A 938 -27.09 12.45 -25.08
N GLN A 939 -26.71 11.52 -25.96
CA GLN A 939 -25.41 11.51 -26.64
C GLN A 939 -25.15 12.83 -27.36
N ALA A 940 -26.09 13.29 -28.19
CA ALA A 940 -25.95 14.55 -28.92
C ALA A 940 -25.77 15.77 -28.00
N LEU A 941 -26.51 15.83 -26.89
CA LEU A 941 -26.38 16.89 -25.89
C LEU A 941 -25.05 16.81 -25.11
N THR A 942 -24.71 15.64 -24.57
CA THR A 942 -23.50 15.47 -23.74
C THR A 942 -22.23 15.62 -24.56
N LEU A 943 -22.22 15.22 -25.84
CA LEU A 943 -21.11 15.49 -26.75
C LEU A 943 -20.96 17.00 -27.06
N ALA A 944 -22.06 17.73 -27.24
CA ALA A 944 -22.02 19.18 -27.45
C ALA A 944 -21.52 19.94 -26.22
N ILE A 945 -21.95 19.56 -25.02
CA ILE A 945 -21.44 20.11 -23.74
C ILE A 945 -19.96 19.76 -23.57
N PHE A 946 -19.54 18.53 -23.88
CA PHE A 946 -18.15 18.10 -23.80
C PHE A 946 -17.24 18.89 -24.75
N ASP A 947 -17.59 18.96 -26.04
CA ASP A 947 -16.81 19.69 -27.06
C ASP A 947 -16.67 21.17 -26.72
N SER A 948 -17.76 21.82 -26.30
CA SER A 948 -17.74 23.24 -25.88
C SER A 948 -16.95 23.46 -24.59
N THR A 949 -17.06 22.57 -23.60
CA THR A 949 -16.28 22.66 -22.34
C THR A 949 -14.79 22.47 -22.58
N LEU A 950 -14.38 21.52 -23.43
CA LEU A 950 -12.98 21.38 -23.81
C LEU A 950 -12.45 22.60 -24.57
N LEU A 951 -13.27 23.17 -25.47
CA LEU A 951 -12.86 24.35 -26.22
C LEU A 951 -12.75 25.60 -25.33
N TYR A 952 -13.70 25.82 -24.43
CA TYR A 952 -13.63 26.84 -23.37
C TYR A 952 -12.36 26.68 -22.53
N LEU A 953 -12.08 25.47 -22.03
CA LEU A 953 -10.90 25.20 -21.20
C LEU A 953 -9.57 25.48 -21.92
N LEU A 954 -9.50 25.25 -23.23
CA LEU A 954 -8.31 25.57 -24.02
C LEU A 954 -8.21 27.07 -24.31
N GLN A 955 -9.30 27.74 -24.68
CA GLN A 955 -9.33 29.20 -24.89
C GLN A 955 -9.02 29.99 -23.61
N ALA A 956 -9.46 29.51 -22.43
CA ALA A 956 -9.20 30.12 -21.13
C ALA A 956 -7.75 29.97 -20.64
N LEU A 957 -6.94 29.11 -21.27
CA LEU A 957 -5.58 28.80 -20.83
C LEU A 957 -4.49 29.11 -21.87
N PHE A 958 -4.83 29.14 -23.15
CA PHE A 958 -3.89 29.26 -24.26
C PHE A 958 -4.43 30.17 -25.36
N SER A 959 -3.54 30.91 -26.00
CA SER A 959 -3.84 31.49 -27.31
C SER A 959 -4.20 30.38 -28.33
N THR A 960 -4.98 30.71 -29.36
CA THR A 960 -5.43 29.73 -30.37
C THR A 960 -4.28 28.93 -30.96
N GLU A 961 -3.15 29.56 -31.26
CA GLU A 961 -2.00 28.88 -31.87
C GLU A 961 -1.24 27.95 -30.92
N GLU A 962 -1.10 28.33 -29.64
CA GLU A 962 -0.41 27.52 -28.62
C GLU A 962 -0.99 26.12 -28.45
N TRP A 963 -2.31 25.94 -28.68
CA TRP A 963 -2.96 24.64 -28.64
C TRP A 963 -3.28 24.05 -30.02
N ARG A 964 -3.43 24.89 -31.06
CA ARG A 964 -3.71 24.44 -32.44
C ARG A 964 -2.51 23.75 -33.09
N GLU A 965 -1.30 24.29 -33.02
CA GLU A 965 -0.13 23.63 -33.63
C GLU A 965 0.14 22.25 -33.00
N PRO A 966 0.19 22.08 -31.66
CA PRO A 966 0.37 20.76 -31.05
C PRO A 966 -0.72 19.75 -31.44
N ARG A 967 -1.98 20.19 -31.55
CA ARG A 967 -3.11 19.34 -31.99
C ARG A 967 -2.92 18.87 -33.43
N GLN A 968 -2.64 19.79 -34.36
CA GLN A 968 -2.39 19.48 -35.77
C GLN A 968 -1.18 18.54 -35.95
N GLN A 969 -0.13 18.71 -35.14
CA GLN A 969 1.03 17.83 -35.18
C GLN A 969 0.71 16.42 -34.66
N ALA A 970 -0.10 16.29 -33.61
CA ALA A 970 -0.58 14.99 -33.14
C ALA A 970 -1.50 14.31 -34.17
N CYS A 971 -2.41 15.07 -34.81
CA CYS A 971 -3.25 14.58 -35.91
C CYS A 971 -2.44 13.94 -37.04
N ARG A 972 -1.49 14.69 -37.62
CA ARG A 972 -0.63 14.22 -38.71
C ARG A 972 0.18 12.98 -38.33
N THR A 973 0.60 12.85 -37.06
CA THR A 973 1.53 11.80 -36.63
C THR A 973 0.88 10.55 -36.03
N LEU A 974 -0.30 10.65 -35.41
CA LEU A 974 -0.97 9.56 -34.67
C LEU A 974 -2.33 9.15 -35.27
N ILE A 975 -2.99 10.02 -36.03
CA ILE A 975 -4.34 9.78 -36.57
C ILE A 975 -4.27 9.57 -38.08
N GLU A 976 -3.82 10.59 -38.83
CA GLU A 976 -3.85 10.60 -40.30
C GLU A 976 -2.84 9.61 -40.91
N ALA A 977 -1.68 9.45 -40.29
CA ALA A 977 -0.67 8.48 -40.71
C ALA A 977 -0.87 7.06 -40.15
N ARG A 978 -1.93 6.79 -39.37
CA ARG A 978 -2.14 5.50 -38.67
C ARG A 978 -2.26 4.33 -39.64
N ASP A 979 -3.23 4.44 -40.54
CA ASP A 979 -3.63 3.38 -41.46
C ASP A 979 -2.45 3.01 -42.40
N THR A 980 -1.74 4.00 -42.93
CA THR A 980 -0.51 3.82 -43.73
C THR A 980 0.62 3.15 -42.96
N LYS A 981 0.87 3.55 -41.70
CA LYS A 981 1.91 2.93 -40.86
C LYS A 981 1.59 1.47 -40.54
N ALA A 982 0.34 1.17 -40.21
CA ALA A 982 -0.10 -0.20 -39.94
C ALA A 982 0.11 -1.09 -41.18
N ASN A 983 -0.32 -0.62 -42.35
CA ASN A 983 -0.18 -1.35 -43.60
C ASN A 983 1.29 -1.52 -44.03
N ASN A 984 2.15 -0.54 -43.75
CA ASN A 984 3.59 -0.66 -43.96
C ASN A 984 4.24 -1.69 -43.01
N ILE A 985 3.89 -1.68 -41.72
CA ILE A 985 4.40 -2.66 -40.74
C ILE A 985 3.97 -4.08 -41.13
N LEU A 986 2.69 -4.27 -41.45
CA LEU A 986 2.15 -5.55 -41.91
C LEU A 986 2.86 -6.04 -43.19
N SER A 987 3.01 -5.17 -44.19
CA SER A 987 3.59 -5.54 -45.50
C SER A 987 5.11 -5.76 -45.47
N SER A 988 5.86 -5.08 -44.59
CA SER A 988 7.33 -5.16 -44.51
C SER A 988 7.83 -6.17 -43.49
N SER A 989 7.23 -6.19 -42.29
CA SER A 989 7.78 -6.90 -41.12
C SER A 989 6.99 -8.15 -40.74
N TYR A 990 5.76 -8.30 -41.23
CA TYR A 990 4.89 -9.45 -40.89
C TYR A 990 4.30 -10.18 -42.10
N SER A 991 4.65 -9.78 -43.33
CA SER A 991 4.25 -10.44 -44.58
C SER A 991 4.84 -11.84 -44.77
N ASN A 992 5.72 -12.28 -43.85
CA ASN A 992 6.21 -13.65 -43.77
C ASN A 992 5.34 -14.57 -42.89
N ALA A 993 4.39 -14.04 -42.13
CA ALA A 993 3.47 -14.84 -41.30
C ALA A 993 2.54 -15.70 -42.15
N GLU A 994 2.01 -16.78 -41.56
CA GLU A 994 1.03 -17.65 -42.20
C GLU A 994 -0.41 -17.16 -41.97
N VAL A 995 -0.67 -16.59 -40.79
CA VAL A 995 -1.97 -16.05 -40.39
C VAL A 995 -1.77 -14.71 -39.66
N LEU A 996 -2.48 -13.65 -40.08
CA LEU A 996 -2.58 -12.40 -39.33
C LEU A 996 -4.04 -12.15 -38.91
N LEU A 997 -4.24 -11.85 -37.63
CA LEU A 997 -5.51 -11.75 -36.94
C LEU A 997 -5.66 -10.33 -36.40
N LEU A 998 -6.37 -9.48 -37.16
CA LEU A 998 -6.47 -8.06 -36.90
C LEU A 998 -7.78 -7.72 -36.19
N GLN A 999 -7.72 -6.80 -35.23
CA GLN A 999 -8.87 -6.20 -34.54
C GLN A 999 -8.82 -4.67 -34.68
N GLU A 1000 -9.98 -4.03 -34.52
CA GLU A 1000 -10.15 -2.57 -34.69
C GLU A 1000 -9.51 -2.01 -35.97
N ILE A 1001 -9.55 -2.75 -37.09
CA ILE A 1001 -9.04 -2.23 -38.36
C ILE A 1001 -10.12 -1.41 -39.06
N SER A 1002 -9.80 -0.17 -39.44
CA SER A 1002 -10.70 0.73 -40.15
C SER A 1002 -11.04 0.18 -41.54
N MET A 1003 -12.23 0.48 -42.06
CA MET A 1003 -12.62 0.04 -43.40
C MET A 1003 -11.69 0.62 -44.49
N GLU A 1004 -11.07 1.77 -44.21
CA GLU A 1004 -10.08 2.44 -45.05
C GLU A 1004 -8.73 1.71 -45.02
N ALA A 1005 -8.29 1.23 -43.84
CA ALA A 1005 -7.11 0.39 -43.74
C ALA A 1005 -7.32 -0.97 -44.44
N VAL A 1006 -8.50 -1.60 -44.31
CA VAL A 1006 -8.86 -2.82 -45.06
C VAL A 1006 -8.84 -2.56 -46.57
N ALA A 1007 -9.39 -1.44 -47.04
CA ALA A 1007 -9.34 -1.06 -48.45
C ALA A 1007 -7.89 -0.86 -48.92
N SER A 1008 -7.08 -0.13 -48.16
CA SER A 1008 -5.66 0.09 -48.46
C SER A 1008 -4.85 -1.22 -48.46
N LEU A 1009 -5.12 -2.17 -47.54
CA LEU A 1009 -4.50 -3.50 -47.57
C LEU A 1009 -4.81 -4.25 -48.88
N ARG A 1010 -6.05 -4.13 -49.40
CA ARG A 1010 -6.47 -4.69 -50.70
C ARG A 1010 -5.81 -4.02 -51.92
N HIS A 1011 -5.07 -2.93 -51.74
CA HIS A 1011 -4.21 -2.31 -52.77
C HIS A 1011 -2.71 -2.41 -52.45
N SER A 1012 -2.34 -2.92 -51.27
CA SER A 1012 -0.95 -3.11 -50.84
C SER A 1012 -0.34 -4.43 -51.34
N THR A 1013 0.98 -4.55 -51.22
CA THR A 1013 1.71 -5.77 -51.60
C THR A 1013 1.28 -7.00 -50.81
N ILE A 1014 0.76 -6.87 -49.58
CA ILE A 1014 0.33 -8.04 -48.78
C ILE A 1014 -0.80 -8.83 -49.45
N ARG A 1015 -1.61 -8.21 -50.32
CA ARG A 1015 -2.65 -8.89 -51.11
C ARG A 1015 -2.07 -9.88 -52.13
N THR A 1016 -0.81 -9.74 -52.57
CA THR A 1016 -0.22 -10.74 -53.49
C THR A 1016 0.00 -12.05 -52.74
N THR A 1017 0.55 -12.00 -51.52
CA THR A 1017 0.87 -13.15 -50.68
C THR A 1017 -0.29 -13.67 -49.82
N HIS A 1018 -1.27 -12.83 -49.47
CA HIS A 1018 -2.37 -13.19 -48.56
C HIS A 1018 -3.77 -13.02 -49.17
N THR A 1019 -4.67 -13.92 -48.80
CA THR A 1019 -6.13 -13.78 -48.92
C THR A 1019 -6.64 -12.96 -47.74
N ILE A 1020 -7.38 -11.89 -48.00
CA ILE A 1020 -7.85 -10.93 -46.98
C ILE A 1020 -9.36 -11.09 -46.77
N VAL A 1021 -9.77 -11.54 -45.60
CA VAL A 1021 -11.17 -11.82 -45.25
C VAL A 1021 -11.64 -10.89 -44.13
N ILE A 1022 -12.90 -10.46 -44.22
CA ILE A 1022 -13.65 -9.67 -43.24
C ILE A 1022 -15.07 -10.28 -43.12
N PRO A 1023 -15.83 -10.04 -42.04
CA PRO A 1023 -17.18 -10.55 -41.90
C PRO A 1023 -18.10 -10.14 -43.06
N GLY A 1024 -18.88 -11.08 -43.60
CA GLY A 1024 -19.81 -10.81 -44.69
C GLY A 1024 -21.01 -9.93 -44.31
N SER A 1025 -21.29 -9.77 -43.01
CA SER A 1025 -22.47 -9.07 -42.48
C SER A 1025 -22.11 -7.87 -41.59
N LEU A 1026 -21.33 -6.91 -42.10
CA LEU A 1026 -21.06 -5.65 -41.38
C LEU A 1026 -22.31 -4.75 -41.31
N GLN A 1027 -22.46 -3.99 -40.22
CA GLN A 1027 -23.53 -2.99 -40.13
C GLN A 1027 -23.21 -1.77 -41.05
N PRO A 1028 -24.20 -1.14 -41.72
CA PRO A 1028 -23.93 -0.04 -42.67
C PRO A 1028 -23.25 1.22 -42.09
N LEU A 1029 -23.18 1.35 -40.76
CA LEU A 1029 -22.60 2.48 -40.04
C LEU A 1029 -21.25 2.13 -39.36
N GLN A 1030 -20.86 0.85 -39.39
CA GLN A 1030 -19.69 0.29 -38.74
C GLN A 1030 -18.40 0.96 -39.26
N VAL A 1031 -17.61 1.56 -38.34
CA VAL A 1031 -16.37 2.30 -38.69
C VAL A 1031 -15.16 1.36 -38.86
N GLN A 1032 -15.21 0.21 -38.19
CA GLN A 1032 -14.12 -0.73 -38.05
C GLN A 1032 -14.61 -2.17 -38.03
N THR A 1033 -13.70 -3.10 -38.27
CA THR A 1033 -13.95 -4.54 -38.24
C THR A 1033 -12.74 -5.28 -37.66
N VAL A 1034 -12.90 -6.55 -37.34
CA VAL A 1034 -11.82 -7.54 -37.37
C VAL A 1034 -11.53 -7.97 -38.81
N ALA A 1035 -10.32 -8.45 -39.06
CA ALA A 1035 -9.94 -9.08 -40.33
C ALA A 1035 -9.02 -10.28 -40.10
N VAL A 1036 -9.06 -11.24 -41.03
CA VAL A 1036 -8.15 -12.40 -41.05
C VAL A 1036 -7.42 -12.40 -42.40
N LEU A 1037 -6.09 -12.45 -42.36
CA LEU A 1037 -5.24 -12.56 -43.54
C LEU A 1037 -4.53 -13.92 -43.52
N MET A 1038 -4.69 -14.71 -44.58
CA MET A 1038 -4.14 -16.07 -44.69
C MET A 1038 -3.20 -16.18 -45.88
N LYS A 1039 -1.99 -16.70 -45.65
CA LYS A 1039 -0.93 -16.83 -46.65
C LYS A 1039 -1.32 -17.86 -47.73
N LYS A 1040 -1.40 -17.45 -48.99
CA LYS A 1040 -1.91 -18.27 -50.11
C LYS A 1040 -1.05 -19.49 -50.45
N THR A 1041 0.23 -19.47 -50.07
CA THR A 1041 1.13 -20.63 -50.23
C THR A 1041 0.93 -21.69 -49.15
N VAL A 1042 -0.01 -21.46 -48.22
CA VAL A 1042 -0.32 -22.33 -47.08
C VAL A 1042 -1.81 -22.64 -47.02
N PHE A 1043 -2.70 -21.68 -47.27
CA PHE A 1043 -4.16 -21.88 -47.19
C PHE A 1043 -4.87 -21.77 -48.54
N GLU A 1044 -5.80 -22.70 -48.79
CA GLU A 1044 -6.58 -22.77 -50.02
C GLU A 1044 -7.72 -21.74 -49.99
N ALA A 1045 -7.59 -20.66 -50.76
CA ALA A 1045 -8.56 -19.55 -50.74
C ALA A 1045 -10.00 -19.95 -51.13
N SER A 1046 -10.17 -21.05 -51.87
CA SER A 1046 -11.45 -21.63 -52.28
C SER A 1046 -12.15 -22.47 -51.19
N SER A 1047 -11.46 -22.82 -50.10
CA SER A 1047 -12.00 -23.62 -48.99
C SER A 1047 -12.55 -22.77 -47.83
N VAL A 1048 -12.44 -21.44 -47.93
CA VAL A 1048 -12.80 -20.51 -46.86
C VAL A 1048 -14.32 -20.44 -46.70
N VAL A 1049 -14.83 -20.84 -45.53
CA VAL A 1049 -16.25 -20.77 -45.15
C VAL A 1049 -16.41 -19.94 -43.88
N GLU A 1050 -17.29 -18.95 -43.90
CA GLU A 1050 -17.59 -18.11 -42.73
C GLU A 1050 -18.65 -18.76 -41.82
N HIS A 1051 -18.32 -18.89 -40.53
CA HIS A 1051 -19.21 -19.42 -39.49
C HIS A 1051 -19.60 -18.37 -38.43
N THR A 1052 -19.25 -17.10 -38.63
CA THR A 1052 -19.51 -15.99 -37.68
C THR A 1052 -20.97 -15.97 -37.21
N SER A 1053 -21.93 -16.07 -38.12
CA SER A 1053 -23.37 -16.09 -37.79
C SER A 1053 -23.79 -17.29 -36.94
N ALA A 1054 -23.16 -18.46 -37.11
CA ALA A 1054 -23.47 -19.65 -36.31
C ALA A 1054 -23.02 -19.46 -34.85
N VAL A 1055 -21.86 -18.84 -34.64
CA VAL A 1055 -21.33 -18.52 -33.31
C VAL A 1055 -22.13 -17.39 -32.65
N LEU A 1056 -22.48 -16.33 -33.40
CA LEU A 1056 -23.33 -15.25 -32.88
C LEU A 1056 -24.72 -15.76 -32.46
N ASN A 1057 -25.29 -16.71 -33.21
CA ASN A 1057 -26.61 -17.28 -32.89
C ASN A 1057 -26.59 -18.29 -31.72
N SER A 1058 -25.43 -18.79 -31.29
CA SER A 1058 -25.30 -19.68 -30.13
C SER A 1058 -24.88 -18.97 -28.84
N LEU A 1059 -24.67 -17.65 -28.88
CA LEU A 1059 -24.43 -16.85 -27.68
C LEU A 1059 -25.70 -16.75 -26.82
N PRO A 1060 -25.57 -16.68 -25.48
CA PRO A 1060 -26.69 -16.37 -24.58
C PRO A 1060 -27.34 -15.03 -24.93
N ALA A 1061 -28.67 -14.94 -24.87
CA ALA A 1061 -29.45 -13.77 -25.29
C ALA A 1061 -29.17 -12.46 -24.50
N ASN A 1062 -28.34 -12.53 -23.46
CA ASN A 1062 -27.84 -11.38 -22.69
C ASN A 1062 -26.42 -10.92 -23.08
N VAL A 1063 -25.80 -11.53 -24.10
CA VAL A 1063 -24.45 -11.22 -24.60
C VAL A 1063 -24.56 -10.51 -25.95
N PHE A 1064 -24.03 -9.29 -26.05
CA PHE A 1064 -24.22 -8.41 -27.21
C PHE A 1064 -22.89 -8.05 -27.89
N LEU A 1065 -22.53 -8.83 -28.91
CA LEU A 1065 -21.40 -8.53 -29.81
C LEU A 1065 -21.88 -7.77 -31.06
N ASP A 1066 -21.14 -6.75 -31.47
CA ASP A 1066 -21.39 -6.10 -32.76
C ASP A 1066 -20.74 -6.93 -33.89
N LYS A 1067 -21.43 -7.06 -35.03
CA LYS A 1067 -21.09 -8.08 -36.06
C LYS A 1067 -19.67 -8.00 -36.62
N GLY A 1068 -19.09 -6.80 -36.71
CA GLY A 1068 -17.71 -6.61 -37.14
C GLY A 1068 -16.65 -6.88 -36.06
N ASP A 1069 -17.00 -7.24 -34.83
CA ASP A 1069 -16.03 -7.56 -33.77
C ASP A 1069 -15.62 -9.03 -33.75
N LEU A 1070 -16.29 -9.89 -34.52
CA LEU A 1070 -16.02 -11.33 -34.62
C LEU A 1070 -15.93 -11.76 -36.08
N LEU A 1071 -14.94 -12.61 -36.40
CA LEU A 1071 -14.83 -13.32 -37.67
C LEU A 1071 -14.38 -14.75 -37.39
N VAL A 1072 -15.17 -15.73 -37.83
CA VAL A 1072 -14.91 -17.17 -37.64
C VAL A 1072 -14.86 -17.85 -39.00
N LEU A 1073 -13.72 -18.47 -39.34
CA LEU A 1073 -13.48 -19.09 -40.66
C LEU A 1073 -13.07 -20.56 -40.52
N SER A 1074 -13.73 -21.45 -41.26
CA SER A 1074 -13.18 -22.75 -41.62
C SER A 1074 -12.34 -22.59 -42.89
N VAL A 1075 -11.17 -23.25 -42.95
CA VAL A 1075 -10.27 -23.25 -44.12
C VAL A 1075 -9.40 -24.51 -44.14
N THR A 1076 -9.00 -25.02 -45.31
CA THR A 1076 -7.96 -26.05 -45.45
C THR A 1076 -6.59 -25.45 -45.78
N ASP A 1077 -5.53 -26.06 -45.25
CA ASP A 1077 -4.19 -25.87 -45.81
C ASP A 1077 -4.00 -26.67 -47.11
N VAL A 1078 -2.94 -26.37 -47.86
CA VAL A 1078 -2.57 -27.05 -49.12
C VAL A 1078 -2.16 -28.53 -48.95
N TYR A 1079 -2.27 -29.07 -47.72
CA TYR A 1079 -2.12 -30.49 -47.41
C TYR A 1079 -3.46 -31.11 -46.95
N GLY A 1080 -4.58 -30.40 -47.15
CA GLY A 1080 -5.94 -30.82 -46.80
C GLY A 1080 -6.25 -30.86 -45.30
N GLN A 1081 -5.43 -30.25 -44.45
CA GLN A 1081 -5.72 -30.19 -43.01
C GLN A 1081 -6.66 -29.02 -42.71
N PRO A 1082 -7.76 -29.20 -41.97
CA PRO A 1082 -8.70 -28.13 -41.69
C PRO A 1082 -8.34 -27.33 -40.42
N TYR A 1083 -8.64 -26.04 -40.45
CA TYR A 1083 -8.41 -25.08 -39.38
C TYR A 1083 -9.69 -24.29 -39.11
N LEU A 1084 -9.94 -23.96 -37.84
CA LEU A 1084 -10.93 -22.98 -37.43
C LEU A 1084 -10.17 -21.72 -36.97
N ILE A 1085 -10.12 -20.71 -37.84
CA ILE A 1085 -9.35 -19.47 -37.63
C ILE A 1085 -10.31 -18.35 -37.22
N VAL A 1086 -10.02 -17.68 -36.10
CA VAL A 1086 -10.88 -16.68 -35.49
C VAL A 1086 -10.11 -15.40 -35.20
N SER A 1087 -10.75 -14.25 -35.43
CA SER A 1087 -10.32 -12.95 -34.89
C SER A 1087 -11.47 -12.33 -34.09
N PHE A 1088 -11.19 -11.88 -32.87
CA PHE A 1088 -12.20 -11.33 -31.96
C PHE A 1088 -11.72 -10.09 -31.18
N ARG A 1089 -12.59 -9.08 -31.07
CA ARG A 1089 -12.43 -7.82 -30.33
C ARG A 1089 -13.39 -7.80 -29.13
N GLY A 1090 -12.87 -8.04 -27.92
CA GLY A 1090 -13.62 -7.95 -26.67
C GLY A 1090 -14.08 -6.53 -26.31
N GLU A 1091 -15.07 -6.43 -25.43
CA GLU A 1091 -15.55 -5.14 -24.92
C GLU A 1091 -14.78 -4.71 -23.67
N ASP A 1092 -15.00 -3.46 -23.23
CA ASP A 1092 -14.42 -2.72 -22.10
C ASP A 1092 -14.43 -3.41 -20.69
N ASN A 1093 -14.79 -4.70 -20.62
CA ASN A 1093 -14.82 -5.54 -19.43
C ASN A 1093 -14.46 -7.04 -19.63
N GLY A 1094 -14.38 -7.53 -20.87
CA GLY A 1094 -13.95 -8.89 -21.20
C GLY A 1094 -14.91 -10.04 -20.84
N ARG A 1095 -16.13 -9.79 -20.37
CA ARG A 1095 -17.02 -10.86 -19.85
C ARG A 1095 -17.59 -11.74 -20.97
N GLU A 1096 -17.90 -11.13 -22.11
CA GLU A 1096 -18.38 -11.80 -23.32
C GLU A 1096 -17.38 -12.81 -23.91
N VAL A 1097 -16.08 -12.69 -23.59
CA VAL A 1097 -15.03 -13.64 -23.99
C VAL A 1097 -15.36 -15.07 -23.55
N ILE A 1098 -15.90 -15.27 -22.35
CA ILE A 1098 -16.20 -16.63 -21.84
C ILE A 1098 -17.35 -17.26 -22.61
N ALA A 1099 -18.45 -16.52 -22.83
CA ALA A 1099 -19.58 -16.99 -23.64
C ALA A 1099 -19.18 -17.25 -25.10
N LEU A 1100 -18.25 -16.46 -25.66
CA LEU A 1100 -17.67 -16.71 -26.97
C LEU A 1100 -16.82 -18.00 -26.98
N LEU A 1101 -16.01 -18.26 -25.95
CA LEU A 1101 -15.23 -19.49 -25.85
C LEU A 1101 -16.12 -20.74 -25.77
N ASP A 1102 -17.28 -20.65 -25.11
CA ASP A 1102 -18.29 -21.71 -25.10
C ASP A 1102 -18.94 -21.90 -26.48
N ALA A 1103 -19.38 -20.82 -27.12
CA ALA A 1103 -19.96 -20.86 -28.47
C ALA A 1103 -18.97 -21.41 -29.52
N LEU A 1104 -17.68 -21.06 -29.42
CA LEU A 1104 -16.61 -21.58 -30.26
C LEU A 1104 -16.29 -23.05 -29.94
N HIS A 1105 -16.32 -23.47 -28.68
CA HIS A 1105 -16.09 -24.87 -28.30
C HIS A 1105 -17.23 -25.76 -28.81
N ALA A 1106 -18.49 -25.33 -28.66
CA ALA A 1106 -19.64 -26.03 -29.21
C ALA A 1106 -19.55 -26.18 -30.74
N LEU A 1107 -19.13 -25.13 -31.47
CA LEU A 1107 -18.87 -25.23 -32.91
C LEU A 1107 -17.73 -26.24 -33.21
N LEU A 1108 -16.61 -26.16 -32.50
CA LEU A 1108 -15.46 -27.02 -32.71
C LEU A 1108 -15.76 -28.51 -32.44
N VAL A 1109 -16.66 -28.83 -31.51
CA VAL A 1109 -17.15 -30.20 -31.27
C VAL A 1109 -17.87 -30.77 -32.51
N THR A 1110 -18.56 -29.94 -33.29
CA THR A 1110 -19.15 -30.37 -34.59
C THR A 1110 -18.10 -30.48 -35.72
N MET A 1111 -16.89 -29.98 -35.48
CA MET A 1111 -15.77 -29.93 -36.43
C MET A 1111 -14.52 -30.64 -35.86
N PRO A 1112 -14.59 -31.91 -35.41
CA PRO A 1112 -13.55 -32.54 -34.58
C PRO A 1112 -12.20 -32.82 -35.29
N LYS A 1113 -12.07 -32.46 -36.57
CA LYS A 1113 -10.80 -32.49 -37.32
C LYS A 1113 -10.10 -31.13 -37.34
N HIS A 1114 -10.84 -30.05 -37.11
CA HIS A 1114 -10.35 -28.68 -37.24
C HIS A 1114 -9.42 -28.31 -36.08
N ARG A 1115 -8.39 -27.55 -36.40
CA ARG A 1115 -7.43 -27.00 -35.42
C ARG A 1115 -7.81 -25.55 -35.10
N LEU A 1116 -8.02 -25.23 -33.82
CA LEU A 1116 -8.41 -23.87 -33.42
C LEU A 1116 -7.20 -22.93 -33.38
N ILE A 1117 -7.31 -21.77 -34.03
CA ILE A 1117 -6.44 -20.61 -33.86
C ILE A 1117 -7.33 -19.38 -33.65
N LEU A 1118 -7.21 -18.71 -32.51
CA LEU A 1118 -8.02 -17.55 -32.12
C LEU A 1118 -7.12 -16.36 -31.75
N GLY A 1119 -7.24 -15.26 -32.48
CA GLY A 1119 -6.64 -13.97 -32.15
C GLY A 1119 -7.62 -13.17 -31.32
N LEU A 1120 -7.30 -12.99 -30.04
CA LEU A 1120 -8.24 -12.55 -29.01
C LEU A 1120 -7.75 -11.23 -28.38
N ASP A 1121 -8.57 -10.18 -28.47
CA ASP A 1121 -8.54 -9.09 -27.50
C ASP A 1121 -9.54 -9.39 -26.38
N ALA A 1122 -9.07 -9.47 -25.13
CA ALA A 1122 -9.87 -9.96 -24.01
C ALA A 1122 -10.26 -8.91 -22.95
N ASP A 1123 -9.77 -7.66 -23.07
CA ASP A 1123 -9.79 -6.60 -22.02
C ASP A 1123 -9.42 -7.05 -20.58
N THR A 1124 -8.74 -8.18 -20.44
CA THR A 1124 -8.42 -8.78 -19.14
C THR A 1124 -7.49 -7.90 -18.31
N ARG A 1125 -7.67 -7.96 -16.98
CA ARG A 1125 -6.92 -7.16 -16.02
C ARG A 1125 -6.06 -8.02 -15.11
N ALA A 1126 -4.91 -7.48 -14.69
CA ALA A 1126 -3.96 -8.14 -13.79
C ALA A 1126 -4.45 -8.35 -12.34
N ILE A 1127 -5.68 -7.93 -12.02
CA ILE A 1127 -6.36 -8.15 -10.73
C ILE A 1127 -7.84 -8.39 -11.05
N ALA A 1128 -8.41 -9.49 -10.55
CA ALA A 1128 -9.82 -9.81 -10.69
C ALA A 1128 -10.72 -8.75 -10.04
N SER A 1129 -11.89 -8.51 -10.65
CA SER A 1129 -12.92 -7.65 -10.04
C SER A 1129 -14.30 -8.13 -10.44
N LYS A 1130 -15.31 -7.90 -9.60
CA LYS A 1130 -16.71 -8.26 -9.92
C LYS A 1130 -17.21 -7.70 -11.27
N LYS A 1131 -16.57 -6.65 -11.81
CA LYS A 1131 -16.94 -6.01 -13.09
C LYS A 1131 -16.09 -6.43 -14.31
N ARG A 1132 -14.91 -7.06 -14.17
CA ARG A 1132 -13.98 -7.34 -15.29
C ARG A 1132 -13.31 -8.70 -15.17
N LEU A 1133 -13.09 -9.37 -16.31
CA LEU A 1133 -12.36 -10.63 -16.39
C LEU A 1133 -10.88 -10.47 -16.00
N SER A 1134 -10.32 -11.41 -15.23
CA SER A 1134 -8.89 -11.44 -14.92
C SER A 1134 -8.08 -12.27 -15.92
N VAL A 1135 -6.76 -12.10 -15.88
CA VAL A 1135 -5.79 -12.90 -16.63
C VAL A 1135 -5.90 -14.39 -16.22
N GLU A 1136 -6.10 -14.64 -14.94
CA GLU A 1136 -6.20 -15.94 -14.28
C GLU A 1136 -7.54 -16.64 -14.57
N ASP A 1137 -8.66 -15.91 -14.54
CA ASP A 1137 -9.99 -16.41 -14.90
C ASP A 1137 -10.03 -16.84 -16.37
N LEU A 1138 -9.47 -16.02 -17.27
CA LEU A 1138 -9.36 -16.35 -18.69
C LEU A 1138 -8.52 -17.61 -18.89
N ALA A 1139 -7.34 -17.67 -18.28
CA ALA A 1139 -6.44 -18.82 -18.37
C ALA A 1139 -7.13 -20.12 -17.92
N SER A 1140 -7.81 -20.09 -16.76
CA SER A 1140 -8.58 -21.21 -16.23
C SER A 1140 -9.68 -21.67 -17.20
N ASN A 1141 -10.34 -20.72 -17.88
CA ASN A 1141 -11.37 -21.00 -18.89
C ASN A 1141 -10.81 -21.51 -20.23
N LEU A 1142 -9.57 -21.18 -20.59
CA LEU A 1142 -8.89 -21.76 -21.75
C LEU A 1142 -8.49 -23.21 -21.45
N VAL A 1143 -7.83 -23.44 -20.31
CA VAL A 1143 -7.32 -24.76 -19.91
C VAL A 1143 -8.45 -25.78 -19.76
N SER A 1144 -9.57 -25.41 -19.14
CA SER A 1144 -10.74 -26.29 -18.97
C SER A 1144 -11.41 -26.73 -20.28
N ARG A 1145 -11.21 -25.99 -21.38
CA ARG A 1145 -11.72 -26.30 -22.72
C ARG A 1145 -10.67 -26.97 -23.64
N GLY A 1146 -9.53 -27.38 -23.08
CA GLY A 1146 -8.43 -28.01 -23.82
C GLY A 1146 -7.57 -27.04 -24.65
N TYR A 1147 -7.68 -25.75 -24.38
CA TYR A 1147 -6.95 -24.69 -25.07
C TYR A 1147 -5.75 -24.23 -24.22
N THR A 1148 -4.84 -23.50 -24.86
CA THR A 1148 -3.79 -22.70 -24.20
C THR A 1148 -3.57 -21.40 -24.96
N SER A 1149 -2.67 -20.55 -24.48
CA SER A 1149 -2.34 -19.27 -25.10
C SER A 1149 -0.86 -19.18 -25.50
N CYS A 1150 -0.51 -18.15 -26.27
CA CYS A 1150 0.89 -17.75 -26.50
C CYS A 1150 1.62 -17.33 -25.21
N TRP A 1151 0.91 -17.13 -24.11
CA TRP A 1151 1.47 -16.88 -22.77
C TRP A 1151 1.41 -18.14 -21.87
N GLY A 1152 1.05 -19.30 -22.44
CA GLY A 1152 0.89 -20.58 -21.75
C GLY A 1152 -0.45 -20.74 -21.04
N ASP A 1153 -0.46 -21.72 -20.12
CA ASP A 1153 -1.61 -22.07 -19.26
C ASP A 1153 -1.72 -21.18 -18.02
N ASN A 1154 -0.61 -20.59 -17.58
CA ASN A 1154 -0.52 -19.68 -16.44
C ASN A 1154 0.15 -18.37 -16.90
N PRO A 1155 -0.56 -17.52 -17.68
CA PRO A 1155 -0.03 -16.27 -18.19
C PRO A 1155 0.41 -15.31 -17.08
N ASP A 1156 1.62 -14.78 -17.18
CA ASP A 1156 2.12 -13.72 -16.29
C ASP A 1156 1.31 -12.42 -16.46
N PRO A 1157 0.55 -11.95 -15.44
CA PRO A 1157 -0.21 -10.71 -15.52
C PRO A 1157 0.68 -9.45 -15.60
N ALA A 1158 1.99 -9.56 -15.36
CA ALA A 1158 2.96 -8.49 -15.62
C ALA A 1158 3.47 -8.45 -17.07
N SER A 1159 3.11 -9.42 -17.92
CA SER A 1159 3.51 -9.49 -19.33
C SER A 1159 2.67 -8.57 -20.24
N HIS A 1160 2.49 -7.31 -19.81
CA HIS A 1160 1.62 -6.32 -20.44
C HIS A 1160 1.77 -6.24 -21.97
N THR A 1161 0.63 -6.15 -22.67
CA THR A 1161 0.55 -5.93 -24.12
C THR A 1161 0.14 -4.50 -24.47
N MET A 1162 -0.38 -3.75 -23.49
CA MET A 1162 -0.58 -2.29 -23.57
C MET A 1162 0.39 -1.52 -22.65
N TYR A 1163 0.77 -0.31 -23.09
CA TYR A 1163 1.43 0.70 -22.25
C TYR A 1163 0.94 2.10 -22.63
N ASN A 1164 -0.37 2.32 -22.52
CA ASN A 1164 -0.98 3.59 -22.91
C ASN A 1164 -0.85 4.66 -21.80
N THR A 1165 -0.96 5.94 -22.17
CA THR A 1165 -1.07 7.05 -21.21
C THR A 1165 -2.15 8.03 -21.62
N ARG A 1166 -3.39 7.71 -21.26
CA ARG A 1166 -4.57 8.51 -21.58
C ARG A 1166 -4.55 9.88 -20.91
N THR A 1167 -5.18 10.86 -21.55
CA THR A 1167 -5.13 12.29 -21.20
C THR A 1167 -6.54 12.89 -21.05
N TYR A 1168 -6.66 13.94 -20.24
CA TYR A 1168 -7.94 14.60 -19.91
C TYR A 1168 -8.66 15.29 -21.09
N LEU A 1169 -8.06 15.32 -22.29
CA LEU A 1169 -8.68 15.87 -23.49
C LEU A 1169 -9.26 14.76 -24.40
N GLN A 1170 -9.89 13.74 -23.79
CA GLN A 1170 -10.57 12.64 -24.51
C GLN A 1170 -11.91 12.29 -23.86
N PRO A 1171 -12.86 11.68 -24.59
CA PRO A 1171 -14.17 11.28 -24.05
C PRO A 1171 -14.12 10.25 -22.91
N LYS A 1172 -13.21 9.27 -22.98
CA LYS A 1172 -13.04 8.19 -21.99
C LYS A 1172 -12.30 8.65 -20.73
N LEU A 1173 -12.83 9.69 -20.07
CA LEU A 1173 -12.20 10.39 -18.94
C LEU A 1173 -11.93 9.50 -17.72
N HIS A 1174 -12.69 8.41 -17.55
CA HIS A 1174 -12.47 7.40 -16.50
C HIS A 1174 -11.15 6.62 -16.65
N ARG A 1175 -10.46 6.72 -17.80
CA ARG A 1175 -9.20 6.01 -18.09
C ARG A 1175 -7.94 6.86 -17.90
N VAL A 1176 -8.04 8.10 -17.45
CA VAL A 1176 -6.97 9.10 -17.63
C VAL A 1176 -5.82 8.99 -16.61
N SER A 1177 -4.59 8.97 -17.13
CA SER A 1177 -3.35 8.99 -16.33
C SER A 1177 -3.01 10.39 -15.82
N ARG A 1178 -2.97 10.58 -14.49
CA ARG A 1178 -2.46 11.81 -13.84
C ARG A 1178 -0.97 12.05 -14.12
N ALA A 1179 -0.59 13.28 -14.43
CA ALA A 1179 0.76 13.72 -14.79
C ALA A 1179 1.80 13.55 -13.67
N SER A 1180 1.40 13.76 -12.41
CA SER A 1180 2.22 13.44 -11.24
C SER A 1180 2.62 11.97 -11.25
N SER A 1181 1.63 11.10 -11.42
CA SER A 1181 1.79 9.65 -11.51
C SER A 1181 2.67 9.22 -12.69
N LEU A 1182 2.66 9.92 -13.84
CA LEU A 1182 3.44 9.57 -15.06
C LEU A 1182 4.97 9.53 -14.89
N THR A 1183 5.51 10.01 -13.77
CA THR A 1183 6.93 9.82 -13.40
C THR A 1183 7.21 8.40 -12.89
N THR A 1184 6.18 7.71 -12.42
CA THR A 1184 6.19 6.29 -12.04
C THR A 1184 5.68 5.42 -13.19
N VAL A 1185 6.16 4.18 -13.27
CA VAL A 1185 5.66 3.16 -14.22
C VAL A 1185 4.20 2.77 -13.90
N GLU A 1186 3.74 3.06 -12.68
CA GLU A 1186 2.45 2.62 -12.15
C GLU A 1186 1.25 3.35 -12.76
N ALA A 1187 1.45 4.53 -13.35
CA ALA A 1187 0.39 5.37 -13.93
C ALA A 1187 -0.09 4.98 -15.34
N TYR A 1188 0.55 3.97 -15.92
CA TYR A 1188 0.29 3.51 -17.28
C TYR A 1188 -0.81 2.45 -17.23
N GLU A 1189 -1.80 2.53 -18.13
CA GLU A 1189 -2.73 1.42 -18.33
C GLU A 1189 -1.90 0.26 -18.93
N ARG A 1190 -1.80 -0.81 -18.15
CA ARG A 1190 -0.83 -1.91 -18.28
C ARG A 1190 -1.54 -3.19 -17.93
N ASP A 1191 -2.00 -3.85 -18.98
CA ASP A 1191 -2.79 -5.06 -18.93
C ASP A 1191 -2.27 -6.04 -19.99
N VAL A 1192 -2.53 -7.33 -19.78
CA VAL A 1192 -2.35 -8.37 -20.79
C VAL A 1192 -3.69 -8.58 -21.46
N ARG A 1193 -3.93 -7.95 -22.62
CA ARG A 1193 -5.21 -8.04 -23.35
C ARG A 1193 -5.12 -8.84 -24.65
N ASP A 1194 -3.92 -8.92 -25.22
CA ASP A 1194 -3.68 -9.49 -26.53
C ASP A 1194 -3.19 -10.95 -26.41
N TYR A 1195 -3.99 -11.89 -26.89
CA TYR A 1195 -3.70 -13.33 -26.85
C TYR A 1195 -3.79 -13.95 -28.25
N ILE A 1196 -2.94 -14.93 -28.50
CA ILE A 1196 -3.17 -15.97 -29.52
C ILE A 1196 -3.51 -17.24 -28.75
N VAL A 1197 -4.74 -17.73 -28.92
CA VAL A 1197 -5.30 -18.91 -28.28
C VAL A 1197 -5.34 -20.06 -29.29
N PHE A 1198 -5.05 -21.28 -28.86
CA PHE A 1198 -5.07 -22.45 -29.74
C PHE A 1198 -5.34 -23.76 -28.99
N SER A 1199 -5.84 -24.77 -29.72
CA SER A 1199 -6.13 -26.11 -29.20
C SER A 1199 -4.85 -26.92 -28.94
N LYS A 1200 -4.65 -27.39 -27.69
CA LYS A 1200 -3.47 -28.19 -27.29
C LYS A 1200 -3.33 -29.49 -28.09
N SER A 1201 -4.42 -30.07 -28.56
CA SER A 1201 -4.45 -31.27 -29.41
C SER A 1201 -3.95 -31.02 -30.85
N GLY A 1202 -3.94 -29.76 -31.31
CA GLY A 1202 -3.50 -29.38 -32.66
C GLY A 1202 -2.07 -28.81 -32.71
N PHE A 1203 -1.63 -28.14 -31.63
CA PHE A 1203 -0.37 -27.41 -31.62
C PHE A 1203 0.32 -27.37 -30.25
N SER A 1204 1.66 -27.32 -30.29
CA SER A 1204 2.51 -26.89 -29.17
C SER A 1204 3.21 -25.56 -29.50
N LEU A 1205 3.36 -24.69 -28.49
CA LEU A 1205 4.08 -23.42 -28.63
C LEU A 1205 5.59 -23.65 -28.82
N ILE A 1206 6.18 -23.08 -29.86
CA ILE A 1206 7.65 -23.03 -30.05
C ILE A 1206 8.21 -21.78 -29.37
N SER A 1207 7.58 -20.63 -29.61
CA SER A 1207 7.99 -19.34 -29.04
C SER A 1207 6.92 -18.27 -29.24
N SER A 1208 6.84 -17.31 -28.32
CA SER A 1208 5.99 -16.12 -28.38
C SER A 1208 6.81 -14.83 -28.29
N THR A 1209 6.44 -13.79 -29.03
CA THR A 1209 7.06 -12.46 -28.94
C THR A 1209 6.03 -11.33 -28.97
N LYS A 1210 6.46 -10.13 -28.56
CA LYS A 1210 5.70 -8.88 -28.64
C LYS A 1210 6.46 -7.86 -29.49
N ASP A 1211 5.77 -6.85 -30.01
CA ASP A 1211 6.38 -5.72 -30.74
C ASP A 1211 5.57 -4.44 -30.53
N ASN A 1212 6.25 -3.36 -30.14
CA ASN A 1212 5.71 -1.99 -30.02
C ASN A 1212 6.54 -0.96 -30.81
N THR A 1213 7.33 -1.46 -31.76
CA THR A 1213 8.21 -0.69 -32.67
C THR A 1213 7.75 -0.77 -34.11
N GLY A 1214 7.12 -1.88 -34.51
CA GLY A 1214 6.81 -2.24 -35.89
C GLY A 1214 7.96 -2.97 -36.59
N ALA A 1215 8.95 -3.44 -35.84
CA ALA A 1215 10.18 -4.07 -36.31
C ALA A 1215 10.53 -5.36 -35.51
N GLN A 1216 9.51 -6.09 -35.02
CA GLN A 1216 9.65 -7.32 -34.23
C GLN A 1216 10.40 -7.15 -32.87
N HIS A 1217 10.45 -5.93 -32.32
CA HIS A 1217 11.10 -5.64 -31.04
C HIS A 1217 10.13 -5.06 -30.00
N PHE A 1218 10.19 -5.53 -28.76
CA PHE A 1218 9.41 -4.99 -27.63
C PHE A 1218 10.28 -4.22 -26.65
N PHE A 1219 10.06 -2.91 -26.56
CA PHE A 1219 10.61 -2.10 -25.47
C PHE A 1219 9.62 -2.01 -24.32
N ASN A 1220 9.86 -2.83 -23.29
CA ASN A 1220 9.14 -2.76 -22.01
C ASN A 1220 9.11 -1.31 -21.47
N ARG A 1221 7.95 -0.88 -20.95
CA ARG A 1221 7.73 0.44 -20.33
C ARG A 1221 7.86 1.64 -21.30
N VAL A 1222 7.98 1.43 -22.61
CA VAL A 1222 7.83 2.48 -23.64
C VAL A 1222 6.35 2.69 -23.93
N LYS A 1223 5.96 3.96 -24.15
CA LYS A 1223 4.59 4.38 -24.39
C LYS A 1223 4.22 4.24 -25.86
N PHE A 1224 3.05 3.67 -26.15
CA PHE A 1224 2.48 3.61 -27.49
C PHE A 1224 0.98 4.00 -27.47
N PRO A 1225 0.43 4.55 -28.58
CA PRO A 1225 1.06 4.81 -29.88
C PRO A 1225 2.19 5.82 -29.83
N SER A 1226 3.14 5.69 -30.75
CA SER A 1226 4.36 6.50 -30.84
C SER A 1226 4.49 7.14 -32.22
N SER A 1227 5.51 7.98 -32.43
CA SER A 1227 5.74 8.55 -33.76
C SER A 1227 6.11 7.50 -34.82
N ARG A 1228 6.48 6.26 -34.43
CA ARG A 1228 6.77 5.13 -35.32
C ARG A 1228 5.65 4.06 -35.32
N PHE A 1229 5.17 3.67 -34.14
CA PHE A 1229 4.21 2.57 -33.97
C PHE A 1229 2.77 3.10 -33.79
N PRO A 1230 1.78 2.63 -34.58
CA PRO A 1230 0.49 3.33 -34.75
C PRO A 1230 -0.62 3.01 -33.74
N SER A 1231 -0.53 1.92 -32.96
CA SER A 1231 -1.58 1.42 -32.04
C SER A 1231 -1.21 1.61 -30.56
N ASP A 1232 -2.18 1.62 -29.63
CA ASP A 1232 -1.98 1.46 -28.18
C ASP A 1232 -1.89 -0.01 -27.71
N HIS A 1233 -2.08 -0.96 -28.63
CA HIS A 1233 -1.85 -2.40 -28.44
C HIS A 1233 -0.59 -2.89 -29.17
N ALA A 1234 0.19 -3.74 -28.51
CA ALA A 1234 1.35 -4.39 -29.11
C ALA A 1234 0.92 -5.44 -30.16
N ILE A 1235 1.77 -5.66 -31.16
CA ILE A 1235 1.66 -6.86 -32.00
C ILE A 1235 2.12 -8.05 -31.16
N VAL A 1236 1.32 -9.13 -31.16
CA VAL A 1236 1.67 -10.40 -30.53
C VAL A 1236 1.94 -11.43 -31.63
N THR A 1237 3.02 -12.19 -31.52
CA THR A 1237 3.37 -13.26 -32.47
C THR A 1237 3.58 -14.57 -31.74
N ALA A 1238 3.06 -15.67 -32.30
CA ALA A 1238 3.32 -17.02 -31.84
C ALA A 1238 3.86 -17.87 -33.00
N LYS A 1239 4.90 -18.66 -32.74
CA LYS A 1239 5.31 -19.78 -33.60
C LYS A 1239 4.74 -21.05 -32.99
N LEU A 1240 3.88 -21.74 -33.73
CA LEU A 1240 3.21 -22.97 -33.29
C LEU A 1240 3.79 -24.14 -34.08
N ALA A 1241 4.18 -25.22 -33.42
CA ALA A 1241 4.47 -26.48 -34.08
C ALA A 1241 3.16 -27.22 -34.33
N CYS A 1242 2.93 -27.66 -35.56
CA CYS A 1242 1.77 -28.47 -35.91
C CYS A 1242 1.98 -29.90 -35.42
N HIS A 1243 1.08 -30.43 -34.58
CA HIS A 1243 1.14 -31.85 -34.25
C HIS A 1243 0.78 -32.69 -35.50
N PRO A 1244 1.50 -33.78 -35.81
CA PRO A 1244 1.09 -34.69 -36.86
C PRO A 1244 -0.20 -35.40 -36.43
N HIS A 1245 -1.24 -35.39 -37.27
CA HIS A 1245 -2.45 -36.18 -36.95
C HIS A 1245 -2.11 -37.67 -36.91
N CYS A 1246 -2.34 -38.32 -35.77
CA CYS A 1246 -2.16 -39.77 -35.60
C CYS A 1246 -2.92 -40.61 -36.65
N CYS A 1247 -3.94 -40.03 -37.28
CA CYS A 1247 -4.66 -40.55 -38.45
C CYS A 1247 -3.73 -41.02 -39.60
N PHE A 1248 -2.50 -40.49 -39.72
CA PHE A 1248 -1.57 -40.89 -40.78
C PHE A 1248 -1.09 -42.34 -40.67
N HIS A 1249 -1.07 -42.92 -39.46
CA HIS A 1249 -0.71 -44.34 -39.29
C HIS A 1249 -1.78 -45.29 -39.84
N HIS A 1250 -3.06 -44.95 -39.71
CA HIS A 1250 -4.15 -45.90 -40.03
C HIS A 1250 -4.39 -46.08 -41.53
N ARG A 1251 -4.12 -45.05 -42.36
CA ARG A 1251 -4.28 -45.13 -43.82
C ARG A 1251 -3.12 -45.81 -44.56
N ARG A 1252 -1.96 -46.00 -43.93
CA ARG A 1252 -0.82 -46.67 -44.57
C ARG A 1252 -0.86 -48.20 -44.46
N LEU A 1253 -1.55 -48.75 -43.44
CA LEU A 1253 -1.78 -50.19 -43.29
C LEU A 1253 -2.79 -50.73 -44.31
N HIS A 1254 -3.98 -50.11 -44.42
CA HIS A 1254 -5.00 -50.49 -45.41
C HIS A 1254 -4.62 -50.29 -46.89
N ARG A 1255 -3.42 -49.79 -47.21
CA ARG A 1255 -2.88 -49.77 -48.59
C ARG A 1255 -1.67 -50.72 -48.78
N LEU A 1256 -1.45 -51.62 -47.83
CA LEU A 1256 -0.51 -52.76 -47.95
C LEU A 1256 -1.21 -54.12 -47.88
N GLU A 1257 -2.48 -54.18 -47.42
CA GLU A 1257 -3.28 -55.40 -47.35
C GLU A 1257 -3.92 -55.82 -48.69
N SER A 1258 -3.72 -55.05 -49.78
CA SER A 1258 -4.32 -55.30 -51.10
C SER A 1258 -3.39 -56.02 -52.09
N HIS A 1259 -2.42 -56.80 -51.61
CA HIS A 1259 -1.61 -57.73 -52.41
C HIS A 1259 -1.64 -59.12 -51.78
N HIS A 1260 -2.00 -60.13 -52.57
CA HIS A 1260 -2.05 -61.52 -52.12
C HIS A 1260 -0.67 -62.05 -51.76
N PHE A 1261 -0.50 -62.53 -50.52
CA PHE A 1261 0.46 -63.57 -50.19
C PHE A 1261 -0.13 -64.54 -49.17
N THR A 1262 -0.24 -65.81 -49.54
CA THR A 1262 -0.97 -66.83 -48.79
C THR A 1262 0.01 -67.72 -48.01
N VAL A 1263 0.30 -67.39 -46.75
CA VAL A 1263 1.11 -68.24 -45.84
C VAL A 1263 0.48 -68.27 -44.43
N HIS A 1264 0.84 -69.30 -43.65
CA HIS A 1264 0.15 -69.84 -42.48
C HIS A 1264 -0.02 -68.96 -41.22
N ARG A 1265 -0.85 -69.49 -40.30
CA ARG A 1265 -1.24 -68.97 -38.98
C ARG A 1265 -0.08 -68.81 -37.97
N PRO A 1266 -0.30 -68.06 -36.85
CA PRO A 1266 0.78 -67.32 -36.18
C PRO A 1266 1.21 -67.85 -34.80
N VAL A 1267 2.34 -67.34 -34.30
CA VAL A 1267 2.66 -67.26 -32.87
C VAL A 1267 3.29 -65.88 -32.55
N HIS A 1268 3.09 -65.39 -31.33
CA HIS A 1268 3.74 -64.21 -30.71
C HIS A 1268 3.52 -62.82 -31.34
N LEU A 1269 2.41 -62.17 -30.94
CA LEU A 1269 2.35 -60.70 -30.85
C LEU A 1269 2.06 -60.24 -29.40
N ARG A 1270 3.09 -60.32 -28.54
CA ARG A 1270 3.09 -59.76 -27.17
C ARG A 1270 4.46 -59.17 -26.82
N ARG A 1271 4.79 -57.99 -27.36
CA ARG A 1271 5.87 -57.12 -26.81
C ARG A 1271 5.97 -55.67 -27.31
N CYS A 1272 5.18 -55.23 -28.29
CA CYS A 1272 5.24 -53.86 -28.84
C CYS A 1272 4.19 -52.88 -28.25
N LEU A 1273 3.70 -53.15 -27.04
CA LEU A 1273 2.88 -52.23 -26.23
C LEU A 1273 3.34 -52.31 -24.77
N ALA A 1274 4.50 -51.70 -24.54
CA ALA A 1274 5.12 -51.39 -23.26
C ALA A 1274 5.94 -50.10 -23.45
#